data_AF-A0A139A3R4-F1
#
_entry.id   AF-A0A139A3R4-F1
#
_cell.length_a   1.000
_cell.length_b   1.000
_cell.length_c   1.000
_cell.angle_alpha   90.00
_cell.angle_beta   90.00
_cell.angle_gamma   90.00
#
_symmetry.space_group_name_H-M   'P 1'
#
loop_
_entity.id
_entity.type
_entity.pdbx_description
1 polymer ?
#
loop_
_entity_poly.entity_id
_entity_poly.type
_entity_poly.pdbx_seq_one_letter_code
_entity_poly.pdbx_strand_id
1 'polypeptide(L)'
;MLSKPSAATTPLIHLAALSAASPRAFQTALAPKPKPVSGVLSFSTTPRPKRPQNASASSNRSFHVKRPEMFATASSSSHASSSPERMLILYGSQTGTCESFAKTLASFSKSRGIAVSVQSMASFVERVTSSGGDVVSALGRESNVVLMTSTFYNGEFPDNALPLWKVFEQANTATASRVLANTKFAIFGLGNRSNKSNFNLAARRFENRIKELGAKEFVPAGYGDELSSSSHEAAFRPFVKSIWAALGHSSRSSTLPSAYRIQAAAPGSKASSATPVGYTQASVKANNVLSGKGFEREIRLISIDAKGGYPVAGHVLISTPNTSNTVSRALSAIQLPQGLTADTLVTITSIDNPAESFTCTVRQVLESHLELQGLATRSFLEALSVVATDAKEKEVLTETAEGMQDGNEYSKLTTGEVFSFVDALERYPSAKLSLEQLLSTVPRLQPRYYSIASSPLASPDAVDVIFGKDVWPTLSNPSRKFAGLASSYLANLKPGDKVAVKIQESPIKLPSPDTPLVAVGLGTGIGVPRGILQHYAALKKKGAKITPVELFYGFRHDDKDKVLAKELLEFEAQGLCKLSLSAMDQGSLVTEPIAKSESVANALLNAHGSFIYTGPGGVVPQAVELAVQESIGASRQLHPQAAAAELADIKSNTSKWIVEAYSREIDVENILKAYTSKVEAEKPLASVFENSKMLCFQCEQTFQGRGCTTVGVCGKTPQVAALQDLLVDVVKRLGWVNHQIRTVAASTSGLSPGLSDAINNRETDKYTMLALFSTLTNVNFDPESIRDFIVQVREHTATRTKLYHDICKAQNVTPQQCPTPNLSGSLTDPDALAKKGELVGILSKFRTVKNDVVVGLAEMLVYGLKGVCAYGDHAVLLGESDARVFNYVNEALAFLISPESADLNAVVTMLLRCGEANLVTMDTLHRANTKHGQQSPAQVTVGPTPGKAILISGHDMKYLEELLEQTKGTGINIYTHGEMLPAHGYPKLREYGNLVGHFGVAWQRQTVEFPHFPGPIVMTSNCLVPPKDDLKDRIFTAGAVAFPDCPKIEGFDFSRVIQKAQSMNGFREADTEFTYPLDPFGKPAKSYNVGFAYETVLSVAPQVISAIEKGDITRFYYIGGCDGFEGERNYYTELMENLPPTSVVLTSGCGKYRVLGDKLQYATIGDTGIPRLLDLGQCNDAYSAIKIAVALAEHFKCGVNDLPLNLVVSWFEQKAVAILLTLLHLNLKGVRIGPRLPAFVRPAALDFLVEKFDLKAIGDPLDDLKAMTGGK
;
A
#
# COMPACT_ATOMS: atom_id res chain seq x y z
N MET A 1 1.15 -11.21 -69.74
CA MET A 1 1.26 -12.36 -70.67
C MET A 1 0.92 -13.65 -69.92
N LEU A 2 0.42 -14.65 -70.65
CA LEU A 2 0.00 -16.00 -70.24
C LEU A 2 1.10 -16.72 -69.40
N SER A 3 0.84 -17.73 -68.56
CA SER A 3 -0.14 -18.84 -68.69
C SER A 3 -0.43 -19.60 -67.36
N LYS A 4 -1.53 -20.38 -67.34
CA LYS A 4 -1.77 -21.57 -66.48
C LYS A 4 -1.90 -22.81 -67.39
N PRO A 5 -1.59 -24.04 -66.91
CA PRO A 5 -2.59 -25.12 -66.70
C PRO A 5 -2.30 -26.00 -65.44
N SER A 6 -2.99 -27.09 -65.10
CA SER A 6 -4.45 -27.38 -65.01
C SER A 6 -4.73 -28.77 -64.37
N ALA A 7 -5.71 -28.87 -63.45
CA ALA A 7 -6.34 -30.11 -62.90
C ALA A 7 -5.46 -31.10 -62.10
N ALA A 8 -5.84 -31.68 -60.94
CA ALA A 8 -7.10 -32.12 -60.31
C ALA A 8 -7.54 -33.57 -60.62
N THR A 9 -7.40 -34.45 -59.62
CA THR A 9 -8.10 -35.75 -59.48
C THR A 9 -8.38 -36.06 -58.00
N THR A 10 -9.53 -36.65 -57.72
CA THR A 10 -9.95 -37.20 -56.40
C THR A 10 -10.70 -38.50 -56.69
N PRO A 11 -10.65 -39.52 -55.82
CA PRO A 11 -11.88 -39.83 -55.06
C PRO A 11 -11.69 -40.39 -53.64
N LEU A 12 -12.56 -39.92 -52.74
CA LEU A 12 -13.32 -40.61 -51.68
C LEU A 12 -12.75 -41.84 -50.89
N ILE A 13 -12.42 -41.57 -49.62
CA ILE A 13 -13.00 -42.12 -48.36
C ILE A 13 -13.28 -43.64 -48.24
N HIS A 14 -12.67 -44.28 -47.21
CA HIS A 14 -13.41 -45.04 -46.17
C HIS A 14 -12.56 -45.40 -44.92
N LEU A 15 -12.92 -44.84 -43.75
CA LEU A 15 -12.62 -45.27 -42.36
C LEU A 15 -13.23 -44.17 -41.44
N ALA A 16 -14.39 -44.35 -40.81
CA ALA A 16 -14.70 -45.18 -39.63
C ALA A 16 -14.20 -44.59 -38.28
N ALA A 17 -15.15 -44.00 -37.55
CA ALA A 17 -15.28 -43.88 -36.09
C ALA A 17 -14.23 -43.13 -35.23
N LEU A 18 -14.63 -41.91 -34.84
CA LEU A 18 -14.54 -41.30 -33.48
C LEU A 18 -13.17 -40.85 -32.90
N SER A 19 -13.23 -39.78 -32.11
CA SER A 19 -12.17 -39.21 -31.25
C SER A 19 -10.97 -38.51 -31.92
N ALA A 20 -11.19 -37.31 -32.48
CA ALA A 20 -10.29 -36.14 -32.35
C ALA A 20 -10.87 -34.91 -33.06
N ALA A 21 -11.03 -33.79 -32.35
CA ALA A 21 -11.20 -32.46 -32.95
C ALA A 21 -9.99 -31.59 -32.55
N SER A 22 -9.18 -31.19 -33.53
CA SER A 22 -7.97 -30.37 -33.31
C SER A 22 -8.23 -28.90 -33.67
N PRO A 23 -7.40 -27.95 -33.19
CA PRO A 23 -7.69 -26.53 -33.31
C PRO A 23 -7.40 -26.02 -34.74
N ARG A 24 -8.46 -25.85 -35.55
CA ARG A 24 -8.34 -25.24 -36.89
C ARG A 24 -9.42 -24.23 -37.29
N ALA A 25 -10.23 -23.78 -36.33
CA ALA A 25 -11.34 -22.84 -36.58
C ALA A 25 -10.98 -21.34 -36.41
N PHE A 26 -9.76 -21.00 -36.00
CA PHE A 26 -9.42 -19.64 -35.51
C PHE A 26 -8.95 -18.62 -36.58
N GLN A 27 -9.04 -18.89 -37.89
CA GLN A 27 -8.35 -18.08 -38.91
C GLN A 27 -9.15 -17.52 -40.10
N THR A 28 -10.49 -17.64 -40.14
CA THR A 28 -11.26 -17.14 -41.32
C THR A 28 -12.59 -16.45 -40.98
N ALA A 29 -12.55 -15.12 -40.81
CA ALA A 29 -13.56 -14.16 -41.31
C ALA A 29 -13.12 -12.70 -41.05
N LEU A 30 -12.91 -11.90 -42.09
CA LEU A 30 -12.76 -10.44 -42.00
C LEU A 30 -13.41 -9.75 -43.22
N ALA A 31 -14.00 -8.56 -42.99
CA ALA A 31 -14.57 -7.61 -43.96
C ALA A 31 -16.04 -7.89 -44.45
N PRO A 32 -16.79 -6.90 -45.01
CA PRO A 32 -17.73 -6.13 -44.16
C PRO A 32 -19.14 -5.78 -44.74
N LYS A 33 -20.08 -5.44 -43.83
CA LYS A 33 -21.32 -4.57 -43.92
C LYS A 33 -22.06 -4.39 -45.28
N PRO A 34 -23.42 -4.40 -45.27
CA PRO A 34 -24.12 -3.08 -45.28
C PRO A 34 -25.52 -2.96 -44.59
N LYS A 35 -25.72 -1.79 -43.97
CA LYS A 35 -26.92 -0.91 -43.87
C LYS A 35 -28.24 -1.34 -43.17
N PRO A 36 -29.01 -0.35 -42.63
CA PRO A 36 -30.14 -0.58 -41.71
C PRO A 36 -31.53 -0.44 -42.37
N VAL A 37 -32.57 -0.90 -41.68
CA VAL A 37 -33.98 -0.57 -41.98
C VAL A 37 -34.71 -0.14 -40.70
N SER A 38 -35.48 0.94 -40.83
CA SER A 38 -36.29 1.59 -39.81
C SER A 38 -37.63 0.90 -39.56
N GLY A 39 -38.16 0.97 -38.33
CA GLY A 39 -39.53 0.56 -38.00
C GLY A 39 -40.09 1.32 -36.79
N VAL A 40 -40.71 2.47 -37.04
CA VAL A 40 -41.51 3.21 -36.04
C VAL A 40 -42.94 2.68 -36.08
N LEU A 41 -43.59 2.49 -34.91
CA LEU A 41 -44.99 2.87 -34.66
C LEU A 41 -45.37 2.69 -33.17
N SER A 42 -46.52 3.24 -32.80
CA SER A 42 -46.81 3.79 -31.46
C SER A 42 -48.24 3.48 -30.95
N PHE A 43 -48.59 3.98 -29.74
CA PHE A 43 -49.93 4.01 -29.09
C PHE A 43 -50.44 2.66 -28.51
N SER A 44 -51.27 2.58 -27.44
CA SER A 44 -51.91 3.60 -26.58
C SER A 44 -52.35 3.06 -25.19
N THR A 45 -52.40 3.95 -24.17
CA THR A 45 -53.38 4.05 -23.04
C THR A 45 -53.97 2.81 -22.29
N THR A 46 -53.67 2.72 -20.98
CA THR A 46 -54.57 2.72 -19.78
C THR A 46 -56.02 2.16 -19.85
N PRO A 47 -56.62 1.56 -18.76
CA PRO A 47 -56.51 2.04 -17.37
C PRO A 47 -56.60 1.03 -16.17
N ARG A 48 -56.42 1.59 -14.96
CA ARG A 48 -56.80 1.12 -13.60
C ARG A 48 -58.25 0.58 -13.48
N PRO A 49 -58.67 -0.22 -12.47
CA PRO A 49 -58.56 0.21 -11.04
C PRO A 49 -58.65 -0.81 -9.84
N LYS A 50 -58.43 -0.22 -8.64
CA LYS A 50 -59.06 -0.47 -7.31
C LYS A 50 -58.49 -1.48 -6.28
N ARG A 51 -58.31 -0.93 -5.07
CA ARG A 51 -58.20 -1.52 -3.71
C ARG A 51 -59.52 -2.16 -3.25
N PRO A 52 -59.49 -2.98 -2.17
CA PRO A 52 -59.99 -2.47 -0.86
C PRO A 52 -59.00 -2.67 0.32
N GLN A 53 -59.46 -2.42 1.55
CA GLN A 53 -58.66 -2.18 2.77
C GLN A 53 -59.05 -3.10 3.95
N ASN A 54 -58.16 -3.15 4.96
CA ASN A 54 -58.41 -3.27 6.42
C ASN A 54 -59.13 -4.50 7.00
N ALA A 55 -58.53 -5.09 8.04
CA ALA A 55 -59.12 -5.20 9.37
C ALA A 55 -58.04 -5.45 10.45
N SER A 56 -58.31 -5.06 11.69
CA SER A 56 -57.43 -5.18 12.87
C SER A 56 -58.21 -5.72 14.06
N ALA A 57 -57.55 -6.38 15.03
CA ALA A 57 -57.67 -6.11 16.48
C ALA A 57 -57.04 -7.20 17.40
N SER A 58 -56.67 -6.72 18.57
CA SER A 58 -56.13 -7.33 19.80
C SER A 58 -57.01 -8.46 20.43
N SER A 59 -56.62 -9.19 21.49
CA SER A 59 -55.99 -8.72 22.75
C SER A 59 -55.60 -9.83 23.76
N ASN A 60 -54.94 -9.38 24.85
CA ASN A 60 -54.94 -9.89 26.24
C ASN A 60 -53.82 -10.82 26.79
N ARG A 61 -53.49 -10.54 28.07
CA ARG A 61 -52.43 -11.10 28.94
C ARG A 61 -53.07 -11.78 30.16
N SER A 62 -52.38 -12.74 30.80
CA SER A 62 -52.30 -12.79 32.29
C SER A 62 -51.30 -13.83 32.86
N PHE A 63 -50.23 -13.31 33.46
CA PHE A 63 -49.56 -13.68 34.72
C PHE A 63 -49.60 -15.09 35.40
N HIS A 64 -48.39 -15.45 35.88
CA HIS A 64 -48.01 -15.88 37.26
C HIS A 64 -47.56 -17.34 37.55
N VAL A 65 -46.61 -17.41 38.49
CA VAL A 65 -45.74 -18.55 38.87
C VAL A 65 -45.92 -18.85 40.36
N LYS A 66 -45.72 -20.10 40.83
CA LYS A 66 -45.31 -20.35 42.23
C LYS A 66 -44.48 -21.65 42.47
N ARG A 67 -43.56 -21.48 43.42
CA ARG A 67 -42.50 -22.32 44.07
C ARG A 67 -43.04 -23.56 44.85
N PRO A 68 -42.22 -24.46 45.49
CA PRO A 68 -40.88 -24.25 46.09
C PRO A 68 -39.88 -25.47 46.06
N GLU A 69 -38.81 -25.69 46.88
CA GLU A 69 -38.18 -25.04 48.08
C GLU A 69 -36.68 -25.47 48.29
N MET A 70 -35.87 -24.59 48.93
CA MET A 70 -34.74 -24.76 49.90
C MET A 70 -34.05 -26.13 50.13
N PHE A 71 -32.74 -26.27 50.35
CA PHE A 71 -31.75 -25.48 51.14
C PHE A 71 -30.29 -25.76 50.60
N ALA A 72 -29.13 -25.20 51.02
CA ALA A 72 -28.72 -24.24 52.07
C ALA A 72 -27.39 -23.48 51.68
N THR A 73 -26.57 -23.09 52.66
CA THR A 73 -25.54 -22.02 52.71
C THR A 73 -24.05 -22.43 52.69
N ALA A 74 -23.20 -21.66 51.97
CA ALA A 74 -21.92 -21.01 52.40
C ALA A 74 -21.10 -20.59 51.16
N SER A 75 -20.36 -19.48 51.08
CA SER A 75 -20.19 -18.29 51.94
C SER A 75 -19.89 -17.06 51.06
N SER A 76 -20.21 -15.86 51.55
CA SER A 76 -20.02 -14.61 50.80
C SER A 76 -18.57 -14.10 50.81
N SER A 77 -18.02 -13.77 49.64
CA SER A 77 -16.97 -12.74 49.51
C SER A 77 -17.58 -11.43 49.03
N SER A 78 -17.13 -10.31 49.60
CA SER A 78 -17.74 -9.00 49.45
C SER A 78 -17.48 -8.36 48.08
N HIS A 79 -18.48 -7.64 47.56
CA HIS A 79 -18.24 -6.61 46.55
C HIS A 79 -17.30 -5.54 47.12
N ALA A 80 -16.03 -5.57 46.71
CA ALA A 80 -15.16 -4.42 46.84
C ALA A 80 -15.67 -3.32 45.89
N SER A 81 -15.85 -2.11 46.40
CA SER A 81 -16.15 -0.94 45.59
C SER A 81 -14.97 -0.63 44.66
N SER A 82 -15.09 -0.94 43.37
CA SER A 82 -14.08 -0.53 42.40
C SER A 82 -14.07 1.00 42.26
N SER A 83 -12.92 1.60 42.53
CA SER A 83 -12.66 3.01 42.20
C SER A 83 -12.92 3.26 40.71
N PRO A 84 -13.46 4.43 40.32
CA PRO A 84 -13.69 4.74 38.91
C PRO A 84 -12.39 4.62 38.11
N GLU A 85 -12.47 3.95 36.97
CA GLU A 85 -11.34 3.70 36.10
C GLU A 85 -10.72 5.02 35.64
N ARG A 86 -9.40 5.16 35.86
CA ARG A 86 -8.67 6.42 35.68
C ARG A 86 -7.67 6.33 34.53
N MET A 87 -7.51 7.45 33.83
CA MET A 87 -6.56 7.61 32.73
C MET A 87 -5.82 8.95 32.85
N LEU A 88 -4.48 8.92 32.77
CA LEU A 88 -3.66 10.12 32.65
C LEU A 88 -3.20 10.27 31.20
N ILE A 89 -3.49 11.40 30.57
CA ILE A 89 -3.03 11.74 29.21
C ILE A 89 -1.99 12.86 29.32
N LEU A 90 -0.76 12.58 28.89
CA LEU A 90 0.33 13.55 28.84
C LEU A 90 0.70 13.87 27.39
N TYR A 91 0.68 15.16 27.03
CA TYR A 91 0.97 15.58 25.66
C TYR A 91 2.23 16.44 25.52
N GLY A 92 2.94 16.22 24.41
CA GLY A 92 4.01 17.03 23.87
C GLY A 92 3.59 17.62 22.53
N SER A 93 3.59 18.95 22.39
CA SER A 93 3.10 19.63 21.19
C SER A 93 3.76 20.99 21.00
N GLN A 94 4.41 21.22 19.85
CA GLN A 94 5.03 22.51 19.53
C GLN A 94 4.00 23.51 18.97
N THR A 95 3.07 23.03 18.14
CA THR A 95 2.10 23.84 17.38
C THR A 95 0.64 23.53 17.74
N GLY A 96 0.39 23.06 18.96
CA GLY A 96 -0.97 22.71 19.43
C GLY A 96 -1.66 21.48 18.78
N THR A 97 -1.15 20.93 17.67
CA THR A 97 -1.81 19.81 16.98
C THR A 97 -1.95 18.56 17.85
N CYS A 98 -0.86 18.12 18.52
CA CYS A 98 -0.89 16.95 19.39
C CYS A 98 -1.75 17.19 20.65
N GLU A 99 -1.76 18.43 21.17
CA GLU A 99 -2.66 18.86 22.24
C GLU A 99 -4.14 18.70 21.84
N SER A 100 -4.49 19.03 20.60
CA SER A 100 -5.86 18.85 20.09
C SER A 100 -6.27 17.37 20.11
N PHE A 101 -5.42 16.47 19.60
CA PHE A 101 -5.69 15.02 19.64
C PHE A 101 -5.80 14.49 21.09
N ALA A 102 -4.95 14.97 22.00
CA ALA A 102 -5.02 14.59 23.42
C ALA A 102 -6.33 15.04 24.09
N LYS A 103 -6.82 16.25 23.78
CA LYS A 103 -8.12 16.74 24.25
C LYS A 103 -9.29 16.00 23.62
N THR A 104 -9.20 15.62 22.35
CA THR A 104 -10.20 14.77 21.67
C THR A 104 -10.30 13.40 22.36
N LEU A 105 -9.18 12.73 22.62
CA LEU A 105 -9.16 11.48 23.39
C LEU A 105 -9.73 11.67 24.81
N ALA A 106 -9.36 12.75 25.51
CA ALA A 106 -9.89 13.05 26.84
C ALA A 106 -11.43 13.22 26.82
N SER A 107 -11.98 13.90 25.82
CA SER A 107 -13.43 14.06 25.63
C SER A 107 -14.11 12.72 25.39
N PHE A 108 -13.58 11.89 24.48
CA PHE A 108 -14.13 10.56 24.20
C PHE A 108 -14.03 9.57 25.38
N SER A 109 -12.99 9.68 26.21
CA SER A 109 -12.86 8.90 27.45
C SER A 109 -13.89 9.36 28.49
N LYS A 110 -14.07 10.67 28.68
CA LYS A 110 -15.06 11.23 29.63
C LYS A 110 -16.50 10.87 29.24
N SER A 111 -16.85 10.86 27.95
CA SER A 111 -18.19 10.45 27.50
C SER A 111 -18.50 8.99 27.86
N ARG A 112 -17.47 8.15 28.01
CA ARG A 112 -17.55 6.74 28.44
C ARG A 112 -17.47 6.55 29.98
N GLY A 113 -17.48 7.64 30.75
CA GLY A 113 -17.42 7.58 32.22
C GLY A 113 -16.03 7.32 32.81
N ILE A 114 -14.98 7.34 31.98
CA ILE A 114 -13.59 7.19 32.43
C ILE A 114 -13.14 8.51 33.09
N ALA A 115 -12.52 8.43 34.26
CA ALA A 115 -11.98 9.59 34.97
C ALA A 115 -10.63 10.01 34.36
N VAL A 116 -10.62 11.09 33.58
CA VAL A 116 -9.43 11.52 32.81
C VAL A 116 -8.78 12.76 33.41
N SER A 117 -7.45 12.75 33.48
CA SER A 117 -6.63 13.96 33.61
C SER A 117 -5.83 14.17 32.32
N VAL A 118 -5.87 15.37 31.74
CA VAL A 118 -5.08 15.74 30.55
C VAL A 118 -4.27 16.99 30.82
N GLN A 119 -2.96 16.95 30.55
CA GLN A 119 -2.04 18.08 30.76
C GLN A 119 -0.77 17.95 29.90
N SER A 120 -0.04 19.05 29.74
CA SER A 120 1.27 18.99 29.05
C SER A 120 2.28 18.21 29.88
N MET A 121 3.23 17.55 29.20
CA MET A 121 4.32 16.81 29.86
C MET A 121 5.16 17.71 30.79
N ALA A 122 5.45 18.95 30.38
CA ALA A 122 6.15 19.94 31.20
C ALA A 122 5.35 20.34 32.45
N SER A 123 4.05 20.62 32.31
CA SER A 123 3.19 20.98 33.45
C SER A 123 3.04 19.82 34.44
N PHE A 124 3.03 18.57 33.97
CA PHE A 124 3.06 17.40 34.84
C PHE A 124 4.36 17.32 35.65
N VAL A 125 5.52 17.52 35.00
CA VAL A 125 6.83 17.55 35.67
C VAL A 125 6.88 18.67 36.70
N GLU A 126 6.55 19.91 36.32
CA GLU A 126 6.54 21.09 37.19
C GLU A 126 5.63 20.88 38.42
N ARG A 127 4.38 20.47 38.21
CA ARG A 127 3.43 20.20 39.31
C ARG A 127 3.97 19.18 40.31
N VAL A 128 4.65 18.13 39.84
CA VAL A 128 5.22 17.09 40.70
C VAL A 128 6.46 17.61 41.43
N THR A 129 7.40 18.26 40.75
CA THR A 129 8.64 18.75 41.36
C THR A 129 8.41 19.93 42.32
N SER A 130 7.49 20.85 42.01
CA SER A 130 7.09 21.93 42.93
C SER A 130 6.41 21.41 44.21
N SER A 131 5.85 20.20 44.18
CA SER A 131 5.32 19.52 45.38
C SER A 131 6.36 18.69 46.15
N GLY A 132 7.64 18.73 45.73
CA GLY A 132 8.73 17.91 46.30
C GLY A 132 8.68 16.43 45.90
N GLY A 133 7.89 16.08 44.89
CA GLY A 133 7.70 14.69 44.44
C GLY A 133 8.68 14.26 43.35
N ASP A 134 8.91 12.95 43.25
CA ASP A 134 9.56 12.31 42.11
C ASP A 134 8.57 12.00 40.99
N VAL A 135 8.97 12.28 39.75
CA VAL A 135 8.14 12.17 38.53
C VAL A 135 7.90 10.71 38.13
N VAL A 136 8.89 9.83 38.27
CA VAL A 136 8.73 8.40 37.96
C VAL A 136 7.78 7.75 38.96
N SER A 137 7.94 8.08 40.24
CA SER A 137 7.05 7.68 41.34
C SER A 137 5.63 8.25 41.20
N ALA A 138 5.46 9.42 40.58
CA ALA A 138 4.13 9.95 40.26
C ALA A 138 3.45 9.15 39.13
N LEU A 139 4.19 8.73 38.10
CA LEU A 139 3.68 7.86 37.02
C LEU A 139 3.34 6.45 37.53
N GLY A 140 4.15 5.89 38.44
CA GLY A 140 3.92 4.59 39.06
C GLY A 140 2.62 4.47 39.88
N ARG A 141 1.97 5.60 40.20
CA ARG A 141 0.68 5.64 40.89
C ARG A 141 -0.52 5.63 39.94
N GLU A 142 -0.31 5.82 38.64
CA GLU A 142 -1.38 5.83 37.64
C GLU A 142 -1.44 4.47 36.93
N SER A 143 -2.64 3.91 36.83
CA SER A 143 -2.83 2.56 36.25
C SER A 143 -2.79 2.55 34.71
N ASN A 144 -3.31 3.61 34.08
CA ASN A 144 -3.35 3.76 32.62
C ASN A 144 -2.79 5.14 32.23
N VAL A 145 -1.66 5.16 31.51
CA VAL A 145 -1.00 6.39 31.04
C VAL A 145 -0.99 6.42 29.51
N VAL A 146 -1.44 7.51 28.91
CA VAL A 146 -1.34 7.75 27.46
C VAL A 146 -0.33 8.85 27.21
N LEU A 147 0.76 8.52 26.54
CA LEU A 147 1.74 9.50 26.07
C LEU A 147 1.41 9.90 24.63
N MET A 148 1.37 11.20 24.35
CA MET A 148 1.11 11.70 23.00
C MET A 148 2.18 12.74 22.66
N THR A 149 2.91 12.59 21.55
CA THR A 149 3.89 13.63 21.16
C THR A 149 3.99 13.83 19.66
N SER A 150 4.08 15.09 19.24
CA SER A 150 4.62 15.43 17.92
C SER A 150 6.14 15.24 17.90
N THR A 151 6.69 14.91 16.75
CA THR A 151 8.13 15.06 16.46
C THR A 151 8.36 16.44 15.86
N PHE A 152 9.32 17.20 16.37
CA PHE A 152 9.66 18.53 15.86
C PHE A 152 10.87 18.47 14.91
N TYR A 153 10.91 19.40 13.96
CA TYR A 153 12.01 19.66 13.02
C TYR A 153 12.72 18.40 12.48
N ASN A 154 13.91 18.08 12.99
CA ASN A 154 14.78 16.97 12.59
C ASN A 154 14.82 15.83 13.61
N GLY A 155 13.71 15.59 14.32
CA GLY A 155 13.58 14.49 15.27
C GLY A 155 13.58 14.91 16.74
N GLU A 156 13.61 16.21 17.01
CA GLU A 156 13.59 16.79 18.36
C GLU A 156 12.23 16.60 19.06
N PHE A 157 12.28 16.68 20.39
CA PHE A 157 11.09 16.79 21.21
C PHE A 157 10.54 18.22 21.17
N PRO A 158 9.20 18.41 21.23
CA PRO A 158 8.61 19.71 21.54
C PRO A 158 9.11 20.29 22.86
N ASP A 159 9.13 21.61 22.99
CA ASP A 159 9.64 22.30 24.18
C ASP A 159 8.92 21.84 25.47
N ASN A 160 7.60 21.61 25.38
CA ASN A 160 6.79 21.12 26.49
C ASN A 160 6.86 19.60 26.73
N ALA A 161 7.57 18.84 25.88
CA ALA A 161 7.86 17.42 26.06
C ALA A 161 9.25 17.18 26.67
N LEU A 162 10.20 18.07 26.34
CA LEU A 162 11.62 17.95 26.71
C LEU A 162 11.88 17.76 28.23
N PRO A 163 11.15 18.39 29.18
CA PRO A 163 11.34 18.15 30.60
C PRO A 163 11.07 16.69 31.01
N LEU A 164 10.02 16.06 30.46
CA LEU A 164 9.70 14.67 30.77
C LEU A 164 10.68 13.71 30.07
N TRP A 165 11.14 14.04 28.86
CA TRP A 165 12.21 13.28 28.22
C TRP A 165 13.48 13.24 29.08
N LYS A 166 13.93 14.40 29.59
CA LYS A 166 15.11 14.48 30.48
C LYS A 166 14.97 13.61 31.73
N VAL A 167 13.76 13.55 32.33
CA VAL A 167 13.48 12.63 33.44
C VAL A 167 13.65 11.17 33.01
N PHE A 168 13.10 10.77 31.86
CA PHE A 168 13.18 9.38 31.37
C PHE A 168 14.60 8.98 30.99
N GLU A 169 15.35 9.89 30.36
CA GLU A 169 16.75 9.76 29.99
C GLU A 169 17.63 9.53 31.23
N GLN A 170 17.39 10.27 32.31
CA GLN A 170 18.16 10.20 33.57
C GLN A 170 17.68 9.12 34.55
N ALA A 171 16.50 8.53 34.35
CA ALA A 171 15.92 7.56 35.28
C ALA A 171 16.74 6.25 35.38
N ASN A 172 16.98 5.77 36.60
CA ASN A 172 17.64 4.48 36.82
C ASN A 172 16.67 3.32 36.55
N THR A 173 16.99 2.47 35.57
CA THR A 173 16.17 1.35 35.11
C THR A 173 15.81 0.34 36.22
N ALA A 174 16.75 0.03 37.13
CA ALA A 174 16.53 -0.98 38.18
C ALA A 174 15.57 -0.50 39.28
N THR A 175 15.54 0.81 39.55
CA THR A 175 14.56 1.42 40.47
C THR A 175 13.22 1.65 39.77
N ALA A 176 13.24 2.23 38.56
CA ALA A 176 12.03 2.57 37.82
C ALA A 176 11.19 1.34 37.47
N SER A 177 11.81 0.21 37.10
CA SER A 177 11.09 -1.03 36.76
C SER A 177 10.27 -1.61 37.92
N ARG A 178 10.66 -1.34 39.17
CA ARG A 178 9.85 -1.71 40.35
C ARG A 178 8.67 -0.77 40.56
N VAL A 179 8.84 0.51 40.22
CA VAL A 179 7.85 1.58 40.38
C VAL A 179 6.78 1.52 39.28
N LEU A 180 7.16 1.21 38.04
CA LEU A 180 6.26 1.19 36.87
C LEU A 180 5.68 -0.20 36.53
N ALA A 181 6.00 -1.25 37.30
CA ALA A 181 5.60 -2.65 37.02
C ALA A 181 4.08 -2.87 36.82
N ASN A 182 3.27 -2.00 37.44
CA ASN A 182 1.80 -2.00 37.38
C ASN A 182 1.23 -0.88 36.49
N THR A 183 2.06 0.02 35.97
CA THR A 183 1.64 1.08 35.05
C THR A 183 1.48 0.50 33.65
N LYS A 184 0.25 0.54 33.14
CA LYS A 184 -0.02 0.29 31.73
C LYS A 184 0.17 1.59 30.95
N PHE A 185 0.78 1.53 29.78
CA PHE A 185 0.91 2.69 28.91
C PHE A 185 0.45 2.44 27.46
N ALA A 186 0.06 3.52 26.80
CA ALA A 186 -0.21 3.61 25.37
C ALA A 186 0.55 4.82 24.81
N ILE A 187 0.91 4.79 23.52
CA ILE A 187 1.61 5.91 22.89
C ILE A 187 1.05 6.28 21.52
N PHE A 188 0.88 7.59 21.29
CA PHE A 188 0.51 8.15 19.99
C PHE A 188 1.56 9.16 19.52
N GLY A 189 2.09 8.93 18.33
CA GLY A 189 3.01 9.84 17.66
C GLY A 189 2.32 10.67 16.57
N LEU A 190 2.72 11.94 16.47
CA LEU A 190 2.52 12.74 15.25
C LEU A 190 3.87 12.93 14.54
N GLY A 191 3.93 12.57 13.26
CA GLY A 191 5.12 12.65 12.45
C GLY A 191 4.80 12.71 10.95
N ASN A 192 5.83 12.89 10.14
CA ASN A 192 5.69 13.04 8.69
C ASN A 192 6.69 12.10 7.99
N ARG A 193 6.19 11.15 7.18
CA ARG A 193 7.04 10.11 6.55
C ARG A 193 7.99 10.63 5.46
N SER A 194 7.96 11.92 5.12
CA SER A 194 8.97 12.54 4.23
C SER A 194 10.38 12.47 4.81
N ASN A 195 10.54 12.46 6.14
CA ASN A 195 11.83 12.24 6.78
C ASN A 195 11.86 10.85 7.44
N LYS A 196 12.17 9.80 6.65
CA LYS A 196 12.08 8.39 7.07
C LYS A 196 12.87 8.06 8.35
N SER A 197 14.05 8.65 8.54
CA SER A 197 14.87 8.47 9.75
C SER A 197 14.22 9.08 10.99
N ASN A 198 13.49 10.19 10.82
CA ASN A 198 12.90 10.95 11.91
C ASN A 198 11.38 10.71 12.08
N PHE A 199 10.78 9.83 11.28
CA PHE A 199 9.35 9.54 11.32
C PHE A 199 8.94 9.06 12.71
N ASN A 200 8.11 9.88 13.38
CA ASN A 200 7.65 9.65 14.75
C ASN A 200 8.77 9.44 15.80
N LEU A 201 9.98 9.97 15.56
CA LEU A 201 11.16 9.69 16.39
C LEU A 201 10.97 10.05 17.87
N ALA A 202 10.31 11.17 18.18
CA ALA A 202 10.04 11.58 19.56
C ALA A 202 9.14 10.56 20.29
N ALA A 203 8.10 10.05 19.61
CA ALA A 203 7.21 9.04 20.16
C ALA A 203 7.93 7.68 20.31
N ARG A 204 8.67 7.24 19.28
CA ARG A 204 9.47 6.00 19.33
C ARG A 204 10.52 6.00 20.45
N ARG A 205 11.13 7.16 20.72
CA ARG A 205 12.06 7.34 21.85
C ARG A 205 11.35 7.17 23.20
N PHE A 206 10.18 7.79 23.40
CA PHE A 206 9.37 7.56 24.60
C PHE A 206 8.90 6.11 24.72
N GLU A 207 8.46 5.47 23.63
CA GLU A 207 8.01 4.08 23.60
C GLU A 207 9.12 3.12 24.09
N ASN A 208 10.28 3.17 23.44
CA ASN A 208 11.41 2.32 23.80
C ASN A 208 11.82 2.55 25.26
N ARG A 209 11.95 3.82 25.66
CA ARG A 209 12.45 4.16 27.00
C ARG A 209 11.46 3.80 28.11
N ILE A 210 10.15 3.97 27.94
CA ILE A 210 9.19 3.58 28.98
C ILE A 210 9.04 2.06 29.10
N LYS A 211 9.23 1.31 28.00
CA LYS A 211 9.35 -0.17 28.03
C LYS A 211 10.59 -0.61 28.82
N GLU A 212 11.75 -0.01 28.58
CA GLU A 212 12.97 -0.26 29.37
C GLU A 212 12.75 0.04 30.87
N LEU A 213 12.08 1.15 31.19
CA LEU A 213 11.75 1.53 32.56
C LEU A 213 10.66 0.65 33.22
N GLY A 214 10.17 -0.39 32.54
CA GLY A 214 9.34 -1.48 33.12
C GLY A 214 7.83 -1.31 33.05
N ALA A 215 7.32 -0.27 32.36
CA ALA A 215 5.88 -0.14 32.10
C ALA A 215 5.42 -1.12 31.01
N LYS A 216 4.13 -1.50 31.02
CA LYS A 216 3.56 -2.48 30.08
C LYS A 216 2.68 -1.80 29.04
N GLU A 217 2.95 -2.04 27.76
CA GLU A 217 2.08 -1.58 26.68
C GLU A 217 0.73 -2.32 26.74
N PHE A 218 -0.41 -1.60 26.69
CA PHE A 218 -1.75 -2.22 26.70
C PHE A 218 -2.53 -2.11 25.39
N VAL A 219 -2.06 -1.28 24.46
CA VAL A 219 -2.52 -1.19 23.07
C VAL A 219 -1.34 -0.87 22.16
N PRO A 220 -1.32 -1.35 20.90
CA PRO A 220 -0.25 -1.02 19.96
C PRO A 220 -0.08 0.49 19.78
N ALA A 221 1.18 0.95 19.76
CA ALA A 221 1.55 2.32 19.41
C ALA A 221 0.88 2.82 18.11
N GLY A 222 0.26 3.99 18.17
CA GLY A 222 -0.33 4.65 17.00
C GLY A 222 0.63 5.66 16.39
N TYR A 223 1.05 5.45 15.15
CA TYR A 223 1.98 6.35 14.44
C TYR A 223 1.27 7.14 13.35
N GLY A 224 0.78 8.33 13.71
CA GLY A 224 0.18 9.27 12.78
C GLY A 224 1.18 9.78 11.76
N ASP A 225 0.76 9.80 10.49
CA ASP A 225 1.52 10.34 9.38
C ASP A 225 0.77 11.50 8.72
N GLU A 226 1.41 12.67 8.71
CA GLU A 226 0.89 13.87 8.04
C GLU A 226 0.56 13.62 6.56
N LEU A 227 1.29 12.72 5.89
CA LEU A 227 1.17 12.42 4.45
C LEU A 227 0.18 11.28 4.11
N SER A 228 -0.61 10.81 5.08
CA SER A 228 -1.69 9.83 4.83
C SER A 228 -2.97 10.53 4.33
N SER A 229 -3.90 9.80 3.69
CA SER A 229 -5.07 10.43 3.03
C SER A 229 -6.03 11.15 3.99
N SER A 230 -6.07 10.73 5.26
CA SER A 230 -6.72 11.46 6.36
C SER A 230 -5.72 12.09 7.35
N SER A 231 -4.46 12.33 6.94
CA SER A 231 -3.37 12.77 7.82
C SER A 231 -3.25 11.88 9.08
N HIS A 232 -2.88 12.45 10.22
CA HIS A 232 -2.74 11.77 11.51
C HIS A 232 -4.01 11.02 11.99
N GLU A 233 -5.22 11.41 11.54
CA GLU A 233 -6.48 10.71 11.89
C GLU A 233 -6.50 9.25 11.41
N ALA A 234 -5.77 8.93 10.34
CA ALA A 234 -5.66 7.58 9.80
C ALA A 234 -5.12 6.56 10.82
N ALA A 235 -4.16 6.98 11.67
CA ALA A 235 -3.66 6.16 12.77
C ALA A 235 -4.37 6.44 14.10
N PHE A 236 -4.85 7.66 14.32
CA PHE A 236 -5.51 8.04 15.58
C PHE A 236 -6.80 7.27 15.81
N ARG A 237 -7.68 7.13 14.80
CA ARG A 237 -8.98 6.44 14.99
C ARG A 237 -8.82 4.95 15.32
N PRO A 238 -7.94 4.16 14.66
CA PRO A 238 -7.60 2.81 15.10
C PRO A 238 -7.00 2.74 16.52
N PHE A 239 -6.09 3.65 16.87
CA PHE A 239 -5.49 3.74 18.21
C PHE A 239 -6.52 4.05 19.31
N VAL A 240 -7.44 4.97 19.05
CA VAL A 240 -8.56 5.28 19.94
C VAL A 240 -9.49 4.06 20.10
N LYS A 241 -9.78 3.33 19.01
CA LYS A 241 -10.60 2.10 19.05
C LYS A 241 -9.92 0.97 19.84
N SER A 242 -8.59 0.80 19.74
CA SER A 242 -7.89 -0.22 20.52
C SER A 242 -7.90 0.10 22.02
N ILE A 243 -7.82 1.38 22.41
CA ILE A 243 -8.01 1.80 23.82
C ILE A 243 -9.39 1.37 24.33
N TRP A 244 -10.47 1.60 23.58
CA TRP A 244 -11.81 1.17 23.99
C TRP A 244 -11.95 -0.34 24.11
N ALA A 245 -11.34 -1.10 23.19
CA ALA A 245 -11.34 -2.56 23.25
C ALA A 245 -10.57 -3.08 24.48
N ALA A 246 -9.39 -2.52 24.78
CA ALA A 246 -8.55 -2.93 25.90
C ALA A 246 -9.12 -2.55 27.29
N LEU A 247 -9.96 -1.51 27.35
CA LEU A 247 -10.64 -1.07 28.59
C LEU A 247 -12.11 -1.56 28.69
N GLY A 248 -12.61 -2.30 27.70
CA GLY A 248 -13.98 -2.87 27.72
C GLY A 248 -15.13 -1.89 27.42
N HIS A 249 -14.84 -0.67 26.95
CA HIS A 249 -15.84 0.39 26.71
C HIS A 249 -16.33 0.43 25.25
N SER A 250 -16.89 -0.68 24.78
CA SER A 250 -17.34 -0.85 23.38
C SER A 250 -18.68 -0.18 23.04
N SER A 251 -19.44 0.32 24.02
CA SER A 251 -20.75 0.95 23.80
C SER A 251 -20.69 2.48 23.66
N ARG A 252 -21.54 3.03 22.78
CA ARG A 252 -21.68 4.49 22.55
C ARG A 252 -22.57 5.12 23.63
N SER A 253 -21.96 5.67 24.68
CA SER A 253 -22.61 6.70 25.51
C SER A 253 -22.76 8.00 24.70
N SER A 254 -23.94 8.62 24.75
CA SER A 254 -24.43 9.56 23.73
C SER A 254 -24.35 11.05 24.11
N THR A 255 -23.48 11.44 25.04
CA THR A 255 -23.30 12.83 25.46
C THR A 255 -21.95 13.38 25.01
N LEU A 256 -21.95 14.57 24.40
CA LEU A 256 -20.75 15.31 24.03
C LEU A 256 -20.32 16.19 25.23
N PRO A 257 -19.25 15.85 25.97
CA PRO A 257 -18.86 16.60 27.15
C PRO A 257 -18.11 17.88 26.77
N SER A 258 -18.30 18.92 27.57
CA SER A 258 -17.53 20.17 27.47
C SER A 258 -16.27 20.09 28.34
N ALA A 259 -15.16 20.64 27.84
CA ALA A 259 -13.92 20.85 28.59
C ALA A 259 -13.88 22.21 29.33
N TYR A 260 -14.78 23.13 28.96
CA TYR A 260 -14.85 24.50 29.48
C TYR A 260 -16.22 24.80 30.08
N ARG A 261 -16.24 25.71 31.06
CA ARG A 261 -17.44 26.35 31.59
C ARG A 261 -17.38 27.84 31.23
N ILE A 262 -18.50 28.39 30.80
CA ILE A 262 -18.64 29.80 30.43
C ILE A 262 -19.67 30.45 31.34
N GLN A 263 -19.36 31.64 31.83
CA GLN A 263 -20.26 32.45 32.66
C GLN A 263 -20.19 33.90 32.18
N ALA A 264 -21.28 34.66 32.29
CA ALA A 264 -21.24 36.10 32.07
C ALA A 264 -20.24 36.73 33.06
N ALA A 265 -19.37 37.62 32.56
CA ALA A 265 -18.35 38.26 33.40
C ALA A 265 -19.00 39.18 34.46
N ALA A 266 -18.33 39.36 35.60
CA ALA A 266 -18.83 40.23 36.65
C ALA A 266 -18.89 41.71 36.19
N PRO A 267 -19.81 42.53 36.74
CA PRO A 267 -19.86 43.96 36.44
C PRO A 267 -18.49 44.63 36.71
N GLY A 268 -17.95 45.32 35.70
CA GLY A 268 -16.63 45.96 35.77
C GLY A 268 -15.43 45.09 35.38
N SER A 269 -15.63 43.80 35.08
CA SER A 269 -14.59 42.96 34.46
C SER A 269 -14.12 43.56 33.12
N LYS A 270 -12.80 43.49 32.87
CA LYS A 270 -12.19 43.91 31.60
C LYS A 270 -11.89 42.68 30.73
N ALA A 271 -12.00 42.84 29.42
CA ALA A 271 -11.49 41.84 28.48
C ALA A 271 -9.98 41.65 28.69
N SER A 272 -9.52 40.40 28.65
CA SER A 272 -8.13 40.02 28.45
C SER A 272 -7.63 40.61 27.13
N SER A 273 -6.32 40.87 27.06
CA SER A 273 -5.67 41.35 25.84
C SER A 273 -5.94 40.39 24.67
N ALA A 274 -6.37 40.92 23.53
CA ALA A 274 -6.44 40.17 22.28
C ALA A 274 -5.06 39.79 21.73
N THR A 275 -3.99 40.39 22.24
CA THR A 275 -2.60 40.01 21.94
C THR A 275 -2.25 38.76 22.77
N PRO A 276 -1.87 37.62 22.14
CA PRO A 276 -1.53 36.40 22.87
C PRO A 276 -0.35 36.59 23.85
N VAL A 277 -0.29 35.74 24.87
CA VAL A 277 0.80 35.78 25.87
C VAL A 277 2.15 35.55 25.18
N GLY A 278 3.11 36.45 25.42
CA GLY A 278 4.44 36.43 24.79
C GLY A 278 4.51 37.03 23.39
N TYR A 279 3.44 37.66 22.89
CA TYR A 279 3.42 38.40 21.63
C TYR A 279 3.42 39.92 21.89
N THR A 280 3.98 40.68 20.95
CA THR A 280 3.97 42.15 20.95
C THR A 280 3.19 42.68 19.75
N GLN A 281 2.58 43.86 19.91
CA GLN A 281 1.90 44.56 18.81
C GLN A 281 2.91 45.38 18.01
N ALA A 282 3.29 44.87 16.84
CA ALA A 282 4.18 45.56 15.91
C ALA A 282 3.38 46.34 14.85
N SER A 283 4.02 47.33 14.23
CA SER A 283 3.42 48.09 13.12
C SER A 283 3.95 47.56 11.79
N VAL A 284 3.10 47.40 10.79
CA VAL A 284 3.53 47.13 9.42
C VAL A 284 4.19 48.38 8.84
N LYS A 285 5.40 48.25 8.28
CA LYS A 285 6.17 49.34 7.65
C LYS A 285 5.99 49.36 6.13
N ALA A 286 5.99 48.20 5.49
CA ALA A 286 5.79 48.04 4.05
C ALA A 286 5.14 46.68 3.74
N ASN A 287 4.45 46.55 2.60
CA ASN A 287 3.86 45.30 2.15
C ASN A 287 3.79 45.26 0.61
N ASN A 288 4.88 44.84 -0.02
CA ASN A 288 5.11 44.97 -1.45
C ASN A 288 4.87 43.65 -2.19
N VAL A 289 4.25 43.70 -3.38
CA VAL A 289 4.21 42.54 -4.28
C VAL A 289 5.58 42.39 -4.95
N LEU A 290 6.13 41.18 -4.94
CA LEU A 290 7.38 40.82 -5.61
C LEU A 290 7.16 40.07 -6.94
N SER A 291 6.06 39.33 -7.08
CA SER A 291 5.74 38.55 -8.28
C SER A 291 5.23 39.41 -9.44
N GLY A 292 5.45 38.94 -10.67
CA GLY A 292 4.93 39.52 -11.90
C GLY A 292 3.40 39.55 -11.97
N LYS A 293 2.88 40.45 -12.81
CA LYS A 293 1.43 40.66 -12.97
C LYS A 293 0.76 39.42 -13.55
N GLY A 294 -0.31 38.96 -12.89
CA GLY A 294 -1.11 37.82 -13.37
C GLY A 294 -0.60 36.45 -12.94
N PHE A 295 0.45 36.39 -12.11
CA PHE A 295 0.84 35.14 -11.45
C PHE A 295 -0.25 34.69 -10.46
N GLU A 296 -0.65 33.43 -10.56
CA GLU A 296 -1.75 32.84 -9.78
C GLU A 296 -1.49 32.82 -8.28
N ARG A 297 -0.21 32.82 -7.85
CA ARG A 297 0.20 32.78 -6.45
C ARG A 297 1.07 33.98 -6.07
N GLU A 298 0.42 35.15 -5.97
CA GLU A 298 1.05 36.44 -5.62
C GLU A 298 2.07 36.30 -4.47
N ILE A 299 3.35 36.61 -4.74
CA ILE A 299 4.42 36.62 -3.73
C ILE A 299 4.59 38.04 -3.21
N ARG A 300 4.70 38.19 -1.90
CA ARG A 300 4.87 39.49 -1.23
C ARG A 300 6.04 39.49 -0.25
N LEU A 301 6.58 40.69 -0.01
CA LEU A 301 7.49 40.99 1.10
C LEU A 301 6.81 42.00 2.02
N ILE A 302 6.62 41.61 3.28
CA ILE A 302 6.10 42.48 4.35
C ILE A 302 7.23 42.81 5.32
N SER A 303 7.38 44.09 5.64
CA SER A 303 8.35 44.59 6.63
C SER A 303 7.59 45.01 7.89
N ILE A 304 8.00 44.49 9.05
CA ILE A 304 7.31 44.68 10.34
C ILE A 304 8.28 45.35 11.34
N ASP A 305 7.76 46.25 12.19
CA ASP A 305 8.55 46.96 13.21
C ASP A 305 9.17 46.00 14.23
N ALA A 306 10.50 46.07 14.39
CA ALA A 306 11.30 45.10 15.15
C ALA A 306 12.23 45.75 16.19
N LYS A 307 11.77 46.84 16.84
CA LYS A 307 12.52 47.64 17.86
C LYS A 307 13.15 46.90 19.04
N GLY A 308 12.87 45.61 19.22
CA GLY A 308 13.54 44.75 20.21
C GLY A 308 14.78 44.02 19.68
N GLY A 309 15.13 44.19 18.40
CA GLY A 309 16.10 43.35 17.70
C GLY A 309 15.52 42.00 17.27
N TYR A 310 16.24 41.30 16.39
CA TYR A 310 15.86 39.98 15.88
C TYR A 310 17.08 39.19 15.38
N PRO A 311 17.06 37.85 15.41
CA PRO A 311 18.17 37.02 14.91
C PRO A 311 18.13 36.88 13.38
N VAL A 312 19.32 36.73 12.76
CA VAL A 312 19.45 36.35 11.34
C VAL A 312 18.93 34.93 11.16
N ALA A 313 18.21 34.66 10.06
CA ALA A 313 17.63 33.34 9.77
C ALA A 313 16.72 32.78 10.89
N GLY A 314 16.22 33.66 11.77
CA GLY A 314 15.23 33.34 12.79
C GLY A 314 13.81 33.18 12.27
N HIS A 315 12.84 33.17 13.18
CA HIS A 315 11.42 33.08 12.86
C HIS A 315 10.62 34.27 13.40
N VAL A 316 9.62 34.69 12.63
CA VAL A 316 8.50 35.53 13.08
C VAL A 316 7.26 34.64 13.14
N LEU A 317 6.71 34.49 14.33
CA LEU A 317 5.39 33.89 14.54
C LEU A 317 4.36 35.01 14.49
N ILE A 318 3.34 34.88 13.65
CA ILE A 318 2.31 35.90 13.45
C ILE A 318 0.96 35.32 13.86
N SER A 319 0.27 35.98 14.79
CA SER A 319 -1.12 35.64 15.15
C SER A 319 -2.08 36.30 14.16
N THR A 320 -2.98 35.50 13.57
CA THR A 320 -3.85 35.93 12.47
C THR A 320 -5.32 35.65 12.78
N PRO A 321 -6.14 36.66 13.15
CA PRO A 321 -7.53 36.47 13.56
C PRO A 321 -8.42 36.06 12.38
N ASN A 322 -9.49 35.31 12.67
CA ASN A 322 -10.54 35.02 11.69
C ASN A 322 -11.18 36.30 11.14
N THR A 323 -11.58 36.27 9.88
CA THR A 323 -12.26 37.42 9.27
C THR A 323 -13.62 37.67 9.92
N SER A 324 -14.07 38.92 9.96
CA SER A 324 -15.39 39.28 10.49
C SER A 324 -16.54 38.54 9.79
N ASN A 325 -16.36 38.16 8.51
CA ASN A 325 -17.29 37.31 7.77
C ASN A 325 -17.35 35.88 8.36
N THR A 326 -16.19 35.25 8.56
CA THR A 326 -16.07 33.92 9.19
C THR A 326 -16.69 33.91 10.59
N VAL A 327 -16.43 34.95 11.39
CA VAL A 327 -17.00 35.10 12.75
C VAL A 327 -18.51 35.24 12.70
N SER A 328 -19.05 36.01 11.75
CA SER A 328 -20.51 36.20 11.61
C SER A 328 -21.22 34.93 11.16
N ARG A 329 -20.60 34.15 10.27
CA ARG A 329 -21.06 32.81 9.87
C ARG A 329 -21.13 31.85 11.05
N ALA A 330 -20.03 31.73 11.82
CA ALA A 330 -19.99 30.88 13.00
C ALA A 330 -21.01 31.29 14.08
N LEU A 331 -21.16 32.60 14.37
CA LEU A 331 -22.17 33.12 15.28
C LEU A 331 -23.61 32.73 14.89
N SER A 332 -23.88 32.60 13.59
CA SER A 332 -25.21 32.25 13.07
C SER A 332 -25.53 30.76 13.16
N ALA A 333 -24.51 29.90 13.24
CA ALA A 333 -24.66 28.44 13.24
C ALA A 333 -24.64 27.79 14.65
N ILE A 334 -24.09 28.48 15.66
CA ILE A 334 -23.99 27.96 17.04
C ILE A 334 -25.19 28.31 17.93
N GLN A 335 -25.33 27.61 19.05
CA GLN A 335 -26.31 27.94 20.09
C GLN A 335 -25.65 28.76 21.21
N LEU A 336 -26.04 30.03 21.33
CA LEU A 336 -25.68 30.86 22.49
C LEU A 336 -26.70 30.66 23.63
N PRO A 337 -26.24 30.55 24.90
CA PRO A 337 -27.11 30.65 26.08
C PRO A 337 -27.97 31.91 26.09
N GLN A 338 -29.18 31.82 26.65
CA GLN A 338 -30.08 32.97 26.77
C GLN A 338 -29.42 34.14 27.50
N GLY A 339 -29.50 35.33 26.92
CA GLY A 339 -28.91 36.56 27.45
C GLY A 339 -27.47 36.85 27.00
N LEU A 340 -26.78 35.93 26.32
CA LEU A 340 -25.48 36.20 25.71
C LEU A 340 -25.64 36.70 24.27
N THR A 341 -24.89 37.74 23.92
CA THR A 341 -24.72 38.26 22.55
C THR A 341 -23.26 38.13 22.14
N ALA A 342 -22.96 38.41 20.86
CA ALA A 342 -21.58 38.39 20.34
C ALA A 342 -20.63 39.31 21.16
N ASP A 343 -21.13 40.42 21.68
CA ASP A 343 -20.33 41.44 22.36
C ASP A 343 -20.42 41.34 23.90
N THR A 344 -21.14 40.33 24.43
CA THR A 344 -21.18 40.06 25.87
C THR A 344 -19.83 39.53 26.36
N LEU A 345 -19.30 40.13 27.43
CA LEU A 345 -18.13 39.64 28.16
C LEU A 345 -18.48 38.36 28.91
N VAL A 346 -17.66 37.33 28.71
CA VAL A 346 -17.76 36.04 29.37
C VAL A 346 -16.41 35.65 29.99
N THR A 347 -16.45 35.02 31.15
CA THR A 347 -15.31 34.33 31.76
C THR A 347 -15.38 32.87 31.36
N ILE A 348 -14.28 32.37 30.78
CA ILE A 348 -14.10 31.01 30.30
C ILE A 348 -13.12 30.33 31.27
N THR A 349 -13.54 29.21 31.85
CA THR A 349 -12.74 28.45 32.83
C THR A 349 -12.61 27.00 32.37
N SER A 350 -11.38 26.48 32.34
CA SER A 350 -11.12 25.06 32.10
C SER A 350 -11.65 24.22 33.26
N ILE A 351 -12.38 23.15 32.95
CA ILE A 351 -12.99 22.28 33.98
C ILE A 351 -11.91 21.44 34.68
N ASP A 352 -10.90 20.99 33.95
CA ASP A 352 -9.82 20.14 34.48
C ASP A 352 -8.74 20.95 35.21
N ASN A 353 -8.62 22.24 34.89
CA ASN A 353 -7.70 23.17 35.54
C ASN A 353 -8.39 24.53 35.77
N PRO A 354 -9.12 24.71 36.87
CA PRO A 354 -9.83 25.96 37.16
C PRO A 354 -8.94 27.22 37.25
N ALA A 355 -7.61 27.07 37.37
CA ALA A 355 -6.67 28.18 37.29
C ALA A 355 -6.44 28.68 35.85
N GLU A 356 -6.66 27.84 34.83
CA GLU A 356 -6.74 28.27 33.43
C GLU A 356 -8.11 28.93 33.19
N SER A 357 -8.18 30.24 33.44
CA SER A 357 -9.34 31.07 33.12
C SER A 357 -8.93 32.37 32.44
N PHE A 358 -9.81 32.86 31.55
CA PHE A 358 -9.64 34.14 30.84
C PHE A 358 -11.01 34.78 30.58
N THR A 359 -11.04 36.09 30.39
CA THR A 359 -12.29 36.84 30.17
C THR A 359 -12.24 37.55 28.84
N CYS A 360 -13.19 37.30 27.94
CA CYS A 360 -13.24 37.92 26.61
C CYS A 360 -14.70 38.02 26.13
N THR A 361 -14.95 38.69 25.01
CA THR A 361 -16.28 38.65 24.39
C THR A 361 -16.49 37.35 23.62
N VAL A 362 -17.75 36.93 23.44
CA VAL A 362 -18.09 35.78 22.59
C VAL A 362 -17.51 35.93 21.17
N ARG A 363 -17.51 37.15 20.62
CA ARG A 363 -16.87 37.51 19.35
C ARG A 363 -15.37 37.20 19.38
N GLN A 364 -14.65 37.62 20.42
CA GLN A 364 -13.22 37.37 20.55
C GLN A 364 -12.86 35.88 20.60
N VAL A 365 -13.72 35.02 21.18
CA VAL A 365 -13.55 33.55 21.11
C VAL A 365 -13.46 33.06 19.67
N LEU A 366 -14.44 33.46 18.85
CA LEU A 366 -14.53 33.06 17.45
C LEU A 366 -13.51 33.77 16.56
N GLU A 367 -13.10 34.98 16.91
CA GLU A 367 -12.14 35.79 16.17
C GLU A 367 -10.69 35.34 16.41
N SER A 368 -10.30 35.08 17.66
CA SER A 368 -8.89 34.96 18.06
C SER A 368 -8.53 33.66 18.79
N HIS A 369 -9.50 32.83 19.19
CA HIS A 369 -9.20 31.58 19.94
C HIS A 369 -9.43 30.29 19.16
N LEU A 370 -10.28 30.26 18.13
CA LEU A 370 -10.63 29.04 17.37
C LEU A 370 -10.25 29.11 15.89
N GLU A 371 -9.79 28.01 15.31
CA GLU A 371 -9.55 27.89 13.87
C GLU A 371 -10.84 27.48 13.15
N LEU A 372 -11.54 28.45 12.56
CA LEU A 372 -12.85 28.24 11.93
C LEU A 372 -12.78 27.93 10.43
N GLN A 373 -11.67 28.27 9.77
CA GLN A 373 -11.44 28.05 8.34
C GLN A 373 -10.60 26.79 8.06
N GLY A 374 -9.97 26.21 9.08
CA GLY A 374 -9.36 24.89 9.01
C GLY A 374 -10.34 23.80 8.56
N LEU A 375 -9.79 22.72 7.99
CA LEU A 375 -10.54 21.57 7.49
C LEU A 375 -11.33 20.90 8.62
N ALA A 376 -12.64 20.71 8.45
CA ALA A 376 -13.46 20.01 9.44
C ALA A 376 -13.01 18.55 9.57
N THR A 377 -12.56 18.14 10.76
CA THR A 377 -11.99 16.80 10.99
C THR A 377 -13.08 15.73 11.12
N ARG A 378 -12.72 14.46 10.87
CA ARG A 378 -13.61 13.31 11.11
C ARG A 378 -14.10 13.27 12.57
N SER A 379 -13.21 13.55 13.52
CA SER A 379 -13.57 13.64 14.94
C SER A 379 -14.55 14.80 15.26
N PHE A 380 -14.51 15.91 14.51
CA PHE A 380 -15.49 16.99 14.62
C PHE A 380 -16.86 16.59 14.05
N LEU A 381 -16.90 15.87 12.92
CA LEU A 381 -18.17 15.34 12.38
C LEU A 381 -18.81 14.30 13.31
N GLU A 382 -18.01 13.47 13.97
CA GLU A 382 -18.49 12.57 15.02
C GLU A 382 -19.08 13.36 16.20
N ALA A 383 -18.48 14.49 16.59
CA ALA A 383 -19.07 15.37 17.60
C ALA A 383 -20.39 16.01 17.15
N LEU A 384 -20.50 16.44 15.89
CA LEU A 384 -21.76 16.93 15.32
C LEU A 384 -22.84 15.86 15.30
N SER A 385 -22.52 14.59 14.97
CA SER A 385 -23.52 13.51 14.93
C SER A 385 -24.13 13.20 16.31
N VAL A 386 -23.39 13.47 17.39
CA VAL A 386 -23.90 13.33 18.76
C VAL A 386 -25.01 14.35 19.05
N VAL A 387 -24.84 15.61 18.63
CA VAL A 387 -25.80 16.71 18.89
C VAL A 387 -26.85 16.91 17.79
N ALA A 388 -26.69 16.29 16.62
CA ALA A 388 -27.65 16.34 15.52
C ALA A 388 -29.05 15.90 15.96
N THR A 389 -30.02 16.79 15.74
CA THR A 389 -31.45 16.57 16.08
C THR A 389 -32.26 16.02 14.91
N ASP A 390 -31.83 16.22 13.67
CA ASP A 390 -32.38 15.53 12.51
C ASP A 390 -31.73 14.14 12.34
N ALA A 391 -32.56 13.13 12.08
CA ALA A 391 -32.11 11.74 12.00
C ALA A 391 -31.22 11.47 10.77
N LYS A 392 -31.45 12.16 9.64
CA LYS A 392 -30.67 11.99 8.41
C LYS A 392 -29.34 12.73 8.49
N GLU A 393 -29.33 13.95 9.01
CA GLU A 393 -28.07 14.67 9.27
C GLU A 393 -27.19 13.84 10.23
N LYS A 394 -27.78 13.25 11.26
CA LYS A 394 -27.08 12.36 12.21
C LYS A 394 -26.48 11.12 11.54
N GLU A 395 -27.25 10.46 10.68
CA GLU A 395 -26.80 9.29 9.90
C GLU A 395 -25.63 9.68 8.98
N VAL A 396 -25.81 10.70 8.14
CA VAL A 396 -24.78 11.21 7.21
C VAL A 396 -23.52 11.66 7.94
N LEU A 397 -23.63 12.38 9.05
CA LEU A 397 -22.48 12.79 9.87
C LEU A 397 -21.73 11.59 10.46
N THR A 398 -22.45 10.56 10.89
CA THR A 398 -21.86 9.32 11.42
C THR A 398 -21.11 8.57 10.33
N GLU A 399 -21.74 8.32 9.18
CA GLU A 399 -21.13 7.64 8.04
C GLU A 399 -19.91 8.41 7.51
N THR A 400 -20.01 9.73 7.38
CA THR A 400 -18.93 10.61 6.92
C THR A 400 -17.75 10.61 7.90
N ALA A 401 -18.00 10.55 9.22
CA ALA A 401 -16.96 10.43 10.23
C ALA A 401 -16.31 9.03 10.30
N GLU A 402 -17.05 7.97 9.94
CA GLU A 402 -16.60 6.58 10.04
C GLU A 402 -15.95 6.02 8.77
N GLY A 403 -16.33 6.49 7.58
CA GLY A 403 -15.77 6.02 6.33
C GLY A 403 -14.27 6.30 6.24
N MET A 404 -13.43 5.26 6.09
CA MET A 404 -11.97 5.40 6.00
C MET A 404 -11.38 5.02 4.62
N GLN A 405 -12.20 4.52 3.69
CA GLN A 405 -11.79 4.19 2.31
C GLN A 405 -11.52 5.46 1.49
N ASP A 406 -10.52 5.48 0.61
CA ASP A 406 -10.36 6.62 -0.30
C ASP A 406 -11.59 6.76 -1.23
N GLY A 407 -11.91 7.97 -1.69
CA GLY A 407 -13.14 8.23 -2.47
C GLY A 407 -14.44 8.35 -1.64
N ASN A 408 -14.41 8.10 -0.32
CA ASN A 408 -15.58 8.26 0.55
C ASN A 408 -16.08 9.72 0.67
N GLU A 409 -17.29 9.91 1.22
CA GLU A 409 -17.95 11.22 1.26
C GLU A 409 -17.10 12.34 1.91
N TYR A 410 -16.40 12.06 3.01
CA TYR A 410 -15.47 13.03 3.61
C TYR A 410 -14.34 13.39 2.64
N SER A 411 -13.80 12.43 1.91
CA SER A 411 -12.76 12.72 0.91
C SER A 411 -13.31 13.61 -0.20
N LYS A 412 -14.55 13.42 -0.68
CA LYS A 412 -15.20 14.31 -1.66
C LYS A 412 -15.39 15.72 -1.11
N LEU A 413 -15.85 15.85 0.13
CA LEU A 413 -16.01 17.15 0.81
C LEU A 413 -14.67 17.89 0.95
N THR A 414 -13.62 17.18 1.38
CA THR A 414 -12.31 17.76 1.69
C THR A 414 -11.41 18.00 0.47
N THR A 415 -11.60 17.27 -0.63
CA THR A 415 -10.89 17.48 -1.90
C THR A 415 -11.68 18.34 -2.89
N GLY A 416 -13.00 18.17 -2.95
CA GLY A 416 -13.87 18.72 -4.00
C GLY A 416 -14.55 20.04 -3.66
N GLU A 417 -15.17 20.14 -2.47
CA GLU A 417 -16.15 21.21 -2.18
C GLU A 417 -15.65 22.36 -1.30
N VAL A 418 -14.52 22.16 -0.62
CA VAL A 418 -14.02 22.95 0.51
C VAL A 418 -14.99 22.94 1.70
N PHE A 419 -14.51 22.31 2.77
CA PHE A 419 -15.31 21.88 3.90
C PHE A 419 -14.59 22.22 5.22
N SER A 420 -14.62 23.50 5.59
CA SER A 420 -14.07 23.99 6.85
C SER A 420 -15.00 23.73 8.05
N PHE A 421 -14.52 23.95 9.28
CA PHE A 421 -15.35 23.86 10.49
C PHE A 421 -16.63 24.71 10.40
N VAL A 422 -16.55 25.93 9.85
CA VAL A 422 -17.74 26.78 9.68
C VAL A 422 -18.64 26.31 8.54
N ASP A 423 -18.09 25.76 7.43
CA ASP A 423 -18.92 25.16 6.38
C ASP A 423 -19.67 23.92 6.88
N ALA A 424 -19.06 23.12 7.77
CA ALA A 424 -19.69 21.95 8.38
C ALA A 424 -20.84 22.34 9.32
N LEU A 425 -20.66 23.39 10.14
CA LEU A 425 -21.72 23.92 11.00
C LEU A 425 -22.92 24.48 10.21
N GLU A 426 -22.67 25.10 9.05
CA GLU A 426 -23.73 25.59 8.17
C GLU A 426 -24.42 24.48 7.37
N ARG A 427 -23.69 23.42 6.97
CA ARG A 427 -24.23 22.29 6.20
C ARG A 427 -25.17 21.39 7.01
N TYR A 428 -25.00 21.34 8.34
CA TYR A 428 -25.78 20.48 9.24
C TYR A 428 -26.50 21.31 10.33
N PRO A 429 -27.52 22.11 9.96
CA PRO A 429 -28.18 23.07 10.85
C PRO A 429 -28.92 22.44 12.04
N SER A 430 -29.16 21.12 12.05
CA SER A 430 -29.75 20.41 13.19
C SER A 430 -28.72 20.09 14.29
N ALA A 431 -27.41 20.18 13.99
CA ALA A 431 -26.29 19.82 14.86
C ALA A 431 -25.68 21.02 15.60
N LYS A 432 -26.52 21.78 16.31
CA LYS A 432 -26.10 23.02 16.97
C LYS A 432 -25.26 22.76 18.23
N LEU A 433 -23.97 23.07 18.15
CA LEU A 433 -23.07 23.07 19.30
C LEU A 433 -23.29 24.30 20.20
N SER A 434 -23.16 24.13 21.51
CA SER A 434 -22.98 25.25 22.44
C SER A 434 -21.57 25.87 22.31
N LEU A 435 -21.37 27.07 22.84
CA LEU A 435 -20.06 27.73 22.82
C LEU A 435 -18.99 26.93 23.60
N GLU A 436 -19.37 26.28 24.70
CA GLU A 436 -18.51 25.36 25.46
C GLU A 436 -18.11 24.13 24.63
N GLN A 437 -19.06 23.53 23.92
CA GLN A 437 -18.81 22.37 23.07
C GLN A 437 -17.92 22.74 21.89
N LEU A 438 -18.17 23.88 21.24
CA LEU A 438 -17.34 24.41 20.16
C LEU A 438 -15.88 24.59 20.61
N LEU A 439 -15.67 25.21 21.78
CA LEU A 439 -14.35 25.36 22.42
C LEU A 439 -13.67 24.02 22.78
N SER A 440 -14.44 22.94 22.83
CA SER A 440 -13.97 21.58 23.17
C SER A 440 -13.70 20.71 21.93
N THR A 441 -14.21 21.10 20.75
CA THR A 441 -14.18 20.29 19.53
C THR A 441 -13.48 20.96 18.33
N VAL A 442 -13.43 22.29 18.28
CA VAL A 442 -12.70 23.04 17.25
C VAL A 442 -11.28 23.32 17.73
N PRO A 443 -10.23 23.10 16.91
CA PRO A 443 -8.85 23.42 17.28
C PRO A 443 -8.65 24.89 17.64
N ARG A 444 -7.72 25.17 18.56
CA ARG A 444 -7.32 26.55 18.86
C ARG A 444 -6.60 27.17 17.66
N LEU A 445 -6.87 28.45 17.41
CA LEU A 445 -6.20 29.24 16.37
C LEU A 445 -4.68 29.28 16.62
N GLN A 446 -3.89 28.84 15.63
CA GLN A 446 -2.43 28.74 15.77
C GLN A 446 -1.72 29.91 15.08
N PRO A 447 -0.71 30.53 15.72
CA PRO A 447 0.18 31.48 15.05
C PRO A 447 0.91 30.85 13.87
N ARG A 448 1.03 31.58 12.76
CA ARG A 448 1.75 31.11 11.57
C ARG A 448 3.23 31.48 11.65
N TYR A 449 4.09 30.49 11.45
CA TYR A 449 5.54 30.64 11.40
C TYR A 449 5.98 31.12 10.01
N TYR A 450 6.90 32.09 9.99
CA TYR A 450 7.59 32.58 8.80
C TYR A 450 9.08 32.76 9.09
N SER A 451 9.93 32.37 8.16
CA SER A 451 11.38 32.58 8.23
C SER A 451 11.73 34.06 7.98
N ILE A 452 12.71 34.58 8.73
CA ILE A 452 13.18 35.95 8.62
C ILE A 452 13.98 36.13 7.32
N ALA A 453 13.59 37.13 6.52
CA ALA A 453 14.16 37.43 5.21
C ALA A 453 15.12 38.64 5.20
N SER A 454 15.48 39.19 6.35
CA SER A 454 16.41 40.33 6.48
C SER A 454 17.47 40.09 7.55
N SER A 455 18.47 40.97 7.61
CA SER A 455 19.50 40.98 8.66
C SER A 455 19.34 42.19 9.59
N PRO A 456 19.42 42.04 10.93
CA PRO A 456 19.39 43.16 11.86
C PRO A 456 20.58 44.11 11.68
N LEU A 457 21.66 43.69 11.01
CA LEU A 457 22.78 44.57 10.65
C LEU A 457 22.49 45.44 9.40
N ALA A 458 21.50 45.07 8.59
CA ALA A 458 21.06 45.81 7.41
C ALA A 458 19.75 46.59 7.65
N SER A 459 18.90 46.12 8.57
CA SER A 459 17.60 46.73 8.90
C SER A 459 17.30 46.57 10.40
N PRO A 460 17.97 47.32 11.30
CA PRO A 460 17.89 47.10 12.74
C PRO A 460 16.46 47.23 13.31
N ASP A 461 15.66 48.14 12.76
CA ASP A 461 14.30 48.40 13.22
C ASP A 461 13.21 47.61 12.45
N ALA A 462 13.56 46.80 11.45
CA ALA A 462 12.55 46.20 10.56
C ALA A 462 12.90 44.75 10.18
N VAL A 463 12.00 43.82 10.50
CA VAL A 463 12.09 42.42 10.10
C VAL A 463 11.28 42.20 8.82
N ASP A 464 11.90 41.62 7.79
CA ASP A 464 11.22 41.26 6.54
C ASP A 464 10.75 39.81 6.57
N VAL A 465 9.58 39.56 6.01
CA VAL A 465 9.02 38.23 5.75
C VAL A 465 8.59 38.15 4.29
N ILE A 466 9.00 37.08 3.60
CA ILE A 466 8.53 36.75 2.24
C ILE A 466 7.48 35.65 2.35
N PHE A 467 6.33 35.84 1.71
CA PHE A 467 5.24 34.86 1.73
C PHE A 467 4.47 34.83 0.41
N GLY A 468 3.91 33.67 0.09
CA GLY A 468 2.94 33.51 -0.99
C GLY A 468 1.52 33.71 -0.48
N LYS A 469 0.68 34.34 -1.28
CA LYS A 469 -0.76 34.45 -1.05
C LYS A 469 -1.44 33.18 -1.58
N ASP A 470 -1.94 32.34 -0.68
CA ASP A 470 -2.58 31.09 -1.07
C ASP A 470 -4.08 31.30 -1.29
N VAL A 471 -4.52 31.19 -2.55
CA VAL A 471 -5.93 31.22 -2.95
C VAL A 471 -6.15 30.10 -3.94
N TRP A 472 -7.13 29.23 -3.69
CA TRP A 472 -7.45 28.11 -4.57
C TRP A 472 -8.95 28.04 -4.91
N PRO A 473 -9.32 27.65 -6.14
CA PRO A 473 -10.71 27.35 -6.48
C PRO A 473 -11.17 26.05 -5.80
N THR A 474 -12.48 25.88 -5.61
CA THR A 474 -13.03 24.54 -5.28
C THR A 474 -13.18 23.73 -6.56
N LEU A 475 -12.90 22.42 -6.53
CA LEU A 475 -13.00 21.59 -7.74
C LEU A 475 -14.45 21.46 -8.21
N SER A 476 -15.41 21.39 -7.27
CA SER A 476 -16.85 21.34 -7.57
C SER A 476 -17.41 22.64 -8.14
N ASN A 477 -16.77 23.79 -7.86
CA ASN A 477 -17.18 25.09 -8.35
C ASN A 477 -15.96 26.02 -8.52
N PRO A 478 -15.33 26.05 -9.72
CA PRO A 478 -14.16 26.89 -9.99
C PRO A 478 -14.37 28.41 -9.78
N SER A 479 -15.62 28.89 -9.69
CA SER A 479 -15.91 30.29 -9.36
C SER A 479 -15.83 30.59 -7.85
N ARG A 480 -16.01 29.59 -6.98
CA ARG A 480 -15.82 29.70 -5.53
C ARG A 480 -14.32 29.59 -5.25
N LYS A 481 -13.72 30.67 -4.74
CA LYS A 481 -12.32 30.71 -4.30
C LYS A 481 -12.25 30.68 -2.79
N PHE A 482 -11.39 29.82 -2.25
CA PHE A 482 -11.01 29.82 -0.85
C PHE A 482 -9.66 30.51 -0.67
N ALA A 483 -9.49 31.23 0.44
CA ALA A 483 -8.34 32.07 0.71
C ALA A 483 -7.71 31.66 2.04
N GLY A 484 -6.43 31.30 2.03
CA GLY A 484 -5.72 30.87 3.23
C GLY A 484 -5.71 31.97 4.29
N LEU A 485 -6.11 31.66 5.52
CA LEU A 485 -6.36 32.64 6.59
C LEU A 485 -5.15 33.58 6.80
N ALA A 486 -3.99 33.02 7.13
CA ALA A 486 -2.81 33.81 7.48
C ALA A 486 -2.24 34.59 6.28
N SER A 487 -2.08 33.94 5.12
CA SER A 487 -1.50 34.59 3.93
C SER A 487 -2.43 35.65 3.33
N SER A 488 -3.75 35.49 3.45
CA SER A 488 -4.72 36.51 3.03
C SER A 488 -4.85 37.66 4.02
N TYR A 489 -4.76 37.39 5.33
CA TYR A 489 -4.65 38.43 6.35
C TYR A 489 -3.43 39.31 6.09
N LEU A 490 -2.24 38.71 5.95
CA LEU A 490 -1.00 39.44 5.65
C LEU A 490 -1.04 40.20 4.33
N ALA A 491 -1.62 39.64 3.26
CA ALA A 491 -1.73 40.32 1.97
C ALA A 491 -2.63 41.57 2.00
N ASN A 492 -3.53 41.67 2.98
CA ASN A 492 -4.45 42.80 3.14
C ASN A 492 -3.93 43.90 4.09
N LEU A 493 -2.87 43.65 4.86
CA LEU A 493 -2.29 44.63 5.78
C LEU A 493 -1.60 45.79 5.03
N LYS A 494 -1.79 47.01 5.52
CA LYS A 494 -1.24 48.26 4.99
C LYS A 494 -0.19 48.84 5.94
N PRO A 495 0.73 49.70 5.45
CA PRO A 495 1.62 50.46 6.31
C PRO A 495 0.84 51.22 7.40
N GLY A 496 1.26 51.06 8.66
CA GLY A 496 0.58 51.59 9.84
C GLY A 496 -0.30 50.60 10.59
N ASP A 497 -0.80 49.53 9.93
CA ASP A 497 -1.63 48.52 10.58
C ASP A 497 -0.87 47.77 11.68
N LYS A 498 -1.60 47.26 12.67
CA LYS A 498 -1.05 46.52 13.82
C LYS A 498 -1.18 45.02 13.62
N VAL A 499 -0.12 44.30 13.99
CA VAL A 499 -0.04 42.85 13.91
C VAL A 499 0.65 42.29 15.16
N ALA A 500 0.05 41.25 15.74
CA ALA A 500 0.60 40.56 16.90
C ALA A 500 1.69 39.57 16.45
N VAL A 501 2.94 39.83 16.86
CA VAL A 501 4.11 39.03 16.47
C VAL A 501 4.88 38.53 17.68
N LYS A 502 5.55 37.39 17.52
CA LYS A 502 6.59 36.91 18.42
C LYS A 502 7.81 36.55 17.59
N ILE A 503 8.96 37.11 17.93
CA ILE A 503 10.25 36.83 17.29
C ILE A 503 10.93 35.72 18.09
N GLN A 504 11.54 34.75 17.41
CA GLN A 504 12.19 33.60 18.04
C GLN A 504 13.47 33.22 17.28
N GLU A 505 14.46 32.68 17.99
CA GLU A 505 15.62 32.04 17.38
C GLU A 505 15.23 30.77 16.62
N SER A 506 15.94 30.50 15.54
CA SER A 506 15.77 29.33 14.69
C SER A 506 16.78 28.24 15.07
N PRO A 507 16.49 26.95 14.82
CA PRO A 507 17.51 25.89 14.83
C PRO A 507 18.66 26.12 13.84
N ILE A 508 18.49 27.03 12.86
CA ILE A 508 19.53 27.39 11.89
C ILE A 508 20.70 28.08 12.62
N LYS A 509 21.77 27.32 12.82
CA LYS A 509 23.06 27.86 13.26
C LYS A 509 23.89 28.25 12.04
N LEU A 510 24.08 29.55 11.85
CA LEU A 510 24.96 30.04 10.79
C LEU A 510 26.41 29.65 11.09
N PRO A 511 27.17 29.15 10.11
CA PRO A 511 28.60 28.92 10.27
C PRO A 511 29.35 30.26 10.36
N SER A 512 30.65 30.20 10.68
CA SER A 512 31.50 31.39 10.60
C SER A 512 31.50 31.95 9.15
N PRO A 513 31.49 33.27 8.93
CA PRO A 513 31.39 33.84 7.57
C PRO A 513 32.52 33.49 6.61
N ASP A 514 33.65 32.97 7.11
CA ASP A 514 34.78 32.46 6.32
C ASP A 514 34.69 30.94 6.02
N THR A 515 33.72 30.24 6.61
CA THR A 515 33.42 28.83 6.33
C THR A 515 32.48 28.70 5.12
N PRO A 516 32.71 27.77 4.18
CA PRO A 516 31.82 27.59 3.04
C PRO A 516 30.38 27.23 3.43
N LEU A 517 29.43 27.80 2.70
CA LEU A 517 28.00 27.56 2.84
C LEU A 517 27.40 27.24 1.47
N VAL A 518 26.73 26.09 1.37
CA VAL A 518 25.85 25.74 0.26
C VAL A 518 24.42 26.06 0.67
N ALA A 519 23.73 26.90 -0.10
CA ALA A 519 22.37 27.33 0.19
C ALA A 519 21.43 27.01 -0.99
N VAL A 520 20.29 26.40 -0.69
CA VAL A 520 19.23 26.11 -1.67
C VAL A 520 17.96 26.82 -1.22
N GLY A 521 17.52 27.80 -2.02
CA GLY A 521 16.24 28.49 -1.86
C GLY A 521 15.27 28.08 -2.95
N LEU A 522 14.03 27.75 -2.60
CA LEU A 522 12.96 27.50 -3.57
C LEU A 522 11.75 28.41 -3.33
N GLY A 523 11.31 29.11 -4.37
CA GLY A 523 10.20 30.07 -4.29
C GLY A 523 10.44 31.10 -3.17
N THR A 524 9.50 31.20 -2.23
CA THR A 524 9.60 32.10 -1.07
C THR A 524 10.74 31.74 -0.09
N GLY A 525 11.27 30.52 -0.15
CA GLY A 525 12.39 30.06 0.68
C GLY A 525 13.66 30.89 0.49
N ILE A 526 13.81 31.60 -0.63
CA ILE A 526 14.91 32.53 -0.92
C ILE A 526 15.11 33.63 0.14
N GLY A 527 14.11 33.88 1.00
CA GLY A 527 14.20 34.81 2.12
C GLY A 527 15.37 34.53 3.07
N VAL A 528 15.60 33.27 3.45
CA VAL A 528 16.69 32.93 4.39
C VAL A 528 18.07 33.17 3.77
N PRO A 529 18.39 32.68 2.55
CA PRO A 529 19.60 33.07 1.83
C PRO A 529 19.77 34.59 1.70
N ARG A 530 18.70 35.35 1.40
CA ARG A 530 18.75 36.83 1.35
C ARG A 530 19.17 37.43 2.70
N GLY A 531 18.56 36.99 3.80
CA GLY A 531 18.90 37.46 5.15
C GLY A 531 20.36 37.19 5.51
N ILE A 532 20.89 36.02 5.14
CA ILE A 532 22.30 35.65 5.32
C ILE A 532 23.21 36.55 4.46
N LEU A 533 22.90 36.76 3.18
CA LEU A 533 23.71 37.61 2.29
C LEU A 533 23.71 39.08 2.74
N GLN A 534 22.60 39.61 3.22
CA GLN A 534 22.55 40.94 3.85
C GLN A 534 23.43 41.01 5.10
N HIS A 535 23.47 39.95 5.91
CA HIS A 535 24.35 39.88 7.08
C HIS A 535 25.83 39.87 6.67
N TYR A 536 26.19 39.03 5.71
CA TYR A 536 27.56 38.93 5.19
C TYR A 536 28.01 40.23 4.50
N ALA A 537 27.12 40.91 3.77
CA ALA A 537 27.38 42.24 3.21
C ALA A 537 27.72 43.28 4.29
N ALA A 538 26.96 43.29 5.39
CA ALA A 538 27.19 44.20 6.51
C ALA A 538 28.49 43.87 7.29
N LEU A 539 28.83 42.58 7.43
CA LEU A 539 30.10 42.15 8.03
C LEU A 539 31.31 42.46 7.13
N LYS A 540 31.19 42.27 5.80
CA LYS A 540 32.24 42.62 4.82
C LYS A 540 32.59 44.10 4.88
N LYS A 541 31.57 44.97 5.00
CA LYS A 541 31.74 46.43 5.22
C LYS A 541 32.47 46.77 6.53
N LYS A 542 32.48 45.87 7.52
CA LYS A 542 33.24 45.98 8.78
C LYS A 542 34.61 45.29 8.73
N GLY A 543 35.07 44.85 7.55
CA GLY A 543 36.37 44.21 7.36
C GLY A 543 36.39 42.70 7.63
N ALA A 544 35.24 42.05 7.86
CA ALA A 544 35.21 40.60 8.02
C ALA A 544 35.54 39.88 6.70
N LYS A 545 36.33 38.80 6.80
CA LYS A 545 36.55 37.87 5.69
C LYS A 545 35.27 37.08 5.43
N ILE A 546 34.77 37.15 4.20
CA ILE A 546 33.58 36.40 3.76
C ILE A 546 34.00 35.40 2.69
N THR A 547 33.60 34.13 2.85
CA THR A 547 33.65 33.12 1.80
C THR A 547 32.33 33.15 1.01
N PRO A 548 32.36 33.21 -0.34
CA PRO A 548 31.13 33.27 -1.13
C PRO A 548 30.22 32.06 -0.90
N VAL A 549 28.91 32.31 -0.75
CA VAL A 549 27.87 31.28 -0.64
C VAL A 549 27.63 30.65 -2.01
N GLU A 550 27.63 29.32 -2.11
CA GLU A 550 27.16 28.60 -3.31
C GLU A 550 25.62 28.56 -3.25
N LEU A 551 24.95 29.50 -3.95
CA LEU A 551 23.51 29.71 -3.85
C LEU A 551 22.77 29.18 -5.08
N PHE A 552 21.91 28.18 -4.86
CA PHE A 552 20.99 27.63 -5.85
C PHE A 552 19.58 28.15 -5.58
N TYR A 553 18.99 28.86 -6.54
CA TYR A 553 17.65 29.43 -6.45
C TYR A 553 16.74 28.90 -7.56
N GLY A 554 15.69 28.17 -7.16
CA GLY A 554 14.68 27.61 -8.07
C GLY A 554 13.30 28.25 -7.91
N PHE A 555 12.61 28.45 -9.03
CA PHE A 555 11.29 29.10 -9.14
C PHE A 555 10.51 28.52 -10.33
N ARG A 556 9.21 28.81 -10.44
CA ARG A 556 8.33 28.18 -11.45
C ARG A 556 8.48 28.80 -12.84
N HIS A 557 8.53 30.13 -12.89
CA HIS A 557 8.30 30.95 -14.06
C HIS A 557 9.27 32.13 -14.10
N ASP A 558 10.11 32.19 -15.12
CA ASP A 558 11.17 33.20 -15.22
C ASP A 558 10.64 34.65 -15.27
N ASP A 559 9.44 34.85 -15.80
CA ASP A 559 8.76 36.15 -15.93
C ASP A 559 7.89 36.55 -14.72
N LYS A 560 7.55 35.59 -13.83
CA LYS A 560 6.52 35.78 -12.78
C LYS A 560 7.01 35.60 -11.35
N ASP A 561 7.81 34.60 -11.04
CA ASP A 561 8.15 34.27 -9.64
C ASP A 561 9.66 34.16 -9.33
N LYS A 562 10.51 34.56 -10.30
CA LYS A 562 11.92 34.92 -10.12
C LYS A 562 12.08 36.20 -9.28
N VAL A 563 11.64 36.17 -8.03
CA VAL A 563 11.64 37.33 -7.14
C VAL A 563 13.06 37.71 -6.70
N LEU A 564 13.27 38.99 -6.38
CA LEU A 564 14.54 39.55 -5.85
C LEU A 564 15.79 39.39 -6.74
N ALA A 565 15.65 38.96 -8.00
CA ALA A 565 16.77 38.72 -8.91
C ALA A 565 17.83 39.84 -8.95
N LYS A 566 17.39 41.10 -8.94
CA LYS A 566 18.30 42.26 -8.93
C LYS A 566 19.19 42.31 -7.68
N GLU A 567 18.62 42.10 -6.49
CA GLU A 567 19.36 42.11 -5.21
C GLU A 567 20.35 40.94 -5.15
N LEU A 568 19.96 39.76 -5.66
CA LEU A 568 20.84 38.58 -5.73
C LEU A 568 22.03 38.78 -6.68
N LEU A 569 21.80 39.35 -7.87
CA LEU A 569 22.86 39.70 -8.82
C LEU A 569 23.80 40.79 -8.27
N GLU A 570 23.27 41.74 -7.49
CA GLU A 570 24.09 42.73 -6.78
C GLU A 570 24.96 42.09 -5.69
N PHE A 571 24.51 41.02 -5.02
CA PHE A 571 25.35 40.27 -4.06
C PHE A 571 26.41 39.40 -4.75
N GLU A 572 26.10 38.81 -5.90
CA GLU A 572 27.08 38.08 -6.72
C GLU A 572 28.19 39.02 -7.23
N ALA A 573 27.83 40.19 -7.77
CA ALA A 573 28.79 41.21 -8.19
C ALA A 573 29.66 41.74 -7.03
N GLN A 574 29.16 41.70 -5.80
CA GLN A 574 29.93 42.01 -4.59
C GLN A 574 30.82 40.85 -4.11
N GLY A 575 30.79 39.68 -4.75
CA GLY A 575 31.51 38.48 -4.35
C GLY A 575 31.05 37.97 -2.97
N LEU A 576 29.73 37.93 -2.74
CA LEU A 576 29.11 37.37 -1.54
C LEU A 576 28.46 35.99 -1.80
N CYS A 577 28.11 35.70 -3.06
CA CYS A 577 27.64 34.41 -3.52
C CYS A 577 28.11 34.11 -4.93
N LYS A 578 27.96 32.84 -5.35
CA LYS A 578 27.83 32.43 -6.75
C LYS A 578 26.38 31.97 -6.95
N LEU A 579 25.71 32.45 -7.99
CA LEU A 579 24.27 32.30 -8.17
C LEU A 579 23.96 31.31 -9.29
N SER A 580 23.25 30.23 -8.95
CA SER A 580 22.67 29.28 -9.91
C SER A 580 21.15 29.43 -9.92
N LEU A 581 20.58 29.84 -11.06
CA LEU A 581 19.14 30.00 -11.24
C LEU A 581 18.54 28.78 -11.97
N SER A 582 17.33 28.36 -11.59
CA SER A 582 16.60 27.28 -12.26
C SER A 582 15.11 27.58 -12.38
N ALA A 583 14.62 27.65 -13.61
CA ALA A 583 13.23 27.97 -13.96
C ALA A 583 12.51 26.71 -14.48
N MET A 584 11.42 26.30 -13.82
CA MET A 584 10.70 25.06 -14.17
C MET A 584 10.01 25.14 -15.54
N ASP A 585 9.48 26.30 -15.92
CA ASP A 585 8.88 26.57 -17.23
C ASP A 585 9.88 26.49 -18.39
N GLN A 586 11.17 26.68 -18.11
CA GLN A 586 12.28 26.46 -19.05
C GLN A 586 12.82 25.02 -19.00
N GLY A 587 12.19 24.12 -18.23
CA GLY A 587 12.61 22.73 -18.07
C GLY A 587 13.85 22.54 -17.18
N SER A 588 14.22 23.54 -16.37
CA SER A 588 15.39 23.49 -15.49
C SER A 588 14.99 23.25 -14.03
N LEU A 589 15.53 22.19 -13.43
CA LEU A 589 15.35 21.86 -12.01
C LEU A 589 16.64 22.11 -11.22
N VAL A 590 16.50 22.65 -10.00
CA VAL A 590 17.63 23.01 -9.11
C VAL A 590 18.56 21.84 -8.80
N THR A 591 18.07 20.60 -8.90
CA THR A 591 18.83 19.37 -8.70
C THR A 591 19.92 19.17 -9.75
N GLU A 592 19.71 19.63 -10.99
CA GLU A 592 20.70 19.47 -12.06
C GLU A 592 22.01 20.24 -11.85
N PRO A 593 22.00 21.56 -11.60
CA PRO A 593 23.24 22.31 -11.35
C PRO A 593 23.91 21.87 -10.04
N ILE A 594 23.15 21.39 -9.05
CA ILE A 594 23.71 20.81 -7.81
C ILE A 594 24.48 19.53 -8.14
N ALA A 595 23.86 18.56 -8.83
CA ALA A 595 24.49 17.28 -9.18
C ALA A 595 25.75 17.42 -10.05
N LYS A 596 25.77 18.45 -10.91
CA LYS A 596 26.91 18.77 -11.79
C LYS A 596 27.99 19.63 -11.13
N SER A 597 27.80 20.09 -9.89
CA SER A 597 28.72 21.03 -9.24
C SER A 597 29.77 20.34 -8.38
N GLU A 598 31.05 20.45 -8.77
CA GLU A 598 32.19 20.06 -7.93
C GLU A 598 32.39 20.99 -6.72
N SER A 599 31.91 22.24 -6.75
CA SER A 599 32.06 23.17 -5.63
C SER A 599 31.25 22.73 -4.41
N VAL A 600 30.07 22.11 -4.63
CA VAL A 600 29.21 21.56 -3.57
C VAL A 600 29.92 20.44 -2.80
N ALA A 601 30.44 19.43 -3.51
CA ALA A 601 31.18 18.33 -2.90
C ALA A 601 32.42 18.83 -2.13
N ASN A 602 33.21 19.74 -2.74
CA ASN A 602 34.39 20.31 -2.09
C ASN A 602 34.06 21.12 -0.83
N ALA A 603 33.00 21.93 -0.87
CA ALA A 603 32.57 22.74 0.28
C ALA A 603 32.18 21.87 1.49
N LEU A 604 31.42 20.80 1.25
CA LEU A 604 30.91 19.94 2.33
C LEU A 604 31.98 18.96 2.86
N LEU A 605 32.73 18.31 1.97
CA LEU A 605 33.69 17.25 2.34
C LEU A 605 35.04 17.81 2.80
N ASN A 606 35.64 18.69 2.01
CA ASN A 606 37.05 19.07 2.15
C ASN A 606 37.23 20.34 3.00
N ALA A 607 36.24 21.25 2.97
CA ALA A 607 36.26 22.50 3.71
C ALA A 607 35.31 22.52 4.92
N HIS A 608 34.74 21.36 5.28
CA HIS A 608 33.88 21.15 6.45
C HIS A 608 32.66 22.10 6.55
N GLY A 609 32.19 22.60 5.41
CA GLY A 609 31.13 23.60 5.31
C GLY A 609 29.74 23.12 5.74
N SER A 610 28.78 24.02 5.61
CA SER A 610 27.38 23.78 5.96
C SER A 610 26.47 23.75 4.72
N PHE A 611 25.34 23.06 4.85
CA PHE A 611 24.28 22.99 3.86
C PHE A 611 22.96 23.48 4.46
N ILE A 612 22.30 24.42 3.78
CA ILE A 612 20.96 24.93 4.15
C ILE A 612 20.01 24.74 2.97
N TYR A 613 18.93 24.00 3.15
CA TYR A 613 17.77 23.95 2.26
C TYR A 613 16.60 24.74 2.85
N THR A 614 15.95 25.58 2.04
CA THR A 614 14.83 26.44 2.40
C THR A 614 13.77 26.41 1.29
N GLY A 615 12.59 25.83 1.52
CA GLY A 615 11.65 25.58 0.43
C GLY A 615 10.40 24.74 0.75
N PRO A 616 9.75 24.14 -0.26
CA PRO A 616 8.63 23.22 -0.07
C PRO A 616 9.08 21.89 0.57
N GLY A 617 8.20 21.30 1.36
CA GLY A 617 8.36 19.93 1.90
C GLY A 617 7.93 18.85 0.92
N GLY A 618 7.79 17.62 1.44
CA GLY A 618 7.46 16.44 0.64
C GLY A 618 8.69 15.75 0.09
N VAL A 619 8.70 15.35 -1.20
CA VAL A 619 9.85 14.65 -1.81
C VAL A 619 10.97 15.58 -2.29
N VAL A 620 10.73 16.90 -2.36
CA VAL A 620 11.70 17.87 -2.94
C VAL A 620 13.04 17.88 -2.18
N PRO A 621 13.10 17.90 -0.83
CA PRO A 621 14.39 17.84 -0.11
C PRO A 621 15.17 16.55 -0.38
N GLN A 622 14.49 15.42 -0.59
CA GLN A 622 15.15 14.14 -0.92
C GLN A 622 15.79 14.17 -2.31
N ALA A 623 15.15 14.83 -3.28
CA ALA A 623 15.71 15.00 -4.62
C ALA A 623 16.97 15.89 -4.59
N VAL A 624 17.00 16.91 -3.73
CA VAL A 624 18.19 17.74 -3.49
C VAL A 624 19.29 16.96 -2.75
N GLU A 625 18.95 16.13 -1.76
CA GLU A 625 19.90 15.21 -1.13
C GLU A 625 20.56 14.27 -2.14
N LEU A 626 19.78 13.67 -3.04
CA LEU A 626 20.30 12.82 -4.11
C LEU A 626 21.22 13.60 -5.07
N ALA A 627 20.87 14.83 -5.43
CA ALA A 627 21.75 15.68 -6.24
C ALA A 627 23.08 15.99 -5.54
N VAL A 628 23.07 16.27 -4.23
CA VAL A 628 24.31 16.44 -3.45
C VAL A 628 25.12 15.13 -3.40
N GLN A 629 24.45 13.99 -3.28
CA GLN A 629 25.09 12.66 -3.34
C GLN A 629 25.73 12.39 -4.71
N GLU A 630 25.08 12.76 -5.81
CA GLU A 630 25.64 12.64 -7.16
C GLU A 630 26.87 13.54 -7.36
N SER A 631 26.83 14.79 -6.85
CA SER A 631 27.98 15.70 -6.81
C SER A 631 29.17 15.11 -6.05
N ILE A 632 28.93 14.55 -4.86
CA ILE A 632 29.95 13.86 -4.05
C ILE A 632 30.53 12.65 -4.81
N GLY A 633 29.65 11.84 -5.41
CA GLY A 633 30.02 10.68 -6.22
C GLY A 633 30.92 11.05 -7.40
N ALA A 634 30.53 12.06 -8.18
CA ALA A 634 31.31 12.55 -9.31
C ALA A 634 32.67 13.13 -8.89
N SER A 635 32.69 14.02 -7.88
CA SER A 635 33.89 14.74 -7.46
C SER A 635 34.98 13.83 -6.88
N ARG A 636 34.61 12.76 -6.15
CA ARG A 636 35.57 11.79 -5.59
C ARG A 636 35.66 10.46 -6.35
N GLN A 637 35.00 10.33 -7.51
CA GLN A 637 34.86 9.07 -8.26
C GLN A 637 34.33 7.90 -7.40
N LEU A 638 33.43 8.21 -6.46
CA LEU A 638 32.89 7.25 -5.49
C LEU A 638 31.68 6.50 -6.05
N HIS A 639 31.64 5.21 -5.79
CA HIS A 639 30.44 4.39 -5.97
C HIS A 639 29.25 4.97 -5.14
N PRO A 640 28.01 5.03 -5.65
CA PRO A 640 26.87 5.64 -4.97
C PRO A 640 26.64 5.25 -3.50
N GLN A 641 26.94 4.03 -3.07
CA GLN A 641 26.82 3.64 -1.65
C GLN A 641 27.89 4.32 -0.76
N ALA A 642 29.10 4.56 -1.27
CA ALA A 642 30.14 5.29 -0.55
C ALA A 642 29.80 6.79 -0.49
N ALA A 643 29.31 7.37 -1.58
CA ALA A 643 28.80 8.75 -1.59
C ALA A 643 27.61 8.93 -0.63
N ALA A 644 26.71 7.94 -0.54
CA ALA A 644 25.61 7.93 0.44
C ALA A 644 26.10 7.84 1.89
N ALA A 645 27.17 7.08 2.17
CA ALA A 645 27.75 6.98 3.50
C ALA A 645 28.43 8.29 3.93
N GLU A 646 29.18 8.93 3.04
CA GLU A 646 29.79 10.25 3.27
C GLU A 646 28.71 11.32 3.53
N LEU A 647 27.63 11.33 2.73
CA LEU A 647 26.50 12.23 2.96
C LEU A 647 25.77 11.91 4.28
N ALA A 648 25.68 10.64 4.68
CA ALA A 648 25.08 10.25 5.96
C ALA A 648 25.91 10.73 7.16
N ASP A 649 27.24 10.72 7.07
CA ASP A 649 28.13 11.27 8.09
C ASP A 649 27.95 12.79 8.21
N ILE A 650 27.95 13.52 7.09
CA ILE A 650 27.65 14.97 7.06
C ILE A 650 26.28 15.25 7.70
N LYS A 651 25.25 14.46 7.36
CA LYS A 651 23.88 14.58 7.90
C LYS A 651 23.76 14.23 9.38
N SER A 652 24.68 13.43 9.94
CA SER A 652 24.68 13.10 11.37
C SER A 652 24.91 14.34 12.25
N ASN A 653 25.60 15.35 11.70
CA ASN A 653 25.80 16.64 12.35
C ASN A 653 24.68 17.63 11.99
N THR A 654 23.61 17.64 12.78
CA THR A 654 22.42 18.51 12.59
C THR A 654 22.72 20.02 12.62
N SER A 655 23.91 20.44 13.08
CA SER A 655 24.35 21.84 12.98
C SER A 655 24.98 22.21 11.64
N LYS A 656 25.32 21.21 10.81
CA LYS A 656 25.87 21.40 9.46
C LYS A 656 24.85 21.10 8.35
N TRP A 657 23.94 20.16 8.57
CA TRP A 657 22.90 19.80 7.60
C TRP A 657 21.53 20.30 8.05
N ILE A 658 21.05 21.35 7.39
CA ILE A 658 19.87 22.11 7.80
C ILE A 658 18.82 22.04 6.68
N VAL A 659 17.60 21.64 7.03
CA VAL A 659 16.47 21.51 6.09
C VAL A 659 15.24 22.18 6.69
N GLU A 660 14.94 23.39 6.22
CA GLU A 660 13.76 24.16 6.59
C GLU A 660 12.73 24.05 5.45
N ALA A 661 11.79 23.10 5.59
CA ALA A 661 10.84 22.76 4.53
C ALA A 661 9.39 22.92 4.99
N TYR A 662 8.56 23.62 4.22
CA TYR A 662 7.20 24.00 4.60
C TYR A 662 6.15 23.58 3.57
N SER A 663 5.16 22.78 4.01
CA SER A 663 3.99 22.35 3.23
C SER A 663 4.35 21.52 1.98
N ARG A 664 3.42 20.72 1.46
CA ARG A 664 3.66 19.90 0.26
C ARG A 664 3.30 20.67 -1.01
N GLU A 665 4.12 20.60 -2.05
CA GLU A 665 3.91 21.32 -3.30
C GLU A 665 3.77 20.34 -4.49
N ILE A 666 2.53 19.90 -4.72
CA ILE A 666 2.19 18.73 -5.56
C ILE A 666 2.70 18.87 -7.00
N ASP A 667 2.65 20.06 -7.59
CA ASP A 667 3.10 20.31 -8.96
C ASP A 667 4.58 19.96 -9.13
N VAL A 668 5.42 20.44 -8.20
CA VAL A 668 6.88 20.22 -8.20
C VAL A 668 7.19 18.73 -7.96
N GLU A 669 6.44 18.06 -7.08
CA GLU A 669 6.61 16.62 -6.87
C GLU A 669 6.23 15.79 -8.11
N ASN A 670 5.16 16.18 -8.82
CA ASN A 670 4.72 15.48 -10.01
C ASN A 670 5.70 15.66 -11.17
N ILE A 671 6.24 16.89 -11.35
CA ILE A 671 7.31 17.17 -12.31
C ILE A 671 8.58 16.38 -11.96
N LEU A 672 9.00 16.36 -10.68
CA LEU A 672 10.14 15.56 -10.23
C LEU A 672 9.93 14.07 -10.52
N LYS A 673 8.76 13.50 -10.21
CA LYS A 673 8.45 12.10 -10.52
C LYS A 673 8.52 11.82 -12.02
N ALA A 674 7.99 12.71 -12.86
CA ALA A 674 8.05 12.59 -14.31
C ALA A 674 9.51 12.67 -14.83
N TYR A 675 10.30 13.61 -14.31
CA TYR A 675 11.71 13.78 -14.65
C TYR A 675 12.55 12.58 -14.23
N THR A 676 12.44 12.15 -12.97
CA THR A 676 13.13 10.96 -12.45
C THR A 676 12.73 9.71 -13.25
N SER A 677 11.45 9.52 -13.55
CA SER A 677 10.99 8.39 -14.39
C SER A 677 11.58 8.44 -15.80
N LYS A 678 11.76 9.64 -16.38
CA LYS A 678 12.35 9.83 -17.71
C LYS A 678 13.86 9.54 -17.71
N VAL A 679 14.61 10.12 -16.77
CA VAL A 679 16.06 9.92 -16.63
C VAL A 679 16.41 8.47 -16.28
N GLU A 680 15.56 7.77 -15.52
CA GLU A 680 15.76 6.36 -15.19
C GLU A 680 15.29 5.40 -16.30
N ALA A 681 14.41 5.84 -17.22
CA ALA A 681 14.05 5.07 -18.41
C ALA A 681 15.15 5.04 -19.48
N GLU A 682 16.01 6.06 -19.51
CA GLU A 682 17.07 6.22 -20.51
C GLU A 682 18.44 5.60 -20.09
N LYS A 683 18.60 5.17 -18.83
CA LYS A 683 19.82 4.49 -18.35
C LYS A 683 19.75 2.97 -18.62
N PRO A 684 20.80 2.35 -19.20
CA PRO A 684 20.87 0.88 -19.33
C PRO A 684 20.72 0.20 -17.96
N LEU A 685 19.89 -0.85 -17.88
CA LEU A 685 19.59 -1.53 -16.62
C LEU A 685 20.86 -2.03 -15.88
N ALA A 686 21.91 -2.35 -16.64
CA ALA A 686 23.22 -2.74 -16.14
C ALA A 686 23.90 -1.68 -15.25
N SER A 687 23.73 -0.37 -15.55
CA SER A 687 24.29 0.71 -14.71
C SER A 687 23.39 1.05 -13.52
N VAL A 688 22.07 0.84 -13.65
CA VAL A 688 21.12 0.96 -12.53
C VAL A 688 21.37 -0.11 -11.46
N PHE A 689 21.79 -1.31 -11.87
CA PHE A 689 21.98 -2.46 -10.98
C PHE A 689 23.44 -2.88 -10.77
N GLU A 690 24.41 -2.09 -11.24
CA GLU A 690 25.83 -2.46 -11.35
C GLU A 690 26.40 -3.13 -10.09
N ASN A 691 26.03 -2.62 -8.91
CA ASN A 691 26.55 -3.04 -7.60
C ASN A 691 25.48 -3.73 -6.73
N SER A 692 24.51 -4.38 -7.37
CA SER A 692 23.47 -5.19 -6.69
C SER A 692 24.02 -6.56 -6.27
N LYS A 693 23.56 -7.07 -5.12
CA LYS A 693 23.92 -8.42 -4.62
C LYS A 693 23.10 -9.54 -5.26
N MET A 694 21.99 -9.20 -5.89
CA MET A 694 21.12 -10.09 -6.64
C MET A 694 20.37 -9.28 -7.71
N LEU A 695 19.64 -9.93 -8.61
CA LEU A 695 18.58 -9.30 -9.37
C LEU A 695 17.44 -10.28 -9.59
N CYS A 696 16.28 -10.03 -8.97
CA CYS A 696 15.09 -10.84 -9.19
C CYS A 696 13.85 -9.98 -9.42
N PHE A 697 13.21 -10.15 -10.57
CA PHE A 697 12.03 -9.38 -11.00
C PHE A 697 10.83 -10.24 -11.43
N GLN A 698 10.84 -11.54 -11.09
CA GLN A 698 9.87 -12.52 -11.60
C GLN A 698 8.43 -12.38 -11.08
N CYS A 699 8.15 -11.45 -10.16
CA CYS A 699 6.84 -11.25 -9.55
C CYS A 699 6.48 -9.78 -9.49
N GLU A 700 5.18 -9.49 -9.46
CA GLU A 700 4.58 -8.14 -9.49
C GLU A 700 5.17 -7.23 -8.40
N GLN A 701 5.28 -7.75 -7.17
CA GLN A 701 5.78 -7.03 -6.00
C GLN A 701 7.31 -6.86 -5.96
N THR A 702 8.00 -7.03 -7.09
CA THR A 702 9.44 -6.72 -7.17
C THR A 702 9.70 -5.27 -6.78
N PHE A 703 10.85 -5.00 -6.15
CA PHE A 703 11.11 -3.71 -5.52
C PHE A 703 10.98 -2.56 -6.55
N GLN A 704 10.15 -1.57 -6.20
CA GLN A 704 9.77 -0.42 -7.03
C GLN A 704 9.22 -0.77 -8.44
N GLY A 705 8.72 -2.00 -8.65
CA GLY A 705 8.30 -2.45 -9.98
C GLY A 705 9.47 -2.61 -10.97
N ARG A 706 10.70 -2.79 -10.46
CA ARG A 706 11.93 -2.91 -11.28
C ARG A 706 12.72 -4.18 -11.01
N GLY A 707 13.07 -4.44 -9.77
CA GLY A 707 14.00 -5.52 -9.42
C GLY A 707 14.41 -5.52 -7.96
N CYS A 708 14.35 -6.68 -7.31
CA CYS A 708 14.91 -6.89 -5.98
C CYS A 708 16.43 -7.08 -6.09
N THR A 709 17.20 -6.18 -5.45
CA THR A 709 18.66 -6.06 -5.61
C THR A 709 19.50 -6.38 -4.36
N THR A 710 18.87 -6.30 -3.19
CA THR A 710 19.52 -6.52 -1.86
C THR A 710 18.86 -7.68 -1.10
N VAL A 711 17.52 -7.74 -1.15
CA VAL A 711 16.69 -8.85 -0.66
C VAL A 711 15.39 -8.82 -1.46
N GLY A 712 14.76 -9.98 -1.66
CA GLY A 712 13.41 -10.08 -2.22
C GLY A 712 12.38 -9.44 -1.30
N VAL A 713 11.35 -8.78 -1.85
CA VAL A 713 10.19 -8.32 -1.06
C VAL A 713 9.45 -9.51 -0.42
N CYS A 714 9.52 -10.68 -1.04
CA CYS A 714 9.10 -11.98 -0.47
C CYS A 714 10.04 -12.57 0.60
N GLY A 715 11.12 -11.88 0.98
CA GLY A 715 12.14 -12.39 1.92
C GLY A 715 13.23 -13.27 1.31
N LYS A 716 13.22 -13.53 0.00
CA LYS A 716 14.28 -14.31 -0.68
C LYS A 716 15.64 -13.62 -0.54
N THR A 717 16.63 -14.31 0.05
CA THR A 717 17.99 -13.77 0.23
C THR A 717 18.79 -13.78 -1.07
N PRO A 718 19.89 -13.00 -1.19
CA PRO A 718 20.79 -13.07 -2.35
C PRO A 718 21.35 -14.46 -2.62
N GLN A 719 21.74 -15.19 -1.57
CA GLN A 719 22.26 -16.57 -1.67
C GLN A 719 21.22 -17.51 -2.30
N VAL A 720 19.97 -17.51 -1.79
CA VAL A 720 18.86 -18.30 -2.34
C VAL A 720 18.52 -17.87 -3.77
N ALA A 721 18.58 -16.57 -4.08
CA ALA A 721 18.36 -16.08 -5.44
C ALA A 721 19.43 -16.60 -6.42
N ALA A 722 20.71 -16.54 -6.04
CA ALA A 722 21.81 -17.05 -6.86
C ALA A 722 21.75 -18.57 -7.03
N LEU A 723 21.38 -19.32 -5.98
CA LEU A 723 21.14 -20.76 -6.05
C LEU A 723 19.99 -21.12 -7.01
N GLN A 724 18.88 -20.37 -6.99
CA GLN A 724 17.79 -20.55 -7.95
C GLN A 724 18.20 -20.21 -9.38
N ASP A 725 19.02 -19.16 -9.58
CA ASP A 725 19.57 -18.82 -10.90
C ASP A 725 20.47 -19.94 -11.44
N LEU A 726 21.32 -20.53 -10.58
CA LEU A 726 22.12 -21.71 -10.94
C LEU A 726 21.27 -22.94 -11.25
N LEU A 727 20.21 -23.19 -10.47
CA LEU A 727 19.29 -24.30 -10.71
C LEU A 727 18.61 -24.17 -12.08
N VAL A 728 18.13 -22.97 -12.43
CA VAL A 728 17.56 -22.69 -13.76
C VAL A 728 18.59 -22.91 -14.88
N ASP A 729 19.87 -22.55 -14.67
CA ASP A 729 20.94 -22.78 -15.65
C ASP A 729 21.23 -24.28 -15.88
N VAL A 730 21.40 -25.07 -14.81
CA VAL A 730 21.64 -26.51 -14.96
C VAL A 730 20.41 -27.24 -15.53
N VAL A 731 19.19 -26.78 -15.25
CA VAL A 731 17.97 -27.32 -15.87
C VAL A 731 17.91 -27.01 -17.37
N LYS A 732 18.37 -25.84 -17.82
CA LYS A 732 18.48 -25.55 -19.27
C LYS A 732 19.40 -26.53 -19.97
N ARG A 733 20.52 -26.89 -19.34
CA ARG A 733 21.44 -27.91 -19.85
C ARG A 733 20.79 -29.29 -19.96
N LEU A 734 20.02 -29.71 -18.95
CA LEU A 734 19.23 -30.95 -19.00
C LEU A 734 18.21 -30.93 -20.14
N GLY A 735 17.47 -29.82 -20.26
CA GLY A 735 16.48 -29.59 -21.33
C GLY A 735 17.09 -29.68 -22.73
N TRP A 736 18.26 -29.06 -22.93
CA TRP A 736 19.01 -29.14 -24.18
C TRP A 736 19.39 -30.58 -24.53
N VAL A 737 19.97 -31.36 -23.59
CA VAL A 737 20.34 -32.76 -23.84
C VAL A 737 19.10 -33.60 -24.19
N ASN A 738 18.00 -33.42 -23.46
CA ASN A 738 16.74 -34.12 -23.74
C ASN A 738 16.15 -33.76 -25.11
N HIS A 739 16.21 -32.49 -25.50
CA HIS A 739 15.78 -32.03 -26.82
C HIS A 739 16.64 -32.66 -27.91
N GLN A 740 17.97 -32.65 -27.79
CA GLN A 740 18.88 -33.26 -28.77
C GLN A 740 18.65 -34.78 -28.93
N ILE A 741 18.42 -35.51 -27.83
CA ILE A 741 18.05 -36.94 -27.87
C ILE A 741 16.81 -37.16 -28.73
N ARG A 742 15.75 -36.36 -28.54
CA ARG A 742 14.51 -36.47 -29.30
C ARG A 742 14.68 -36.06 -30.76
N THR A 743 15.41 -34.97 -31.03
CA THR A 743 15.66 -34.47 -32.40
C THR A 743 16.45 -35.48 -33.23
N VAL A 744 17.50 -36.08 -32.67
CA VAL A 744 18.29 -37.14 -33.34
C VAL A 744 17.42 -38.39 -33.50
N ALA A 745 16.74 -38.86 -32.46
CA ALA A 745 15.85 -40.03 -32.53
C ALA A 745 14.71 -39.90 -33.56
N ALA A 746 14.12 -38.71 -33.71
CA ALA A 746 13.04 -38.46 -34.67
C ALA A 746 13.47 -38.61 -36.14
N SER A 747 14.77 -38.57 -36.43
CA SER A 747 15.31 -38.82 -37.77
C SER A 747 15.40 -40.30 -38.15
N THR A 748 15.05 -41.22 -37.24
CA THR A 748 15.21 -42.67 -37.43
C THR A 748 13.89 -43.41 -37.60
N SER A 749 13.77 -44.20 -38.66
CA SER A 749 12.69 -45.18 -38.85
C SER A 749 13.03 -46.51 -38.18
N GLY A 750 12.13 -47.03 -37.34
CA GLY A 750 12.25 -48.39 -36.77
C GLY A 750 12.95 -48.49 -35.40
N LEU A 751 12.66 -47.60 -34.46
CA LEU A 751 13.13 -47.71 -33.07
C LEU A 751 12.58 -48.98 -32.39
N SER A 752 13.42 -49.69 -31.63
CA SER A 752 12.96 -50.80 -30.78
C SER A 752 12.17 -50.25 -29.57
N PRO A 753 11.20 -51.01 -29.00
CA PRO A 753 10.34 -50.51 -27.92
C PRO A 753 11.13 -49.98 -26.71
N GLY A 754 12.14 -50.72 -26.24
CA GLY A 754 12.97 -50.28 -25.11
C GLY A 754 13.82 -49.03 -25.39
N LEU A 755 14.15 -48.73 -26.65
CA LEU A 755 14.82 -47.49 -27.02
C LEU A 755 13.85 -46.30 -27.02
N SER A 756 12.59 -46.50 -27.39
CA SER A 756 11.54 -45.47 -27.31
C SER A 756 11.29 -45.01 -25.86
N ASP A 757 11.24 -45.93 -24.91
CA ASP A 757 11.10 -45.61 -23.48
C ASP A 757 12.35 -44.94 -22.91
N ALA A 758 13.54 -45.36 -23.36
CA ALA A 758 14.79 -44.70 -23.00
C ALA A 758 14.87 -43.25 -23.56
N ILE A 759 14.40 -43.00 -24.78
CA ILE A 759 14.29 -41.66 -25.38
C ILE A 759 13.33 -40.80 -24.55
N ASN A 760 12.12 -41.29 -24.30
CA ASN A 760 11.05 -40.58 -23.59
C ASN A 760 11.05 -40.89 -22.09
N ASN A 761 12.19 -40.61 -21.43
CA ASN A 761 12.39 -40.90 -20.02
C ASN A 761 11.54 -39.99 -19.11
N ARG A 762 10.33 -40.48 -18.81
CA ARG A 762 9.32 -39.74 -18.03
C ARG A 762 9.85 -39.26 -16.67
N GLU A 763 10.63 -40.06 -15.95
CA GLU A 763 11.17 -39.65 -14.64
C GLU A 763 12.05 -38.40 -14.73
N THR A 764 12.91 -38.31 -15.75
CA THR A 764 13.71 -37.09 -15.99
C THR A 764 12.84 -35.90 -16.40
N ASP A 765 11.79 -36.12 -17.20
CA ASP A 765 10.87 -35.05 -17.60
C ASP A 765 10.06 -34.50 -16.41
N LYS A 766 9.55 -35.38 -15.53
CA LYS A 766 8.88 -35.00 -14.27
C LYS A 766 9.84 -34.20 -13.37
N TYR A 767 11.06 -34.69 -13.18
CA TYR A 767 12.06 -34.02 -12.35
C TYR A 767 12.45 -32.65 -12.91
N THR A 768 12.47 -32.50 -14.24
CA THR A 768 12.68 -31.21 -14.92
C THR A 768 11.56 -30.21 -14.60
N MET A 769 10.30 -30.66 -14.51
CA MET A 769 9.18 -29.82 -14.07
C MET A 769 9.32 -29.42 -12.59
N LEU A 770 9.55 -30.38 -11.70
CA LEU A 770 9.69 -30.14 -10.26
C LEU A 770 10.86 -29.21 -9.92
N ALA A 771 12.00 -29.35 -10.63
CA ALA A 771 13.16 -28.47 -10.48
C ALA A 771 12.91 -27.03 -10.97
N LEU A 772 12.04 -26.82 -11.95
CA LEU A 772 11.57 -25.46 -12.30
C LEU A 772 10.54 -24.95 -11.28
N PHE A 773 9.64 -25.82 -10.79
CA PHE A 773 8.64 -25.50 -9.77
C PHE A 773 9.31 -24.87 -8.54
N SER A 774 10.35 -25.50 -8.00
CA SER A 774 11.02 -25.04 -6.77
C SER A 774 11.54 -23.59 -6.84
N THR A 775 11.72 -23.04 -8.05
CA THR A 775 12.18 -21.67 -8.29
C THR A 775 11.07 -20.63 -8.52
N LEU A 776 9.79 -20.99 -8.39
CA LEU A 776 8.69 -20.02 -8.35
C LEU A 776 8.76 -19.13 -7.09
N THR A 777 8.09 -17.99 -7.16
CA THR A 777 7.90 -17.09 -6.01
C THR A 777 7.12 -17.81 -4.91
N ASN A 778 7.63 -17.73 -3.68
CA ASN A 778 7.05 -18.31 -2.47
C ASN A 778 6.96 -19.86 -2.46
N VAL A 779 7.87 -20.55 -3.16
CA VAL A 779 8.01 -22.02 -3.09
C VAL A 779 9.18 -22.46 -2.20
N ASN A 780 10.43 -22.24 -2.63
CA ASN A 780 11.61 -22.77 -1.94
C ASN A 780 12.55 -21.63 -1.50
N PHE A 781 12.83 -21.58 -0.20
CA PHE A 781 13.75 -20.63 0.45
C PHE A 781 14.92 -21.32 1.15
N ASP A 782 15.00 -22.65 1.08
CA ASP A 782 16.02 -23.44 1.76
C ASP A 782 17.25 -23.64 0.84
N PRO A 783 18.44 -23.09 1.19
CA PRO A 783 19.65 -23.30 0.41
C PRO A 783 20.02 -24.77 0.22
N GLU A 784 19.71 -25.62 1.20
CA GLU A 784 20.07 -27.05 1.16
C GLU A 784 19.18 -27.83 0.20
N SER A 785 17.86 -27.66 0.31
CA SER A 785 16.92 -28.20 -0.68
C SER A 785 17.26 -27.78 -2.12
N ILE A 786 17.64 -26.52 -2.35
CA ILE A 786 18.00 -26.04 -3.71
C ILE A 786 19.33 -26.65 -4.17
N ARG A 787 20.30 -26.84 -3.26
CA ARG A 787 21.56 -27.55 -3.54
C ARG A 787 21.29 -29.00 -3.96
N ASP A 788 20.37 -29.71 -3.30
CA ASP A 788 20.02 -31.09 -3.65
C ASP A 788 19.32 -31.19 -5.02
N PHE A 789 18.46 -30.22 -5.38
CA PHE A 789 17.93 -30.09 -6.73
C PHE A 789 19.05 -29.92 -7.78
N ILE A 790 20.05 -29.07 -7.51
CA ILE A 790 21.19 -28.85 -8.43
C ILE A 790 22.00 -30.14 -8.63
N VAL A 791 22.22 -30.93 -7.57
CA VAL A 791 22.93 -32.21 -7.64
C VAL A 791 22.16 -33.20 -8.52
N GLN A 792 20.89 -33.44 -8.22
CA GLN A 792 20.05 -34.39 -8.96
C GLN A 792 19.89 -34.00 -10.43
N VAL A 793 19.65 -32.72 -10.76
CA VAL A 793 19.61 -32.26 -12.16
C VAL A 793 20.90 -32.58 -12.91
N ARG A 794 22.07 -32.49 -12.25
CA ARG A 794 23.36 -32.85 -12.86
C ARG A 794 23.53 -34.35 -13.06
N GLU A 795 23.04 -35.19 -12.15
CA GLU A 795 23.07 -36.66 -12.28
C GLU A 795 22.17 -37.15 -13.42
N HIS A 796 20.95 -36.59 -13.52
CA HIS A 796 20.09 -36.75 -14.69
C HIS A 796 20.83 -36.29 -15.96
N THR A 797 21.42 -35.08 -15.96
CA THR A 797 22.15 -34.54 -17.12
C THR A 797 23.29 -35.47 -17.57
N ALA A 798 24.08 -36.02 -16.65
CA ALA A 798 25.17 -36.93 -16.96
C ALA A 798 24.65 -38.24 -17.61
N THR A 799 23.61 -38.84 -17.02
CA THR A 799 22.96 -40.05 -17.52
C THR A 799 22.39 -39.84 -18.93
N ARG A 800 21.69 -38.72 -19.15
CA ARG A 800 21.11 -38.35 -20.44
C ARG A 800 22.20 -38.01 -21.47
N THR A 801 23.30 -37.36 -21.07
CA THR A 801 24.42 -37.04 -21.99
C THR A 801 25.08 -38.31 -22.52
N LYS A 802 25.22 -39.35 -21.68
CA LYS A 802 25.70 -40.66 -22.13
C LYS A 802 24.77 -41.27 -23.19
N LEU A 803 23.46 -41.31 -22.90
CA LEU A 803 22.47 -41.81 -23.87
C LEU A 803 22.47 -41.02 -25.18
N TYR A 804 22.62 -39.69 -25.13
CA TYR A 804 22.75 -38.85 -26.32
C TYR A 804 23.94 -39.27 -27.18
N HIS A 805 25.12 -39.48 -26.58
CA HIS A 805 26.31 -39.94 -27.29
C HIS A 805 26.13 -41.36 -27.86
N ASP A 806 25.50 -42.27 -27.10
CA ASP A 806 25.23 -43.64 -27.54
C ASP A 806 24.26 -43.67 -28.74
N ILE A 807 23.21 -42.84 -28.73
CA ILE A 807 22.26 -42.67 -29.84
C ILE A 807 22.95 -42.06 -31.07
N CYS A 808 23.69 -40.96 -30.91
CA CYS A 808 24.45 -40.33 -31.99
C CYS A 808 25.44 -41.31 -32.65
N LYS A 809 26.16 -42.09 -31.84
CA LYS A 809 27.05 -43.14 -32.31
C LYS A 809 26.29 -44.24 -33.08
N ALA A 810 25.14 -44.68 -32.58
CA ALA A 810 24.31 -45.70 -33.24
C ALA A 810 23.73 -45.21 -34.59
N GLN A 811 23.47 -43.91 -34.73
CA GLN A 811 22.92 -43.29 -35.95
C GLN A 811 23.99 -42.68 -36.88
N ASN A 812 25.28 -42.80 -36.53
CA ASN A 812 26.39 -42.18 -37.25
C ASN A 812 26.25 -40.65 -37.40
N VAL A 813 25.70 -39.99 -36.38
CA VAL A 813 25.55 -38.53 -36.28
C VAL A 813 26.63 -37.99 -35.34
N THR A 814 27.32 -36.91 -35.72
CA THR A 814 28.28 -36.24 -34.83
C THR A 814 27.52 -35.54 -33.68
N PRO A 815 27.80 -35.84 -32.40
CA PRO A 815 27.18 -35.14 -31.28
C PRO A 815 27.50 -33.65 -31.33
N GLN A 816 26.47 -32.81 -31.25
CA GLN A 816 26.64 -31.37 -31.05
C GLN A 816 27.15 -31.10 -29.63
N GLN A 817 27.83 -29.98 -29.44
CA GLN A 817 28.23 -29.51 -28.12
C GLN A 817 27.16 -28.57 -27.54
N CYS A 818 26.85 -28.73 -26.26
CA CYS A 818 25.96 -27.82 -25.53
C CYS A 818 26.51 -26.38 -25.58
N PRO A 819 25.72 -25.36 -25.95
CA PRO A 819 26.19 -23.97 -26.08
C PRO A 819 26.80 -23.39 -24.80
N THR A 820 26.33 -23.82 -23.62
CA THR A 820 26.83 -23.37 -22.32
C THR A 820 27.89 -24.31 -21.72
N PRO A 821 28.95 -23.74 -21.10
CA PRO A 821 29.98 -24.52 -20.44
C PRO A 821 29.43 -25.29 -19.23
N ASN A 822 30.06 -26.43 -18.90
CA ASN A 822 29.70 -27.18 -17.69
C ASN A 822 30.49 -26.65 -16.48
N LEU A 823 29.80 -26.12 -15.47
CA LEU A 823 30.43 -25.54 -14.28
C LEU A 823 31.02 -26.64 -13.37
N SER A 824 32.35 -26.68 -13.24
CA SER A 824 33.10 -27.66 -12.46
C SER A 824 33.19 -27.30 -10.95
N GLY A 825 33.84 -28.17 -10.16
CA GLY A 825 34.08 -27.97 -8.72
C GLY A 825 32.99 -28.55 -7.79
N SER A 826 33.17 -28.36 -6.48
CA SER A 826 32.33 -28.99 -5.43
C SER A 826 30.84 -28.69 -5.57
N LEU A 827 30.04 -29.64 -5.06
CA LEU A 827 28.57 -29.69 -5.09
C LEU A 827 27.92 -29.77 -3.70
N THR A 828 28.72 -29.88 -2.63
CA THR A 828 28.24 -30.15 -1.27
C THR A 828 28.01 -28.89 -0.42
N ASP A 829 28.33 -27.72 -0.94
CA ASP A 829 28.33 -26.44 -0.21
C ASP A 829 27.44 -25.42 -0.96
N PRO A 830 26.29 -25.00 -0.38
CA PRO A 830 25.43 -23.97 -0.94
C PRO A 830 26.14 -22.63 -1.18
N ASP A 831 27.14 -22.23 -0.39
CA ASP A 831 27.84 -20.95 -0.60
C ASP A 831 28.77 -20.99 -1.82
N ALA A 832 29.49 -22.11 -2.02
CA ALA A 832 30.26 -22.34 -3.24
C ALA A 832 29.38 -22.44 -4.51
N LEU A 833 28.14 -22.94 -4.36
CA LEU A 833 27.16 -22.98 -5.46
C LEU A 833 26.55 -21.59 -5.73
N ALA A 834 26.22 -20.81 -4.71
CA ALA A 834 25.69 -19.45 -4.86
C ALA A 834 26.64 -18.56 -5.69
N LYS A 835 27.95 -18.61 -5.41
CA LYS A 835 28.99 -17.89 -6.19
C LYS A 835 29.04 -18.27 -7.67
N LYS A 836 28.64 -19.50 -8.04
CA LYS A 836 28.49 -19.91 -9.44
C LYS A 836 27.19 -19.36 -10.05
N GLY A 837 26.12 -19.31 -9.27
CA GLY A 837 24.86 -18.69 -9.64
C GLY A 837 24.98 -17.22 -10.02
N GLU A 838 25.80 -16.45 -9.28
CA GLU A 838 26.12 -15.05 -9.58
C GLU A 838 26.69 -14.83 -11.01
N LEU A 839 27.33 -15.85 -11.60
CA LEU A 839 27.91 -15.80 -12.94
C LEU A 839 26.90 -16.05 -14.06
N VAL A 840 25.81 -16.77 -13.79
CA VAL A 840 24.79 -17.19 -14.79
C VAL A 840 23.44 -16.49 -14.60
N GLY A 841 23.25 -15.84 -13.45
CA GLY A 841 22.03 -15.14 -13.07
C GLY A 841 21.69 -13.92 -13.91
N ILE A 842 20.48 -13.39 -13.70
CA ILE A 842 19.87 -12.34 -14.53
C ILE A 842 20.76 -11.08 -14.59
N LEU A 843 21.40 -10.73 -13.47
CA LEU A 843 22.32 -9.58 -13.40
C LEU A 843 23.55 -9.75 -14.31
N SER A 844 24.09 -10.96 -14.42
CA SER A 844 25.21 -11.27 -15.32
C SER A 844 24.82 -11.12 -16.80
N LYS A 845 23.58 -11.50 -17.15
CA LYS A 845 23.04 -11.31 -18.51
C LYS A 845 22.88 -9.84 -18.87
N PHE A 846 22.33 -9.01 -17.98
CA PHE A 846 22.27 -7.56 -18.23
C PHE A 846 23.65 -6.91 -18.33
N ARG A 847 24.67 -7.41 -17.61
CA ARG A 847 26.07 -6.95 -17.75
C ARG A 847 26.71 -7.33 -19.09
N THR A 848 26.23 -8.37 -19.77
CA THR A 848 26.85 -8.94 -20.99
C THR A 848 26.07 -8.69 -22.29
N VAL A 849 24.77 -8.43 -22.21
CA VAL A 849 23.87 -8.28 -23.38
C VAL A 849 23.44 -6.82 -23.57
N LYS A 850 23.58 -6.29 -24.80
CA LYS A 850 23.26 -4.88 -25.13
C LYS A 850 21.77 -4.58 -25.32
N ASN A 851 20.90 -5.59 -25.43
CA ASN A 851 19.46 -5.43 -25.68
C ASN A 851 18.66 -5.94 -24.47
N ASP A 852 18.20 -5.01 -23.62
CA ASP A 852 17.46 -5.31 -22.39
C ASP A 852 16.04 -5.82 -22.66
N VAL A 853 15.43 -5.45 -23.80
CA VAL A 853 14.11 -5.90 -24.25
C VAL A 853 14.10 -7.41 -24.49
N VAL A 854 15.08 -7.92 -25.23
CA VAL A 854 15.18 -9.36 -25.54
C VAL A 854 15.49 -10.17 -24.28
N VAL A 855 16.37 -9.67 -23.39
CA VAL A 855 16.61 -10.32 -22.08
C VAL A 855 15.32 -10.39 -21.25
N GLY A 856 14.56 -9.31 -21.18
CA GLY A 856 13.28 -9.27 -20.47
C GLY A 856 12.26 -10.28 -21.00
N LEU A 857 12.13 -10.41 -22.32
CA LEU A 857 11.24 -11.39 -22.95
C LEU A 857 11.75 -12.85 -22.85
N ALA A 858 13.06 -13.08 -22.86
CA ALA A 858 13.63 -14.40 -22.59
C ALA A 858 13.39 -14.84 -21.14
N GLU A 859 13.49 -13.93 -20.16
CA GLU A 859 13.10 -14.21 -18.78
C GLU A 859 11.58 -14.38 -18.64
N MET A 860 10.75 -13.64 -19.40
CA MET A 860 9.30 -13.92 -19.48
C MET A 860 9.01 -15.36 -19.93
N LEU A 861 9.81 -15.91 -20.85
CA LEU A 861 9.69 -17.31 -21.27
C LEU A 861 10.08 -18.27 -20.14
N VAL A 862 11.17 -17.99 -19.41
CA VAL A 862 11.52 -18.75 -18.19
C VAL A 862 10.36 -18.74 -17.19
N TYR A 863 9.70 -17.60 -16.99
CA TYR A 863 8.58 -17.48 -16.05
C TYR A 863 7.31 -18.19 -16.55
N GLY A 864 7.01 -18.13 -17.86
CA GLY A 864 5.97 -18.96 -18.47
C GLY A 864 6.22 -20.46 -18.24
N LEU A 865 7.45 -20.92 -18.50
CA LEU A 865 7.85 -22.32 -18.28
C LEU A 865 7.72 -22.74 -16.81
N LYS A 866 8.09 -21.88 -15.85
CA LYS A 866 7.87 -22.16 -14.43
C LYS A 866 6.38 -22.41 -14.13
N GLY A 867 5.48 -21.57 -14.64
CA GLY A 867 4.03 -21.76 -14.50
C GLY A 867 3.51 -23.05 -15.14
N VAL A 868 3.94 -23.34 -16.38
CA VAL A 868 3.63 -24.59 -17.10
C VAL A 868 4.08 -25.82 -16.30
N CYS A 869 5.33 -25.82 -15.83
CA CYS A 869 5.87 -26.92 -15.04
C CYS A 869 5.14 -27.12 -13.71
N ALA A 870 4.67 -26.04 -13.06
CA ALA A 870 3.90 -26.16 -11.83
C ALA A 870 2.54 -26.87 -12.05
N TYR A 871 1.81 -26.52 -13.11
CA TYR A 871 0.57 -27.22 -13.45
C TYR A 871 0.82 -28.67 -13.94
N GLY A 872 1.92 -28.89 -14.67
CA GLY A 872 2.30 -30.21 -15.17
C GLY A 872 2.67 -31.19 -14.06
N ASP A 873 3.37 -30.72 -13.02
CA ASP A 873 3.74 -31.51 -11.83
C ASP A 873 2.48 -31.99 -11.07
N HIS A 874 1.53 -31.09 -10.80
CA HIS A 874 0.25 -31.45 -10.17
C HIS A 874 -0.54 -32.50 -10.99
N ALA A 875 -0.55 -32.39 -12.32
CA ALA A 875 -1.23 -33.36 -13.18
C ALA A 875 -0.53 -34.74 -13.14
N VAL A 876 0.81 -34.74 -13.14
CA VAL A 876 1.66 -35.93 -13.05
C VAL A 876 1.44 -36.69 -11.75
N LEU A 877 1.31 -35.99 -10.62
CA LEU A 877 1.05 -36.61 -9.31
C LEU A 877 -0.30 -37.33 -9.26
N LEU A 878 -1.28 -36.86 -10.04
CA LEU A 878 -2.58 -37.50 -10.28
C LEU A 878 -2.58 -38.49 -11.47
N GLY A 879 -1.41 -38.85 -11.99
CA GLY A 879 -1.23 -39.84 -13.04
C GLY A 879 -1.61 -39.40 -14.45
N GLU A 880 -1.83 -38.09 -14.70
CA GLU A 880 -2.06 -37.53 -16.03
C GLU A 880 -0.80 -36.85 -16.56
N SER A 881 -0.55 -36.96 -17.87
CA SER A 881 0.52 -36.20 -18.53
C SER A 881 0.31 -36.14 -20.05
N ASP A 882 0.93 -35.15 -20.70
CA ASP A 882 0.94 -35.04 -22.16
C ASP A 882 2.37 -34.85 -22.67
N ALA A 883 2.81 -35.73 -23.57
CA ALA A 883 4.17 -35.73 -24.10
C ALA A 883 4.52 -34.43 -24.86
N ARG A 884 3.52 -33.72 -25.41
CA ARG A 884 3.72 -32.43 -26.09
C ARG A 884 4.26 -31.37 -25.13
N VAL A 885 3.79 -31.37 -23.88
CA VAL A 885 4.24 -30.44 -22.84
C VAL A 885 5.69 -30.72 -22.47
N PHE A 886 6.04 -31.98 -22.18
CA PHE A 886 7.43 -32.36 -21.89
C PHE A 886 8.37 -32.01 -23.06
N ASN A 887 7.98 -32.33 -24.29
CA ASN A 887 8.77 -32.02 -25.48
C ASN A 887 9.01 -30.51 -25.62
N TYR A 888 7.96 -29.71 -25.48
CA TYR A 888 8.06 -28.25 -25.55
C TYR A 888 8.89 -27.65 -24.41
N VAL A 889 8.74 -28.11 -23.16
CA VAL A 889 9.55 -27.62 -22.02
C VAL A 889 11.04 -27.83 -22.28
N ASN A 890 11.44 -29.02 -22.73
CA ASN A 890 12.83 -29.30 -23.05
C ASN A 890 13.34 -28.50 -24.26
N GLU A 891 12.51 -28.31 -25.29
CA GLU A 891 12.81 -27.46 -26.46
C GLU A 891 12.99 -25.98 -26.09
N ALA A 892 12.10 -25.42 -25.26
CA ALA A 892 12.18 -24.04 -24.82
C ALA A 892 13.39 -23.80 -23.89
N LEU A 893 13.74 -24.78 -23.04
CA LEU A 893 14.98 -24.78 -22.27
C LEU A 893 16.23 -24.82 -23.17
N ALA A 894 16.20 -25.60 -24.26
CA ALA A 894 17.27 -25.65 -25.26
C ALA A 894 17.40 -24.31 -26.02
N PHE A 895 16.28 -23.73 -26.43
CA PHE A 895 16.21 -22.41 -27.08
C PHE A 895 16.79 -21.31 -26.19
N LEU A 896 16.47 -21.30 -24.90
CA LEU A 896 16.94 -20.30 -23.92
C LEU A 896 18.48 -20.29 -23.67
N ILE A 897 19.23 -21.22 -24.27
CA ILE A 897 20.69 -21.21 -24.31
C ILE A 897 21.27 -21.25 -25.74
N SER A 898 20.40 -21.20 -26.76
CA SER A 898 20.80 -21.10 -28.16
C SER A 898 21.10 -19.65 -28.57
N PRO A 899 21.88 -19.42 -29.65
CA PRO A 899 22.02 -18.10 -30.25
C PRO A 899 20.69 -17.48 -30.72
N GLU A 900 19.67 -18.29 -31.03
CA GLU A 900 18.36 -17.80 -31.49
C GLU A 900 17.60 -17.04 -30.39
N SER A 901 17.94 -17.25 -29.11
CA SER A 901 17.37 -16.49 -27.99
C SER A 901 17.74 -14.99 -27.99
N ALA A 902 18.67 -14.57 -28.85
CA ALA A 902 18.99 -13.16 -29.09
C ALA A 902 18.07 -12.48 -30.13
N ASP A 903 17.23 -13.24 -30.87
CA ASP A 903 16.28 -12.68 -31.83
C ASP A 903 14.90 -12.44 -31.22
N LEU A 904 14.38 -11.23 -31.41
CA LEU A 904 13.10 -10.81 -30.86
C LEU A 904 11.91 -11.64 -31.38
N ASN A 905 11.89 -11.96 -32.67
CA ASN A 905 10.78 -12.69 -33.29
C ASN A 905 10.78 -14.17 -32.89
N ALA A 906 11.96 -14.78 -32.76
CA ALA A 906 12.13 -16.12 -32.25
C ALA A 906 11.66 -16.22 -30.78
N VAL A 907 12.06 -15.28 -29.92
CA VAL A 907 11.59 -15.24 -28.52
C VAL A 907 10.07 -15.05 -28.44
N VAL A 908 9.49 -14.12 -29.21
CA VAL A 908 8.02 -13.93 -29.27
C VAL A 908 7.30 -15.20 -29.78
N THR A 909 7.86 -15.90 -30.76
CA THR A 909 7.31 -17.17 -31.25
C THR A 909 7.31 -18.23 -30.15
N MET A 910 8.40 -18.34 -29.39
CA MET A 910 8.49 -19.28 -28.27
C MET A 910 7.56 -18.90 -27.11
N LEU A 911 7.34 -17.61 -26.83
CA LEU A 911 6.34 -17.14 -25.86
C LEU A 911 4.91 -17.55 -26.24
N LEU A 912 4.52 -17.44 -27.51
CA LEU A 912 3.19 -17.87 -27.97
C LEU A 912 3.03 -19.39 -27.95
N ARG A 913 4.10 -20.16 -28.20
CA ARG A 913 4.10 -21.62 -28.01
C ARG A 913 4.08 -22.02 -26.52
N CYS A 914 4.57 -21.17 -25.62
CA CYS A 914 4.43 -21.36 -24.17
C CYS A 914 2.96 -21.27 -23.75
N GLY A 915 2.21 -20.32 -24.33
CA GLY A 915 0.76 -20.23 -24.16
C GLY A 915 0.00 -21.46 -24.67
N GLU A 916 0.40 -22.00 -25.83
CA GLU A 916 -0.14 -23.26 -26.36
C GLU A 916 0.10 -24.45 -25.42
N ALA A 917 1.35 -24.62 -24.98
CA ALA A 917 1.74 -25.67 -24.05
C ALA A 917 1.02 -25.53 -22.70
N ASN A 918 0.85 -24.31 -22.20
CA ASN A 918 0.09 -24.06 -20.98
C ASN A 918 -1.39 -24.42 -21.13
N LEU A 919 -2.02 -24.13 -22.28
CA LEU A 919 -3.40 -24.55 -22.55
C LEU A 919 -3.57 -26.07 -22.48
N VAL A 920 -2.65 -26.83 -23.08
CA VAL A 920 -2.61 -28.29 -23.01
C VAL A 920 -2.37 -28.77 -21.57
N THR A 921 -1.52 -28.06 -20.82
CA THR A 921 -1.22 -28.41 -19.42
C THR A 921 -2.42 -28.18 -18.50
N MET A 922 -3.12 -27.05 -18.64
CA MET A 922 -4.32 -26.78 -17.84
C MET A 922 -5.47 -27.73 -18.19
N ASP A 923 -5.66 -28.13 -19.45
CA ASP A 923 -6.58 -29.23 -19.80
C ASP A 923 -6.18 -30.55 -19.11
N THR A 924 -4.90 -30.87 -19.14
CA THR A 924 -4.37 -32.10 -18.54
C THR A 924 -4.54 -32.12 -17.02
N LEU A 925 -4.29 -30.99 -16.34
CA LEU A 925 -4.56 -30.81 -14.92
C LEU A 925 -6.07 -30.82 -14.59
N HIS A 926 -6.92 -30.23 -15.43
CA HIS A 926 -8.38 -30.29 -15.26
C HIS A 926 -8.89 -31.74 -15.35
N ARG A 927 -8.44 -32.51 -16.34
CA ARG A 927 -8.73 -33.96 -16.46
C ARG A 927 -8.17 -34.77 -15.28
N ALA A 928 -7.05 -34.34 -14.70
CA ALA A 928 -6.47 -34.97 -13.52
C ALA A 928 -7.31 -34.70 -12.26
N ASN A 929 -7.62 -33.43 -11.99
CA ASN A 929 -8.42 -33.01 -10.84
C ASN A 929 -9.85 -33.58 -10.87
N THR A 930 -10.48 -33.65 -12.04
CA THR A 930 -11.85 -34.21 -12.21
C THR A 930 -11.95 -35.72 -11.99
N LYS A 931 -10.83 -36.44 -11.74
CA LYS A 931 -10.86 -37.81 -11.19
C LYS A 931 -11.56 -37.86 -9.82
N HIS A 932 -11.55 -36.76 -9.06
CA HIS A 932 -12.31 -36.58 -7.82
C HIS A 932 -13.81 -36.27 -8.05
N GLY A 933 -14.29 -36.45 -9.28
CA GLY A 933 -15.61 -36.01 -9.76
C GLY A 933 -15.54 -34.65 -10.45
N GLN A 934 -16.49 -34.34 -11.32
CA GLN A 934 -16.64 -32.98 -11.85
C GLN A 934 -16.99 -32.02 -10.70
N GLN A 935 -16.47 -30.79 -10.75
CA GLN A 935 -16.83 -29.78 -9.76
C GLN A 935 -18.35 -29.54 -9.80
N SER A 936 -18.95 -29.45 -8.61
CA SER A 936 -20.39 -29.26 -8.41
C SER A 936 -20.61 -28.15 -7.37
N PRO A 937 -21.67 -27.33 -7.51
CA PRO A 937 -21.94 -26.22 -6.60
C PRO A 937 -21.98 -26.67 -5.13
N ALA A 938 -21.18 -26.01 -4.29
CA ALA A 938 -21.09 -26.28 -2.86
C ALA A 938 -20.91 -25.00 -2.07
N GLN A 939 -21.44 -24.98 -0.84
CA GLN A 939 -21.25 -23.90 0.12
C GLN A 939 -20.24 -24.34 1.18
N VAL A 940 -19.13 -23.62 1.29
CA VAL A 940 -18.01 -23.93 2.19
C VAL A 940 -18.12 -23.08 3.46
N THR A 941 -18.12 -23.69 4.63
CA THR A 941 -18.12 -22.95 5.90
C THR A 941 -16.75 -22.35 6.24
N VAL A 942 -16.77 -21.17 6.85
CA VAL A 942 -15.61 -20.46 7.42
C VAL A 942 -15.75 -20.38 8.96
N GLY A 943 -16.57 -21.26 9.56
CA GLY A 943 -16.70 -21.41 11.01
C GLY A 943 -15.76 -22.49 11.57
N PRO A 944 -15.28 -22.35 12.83
CA PRO A 944 -14.59 -23.44 13.50
C PRO A 944 -15.51 -24.64 13.74
N THR A 945 -14.95 -25.83 13.57
CA THR A 945 -15.52 -27.13 13.96
C THR A 945 -14.68 -27.69 15.10
N PRO A 946 -15.26 -27.96 16.28
CA PRO A 946 -14.53 -28.47 17.45
C PRO A 946 -13.78 -29.77 17.16
N GLY A 947 -12.62 -29.95 17.81
CA GLY A 947 -11.75 -31.11 17.64
C GLY A 947 -10.34 -30.75 17.14
N LYS A 948 -9.50 -31.79 17.00
CA LYS A 948 -8.15 -31.66 16.42
C LYS A 948 -8.25 -31.17 14.98
N ALA A 949 -7.30 -30.37 14.51
CA ALA A 949 -7.36 -29.79 13.17
C ALA A 949 -6.01 -29.82 12.44
N ILE A 950 -6.04 -29.93 11.12
CA ILE A 950 -4.90 -29.73 10.21
C ILE A 950 -5.33 -28.73 9.14
N LEU A 951 -4.45 -27.77 8.81
CA LEU A 951 -4.65 -26.83 7.71
C LEU A 951 -3.85 -27.29 6.49
N ILE A 952 -4.44 -27.33 5.30
CA ILE A 952 -3.72 -27.57 4.05
C ILE A 952 -3.85 -26.38 3.11
N SER A 953 -2.72 -25.97 2.55
CA SER A 953 -2.52 -24.77 1.75
C SER A 953 -1.65 -25.11 0.54
N GLY A 954 -1.74 -24.27 -0.49
CA GLY A 954 -1.18 -24.53 -1.82
C GLY A 954 -2.26 -24.93 -2.81
N HIS A 955 -1.96 -25.85 -3.72
CA HIS A 955 -2.85 -26.20 -4.84
C HIS A 955 -3.08 -27.72 -5.02
N ASP A 956 -2.30 -28.58 -4.37
CA ASP A 956 -2.21 -29.98 -4.77
C ASP A 956 -3.34 -30.87 -4.23
N MET A 957 -4.16 -31.41 -5.13
CA MET A 957 -5.27 -32.29 -4.77
C MET A 957 -4.83 -33.71 -4.38
N LYS A 958 -3.66 -34.18 -4.85
CA LYS A 958 -3.17 -35.53 -4.50
C LYS A 958 -2.67 -35.58 -3.06
N TYR A 959 -1.94 -34.55 -2.62
CA TYR A 959 -1.56 -34.39 -1.21
C TYR A 959 -2.80 -34.23 -0.29
N LEU A 960 -3.87 -33.60 -0.77
CA LEU A 960 -5.13 -33.54 -0.02
C LEU A 960 -5.84 -34.90 0.07
N GLU A 961 -5.96 -35.64 -1.04
CA GLU A 961 -6.57 -36.99 -1.06
C GLU A 961 -5.86 -37.93 -0.07
N GLU A 962 -4.52 -37.97 -0.11
CA GLU A 962 -3.71 -38.80 0.79
C GLU A 962 -3.82 -38.37 2.26
N LEU A 963 -3.88 -37.06 2.53
CA LEU A 963 -4.10 -36.54 3.88
C LEU A 963 -5.49 -36.93 4.41
N LEU A 964 -6.53 -36.84 3.57
CA LEU A 964 -7.90 -37.19 3.94
C LEU A 964 -8.04 -38.68 4.25
N GLU A 965 -7.46 -39.57 3.42
CA GLU A 965 -7.47 -41.02 3.67
C GLU A 965 -6.71 -41.38 4.95
N GLN A 966 -5.51 -40.83 5.16
CA GLN A 966 -4.70 -41.13 6.36
C GLN A 966 -5.27 -40.53 7.66
N THR A 967 -6.15 -39.52 7.57
CA THR A 967 -6.84 -38.92 8.74
C THR A 967 -8.27 -39.42 8.94
N LYS A 968 -8.77 -40.28 8.04
CA LYS A 968 -10.10 -40.89 8.11
C LYS A 968 -10.28 -41.68 9.42
N GLY A 969 -11.36 -41.41 10.15
CA GLY A 969 -11.63 -42.04 11.44
C GLY A 969 -10.73 -41.61 12.61
N THR A 970 -9.75 -40.71 12.42
CA THR A 970 -8.85 -40.25 13.49
C THR A 970 -9.45 -39.16 14.40
N GLY A 971 -10.60 -38.59 14.03
CA GLY A 971 -11.20 -37.43 14.72
C GLY A 971 -10.49 -36.10 14.43
N ILE A 972 -9.67 -36.03 13.38
CA ILE A 972 -8.97 -34.82 12.93
C ILE A 972 -9.75 -34.16 11.79
N ASN A 973 -10.08 -32.88 11.98
CA ASN A 973 -10.74 -32.01 11.02
C ASN A 973 -9.74 -31.39 10.04
N ILE A 974 -9.98 -31.49 8.74
CA ILE A 974 -9.14 -30.92 7.67
C ILE A 974 -9.76 -29.62 7.17
N TYR A 975 -8.97 -28.54 7.20
CA TYR A 975 -9.32 -27.22 6.68
C TYR A 975 -8.46 -26.90 5.46
N THR A 976 -9.04 -26.18 4.50
CA THR A 976 -8.30 -25.60 3.38
C THR A 976 -7.94 -24.14 3.65
N HIS A 977 -6.90 -23.62 3.00
CA HIS A 977 -6.52 -22.20 2.99
C HIS A 977 -6.08 -21.75 1.58
N GLY A 978 -6.37 -20.51 1.22
CA GLY A 978 -5.98 -19.92 -0.07
C GLY A 978 -6.49 -20.71 -1.28
N GLU A 979 -5.57 -21.14 -2.15
CA GLU A 979 -5.86 -21.87 -3.40
C GLU A 979 -6.36 -23.32 -3.18
N MET A 980 -6.45 -23.80 -1.93
CA MET A 980 -7.14 -25.07 -1.63
C MET A 980 -8.67 -24.92 -1.46
N LEU A 981 -9.24 -23.71 -1.42
CA LEU A 981 -10.70 -23.50 -1.35
C LEU A 981 -11.50 -24.34 -2.38
N PRO A 982 -11.10 -24.43 -3.66
CA PRO A 982 -11.83 -25.18 -4.69
C PRO A 982 -11.90 -26.69 -4.48
N ALA A 983 -11.10 -27.27 -3.58
CA ALA A 983 -11.18 -28.70 -3.26
C ALA A 983 -12.59 -29.10 -2.80
N HIS A 984 -13.29 -28.20 -2.11
CA HIS A 984 -14.68 -28.36 -1.70
C HIS A 984 -15.68 -28.46 -2.87
N GLY A 985 -15.30 -28.09 -4.10
CA GLY A 985 -16.13 -28.28 -5.30
C GLY A 985 -16.21 -29.74 -5.77
N TYR A 986 -15.23 -30.58 -5.41
CA TYR A 986 -15.09 -31.96 -5.90
C TYR A 986 -15.85 -32.97 -5.01
N PRO A 987 -16.86 -33.69 -5.53
CA PRO A 987 -17.71 -34.60 -4.74
C PRO A 987 -16.94 -35.63 -3.91
N LYS A 988 -15.98 -36.35 -4.51
CA LYS A 988 -15.27 -37.43 -3.81
C LYS A 988 -14.39 -36.95 -2.66
N LEU A 989 -13.89 -35.71 -2.72
CA LEU A 989 -13.14 -35.11 -1.61
C LEU A 989 -14.06 -34.77 -0.43
N ARG A 990 -15.33 -34.38 -0.69
CA ARG A 990 -16.33 -34.16 0.36
C ARG A 990 -16.81 -35.46 1.02
N GLU A 991 -16.87 -36.56 0.26
CA GLU A 991 -17.31 -37.89 0.75
C GLU A 991 -16.45 -38.45 1.90
N TYR A 992 -15.23 -37.95 2.09
CA TYR A 992 -14.38 -38.25 3.25
C TYR A 992 -14.96 -37.78 4.60
N GLY A 993 -15.83 -36.76 4.60
CA GLY A 993 -16.53 -36.26 5.79
C GLY A 993 -15.68 -35.47 6.80
N ASN A 994 -14.35 -35.62 6.79
CA ASN A 994 -13.42 -34.85 7.62
C ASN A 994 -12.83 -33.60 6.93
N LEU A 995 -13.18 -33.34 5.66
CA LEU A 995 -12.93 -32.06 5.00
C LEU A 995 -14.00 -31.04 5.43
N VAL A 996 -13.77 -30.34 6.56
CA VAL A 996 -14.85 -29.62 7.26
C VAL A 996 -15.06 -28.17 6.83
N GLY A 997 -14.05 -27.49 6.27
CA GLY A 997 -14.22 -26.07 5.93
C GLY A 997 -12.98 -25.37 5.37
N HIS A 998 -13.02 -24.05 5.40
CA HIS A 998 -11.95 -23.16 4.94
C HIS A 998 -11.52 -22.21 6.06
N PHE A 999 -10.23 -21.87 6.13
CA PHE A 999 -9.66 -20.96 7.12
C PHE A 999 -8.84 -19.87 6.43
N GLY A 1000 -9.10 -18.60 6.79
CA GLY A 1000 -8.39 -17.46 6.24
C GLY A 1000 -8.89 -17.02 4.87
N VAL A 1001 -8.01 -16.33 4.12
CA VAL A 1001 -8.28 -15.86 2.74
C VAL A 1001 -7.07 -16.10 1.82
N ALA A 1002 -6.65 -15.09 1.04
CA ALA A 1002 -5.49 -15.16 0.17
C ALA A 1002 -4.15 -15.21 0.94
N TRP A 1003 -3.14 -15.78 0.28
CA TRP A 1003 -1.88 -16.20 0.87
C TRP A 1003 -1.09 -15.10 1.63
N GLN A 1004 -1.24 -13.83 1.28
CA GLN A 1004 -0.47 -12.74 1.90
C GLN A 1004 -0.79 -12.57 3.39
N ARG A 1005 -1.99 -12.99 3.83
CA ARG A 1005 -2.44 -12.84 5.22
C ARG A 1005 -1.96 -13.95 6.15
N GLN A 1006 -1.25 -14.97 5.65
CA GLN A 1006 -0.82 -16.12 6.46
C GLN A 1006 0.06 -15.75 7.67
N THR A 1007 0.82 -14.64 7.64
CA THR A 1007 1.60 -14.13 8.79
C THR A 1007 0.72 -13.65 9.95
N VAL A 1008 -0.54 -13.32 9.66
CA VAL A 1008 -1.59 -12.95 10.60
C VAL A 1008 -2.47 -14.16 10.92
N GLU A 1009 -2.81 -14.98 9.93
CA GLU A 1009 -3.79 -16.07 10.07
C GLU A 1009 -3.19 -17.36 10.68
N PHE A 1010 -2.05 -17.85 10.19
CA PHE A 1010 -1.42 -19.10 10.67
C PHE A 1010 -1.10 -19.14 12.18
N PRO A 1011 -0.68 -18.04 12.84
CA PRO A 1011 -0.52 -18.01 14.30
C PRO A 1011 -1.78 -18.48 15.05
N HIS A 1012 -2.97 -18.17 14.53
CA HIS A 1012 -4.26 -18.39 15.19
C HIS A 1012 -4.92 -19.73 14.83
N PHE A 1013 -4.37 -20.49 13.87
CA PHE A 1013 -4.84 -21.85 13.60
C PHE A 1013 -4.32 -22.82 14.68
N PRO A 1014 -5.16 -23.60 15.40
CA PRO A 1014 -4.77 -24.39 16.57
C PRO A 1014 -4.23 -25.80 16.24
N GLY A 1015 -3.64 -25.98 15.06
CA GLY A 1015 -3.09 -27.24 14.56
C GLY A 1015 -1.83 -27.05 13.69
N PRO A 1016 -1.26 -28.14 13.13
CA PRO A 1016 -0.20 -28.05 12.13
C PRO A 1016 -0.75 -27.65 10.76
N ILE A 1017 0.15 -27.17 9.91
CA ILE A 1017 -0.13 -26.58 8.61
C ILE A 1017 0.70 -27.32 7.55
N VAL A 1018 0.09 -27.71 6.43
CA VAL A 1018 0.73 -28.40 5.30
C VAL A 1018 0.78 -27.45 4.10
N MET A 1019 1.99 -27.19 3.61
CA MET A 1019 2.25 -26.36 2.43
C MET A 1019 2.62 -27.25 1.23
N THR A 1020 1.65 -27.47 0.34
CA THR A 1020 1.79 -28.34 -0.86
C THR A 1020 2.47 -27.63 -2.04
N SER A 1021 2.34 -26.31 -2.11
CA SER A 1021 2.92 -25.45 -3.17
C SER A 1021 3.17 -24.04 -2.63
N ASN A 1022 3.51 -23.08 -3.51
CA ASN A 1022 3.35 -21.67 -3.18
C ASN A 1022 1.89 -21.32 -2.81
N CYS A 1023 1.66 -20.29 -1.99
CA CYS A 1023 2.64 -19.34 -1.45
C CYS A 1023 2.92 -19.57 0.03
N LEU A 1024 4.14 -20.00 0.37
CA LEU A 1024 4.71 -19.88 1.71
C LEU A 1024 5.49 -18.56 1.79
N VAL A 1025 5.10 -17.64 2.67
CA VAL A 1025 5.95 -16.50 3.05
C VAL A 1025 6.85 -16.91 4.21
N PRO A 1026 7.95 -16.19 4.49
CA PRO A 1026 8.79 -16.47 5.65
C PRO A 1026 7.97 -16.59 6.95
N PRO A 1027 7.88 -17.78 7.56
CA PRO A 1027 7.15 -17.96 8.81
C PRO A 1027 7.94 -17.36 9.98
N LYS A 1028 7.22 -17.03 11.05
CA LYS A 1028 7.85 -16.71 12.35
C LYS A 1028 8.46 -17.98 12.94
N ASP A 1029 9.55 -17.83 13.70
CA ASP A 1029 10.29 -18.96 14.27
C ASP A 1029 9.43 -19.86 15.17
N ASP A 1030 8.45 -19.29 15.88
CA ASP A 1030 7.48 -19.98 16.74
C ASP A 1030 6.40 -20.79 15.98
N LEU A 1031 6.43 -20.78 14.64
CA LEU A 1031 5.52 -21.55 13.79
C LEU A 1031 6.22 -22.66 13.01
N LYS A 1032 7.55 -22.62 12.86
CA LYS A 1032 8.30 -23.52 11.96
C LYS A 1032 8.14 -24.99 12.34
N ASP A 1033 8.08 -25.30 13.63
CA ASP A 1033 7.93 -26.66 14.17
C ASP A 1033 6.57 -27.33 13.86
N ARG A 1034 5.62 -26.56 13.34
CA ARG A 1034 4.26 -27.00 12.97
C ARG A 1034 3.86 -26.63 11.54
N ILE A 1035 4.78 -26.08 10.74
CA ILE A 1035 4.60 -25.89 9.29
C ILE A 1035 5.37 -26.99 8.56
N PHE A 1036 4.64 -27.89 7.94
CA PHE A 1036 5.17 -29.00 7.15
C PHE A 1036 5.15 -28.62 5.67
N THR A 1037 6.24 -28.90 4.97
CA THR A 1037 6.40 -28.61 3.53
C THR A 1037 6.36 -29.90 2.71
N ALA A 1038 5.81 -29.85 1.50
CA ALA A 1038 5.69 -30.99 0.60
C ALA A 1038 6.09 -30.62 -0.85
N GLY A 1039 6.17 -31.59 -1.76
CA GLY A 1039 6.49 -31.36 -3.18
C GLY A 1039 7.73 -30.47 -3.40
N ALA A 1040 7.57 -29.38 -4.16
CA ALA A 1040 8.64 -28.41 -4.43
C ALA A 1040 8.96 -27.44 -3.28
N VAL A 1041 8.08 -27.33 -2.27
CA VAL A 1041 8.16 -26.33 -1.19
C VAL A 1041 9.25 -26.69 -0.19
N ALA A 1042 10.06 -25.72 0.24
CA ALA A 1042 10.93 -25.87 1.40
C ALA A 1042 11.25 -24.52 2.05
N PHE A 1043 11.47 -24.53 3.36
CA PHE A 1043 11.90 -23.37 4.15
C PHE A 1043 12.77 -23.85 5.31
N PRO A 1044 13.86 -23.15 5.68
CA PRO A 1044 14.72 -23.55 6.79
C PRO A 1044 13.95 -23.86 8.09
N ASP A 1045 14.38 -24.93 8.76
CA ASP A 1045 13.81 -25.49 9.99
C ASP A 1045 12.33 -25.93 9.93
N CYS A 1046 11.65 -25.84 8.78
CA CYS A 1046 10.29 -26.37 8.59
C CYS A 1046 10.36 -27.84 8.16
N PRO A 1047 9.73 -28.80 8.88
CA PRO A 1047 9.78 -30.21 8.52
C PRO A 1047 9.29 -30.51 7.08
N LYS A 1048 10.01 -31.40 6.39
CA LYS A 1048 9.60 -31.96 5.09
C LYS A 1048 8.71 -33.19 5.27
N ILE A 1049 7.71 -33.32 4.40
CA ILE A 1049 6.91 -34.53 4.18
C ILE A 1049 7.58 -35.33 3.05
N GLU A 1050 7.97 -36.56 3.34
CA GLU A 1050 8.58 -37.48 2.38
C GLU A 1050 7.52 -38.33 1.70
N GLY A 1051 7.51 -38.33 0.37
CA GLY A 1051 6.47 -38.98 -0.44
C GLY A 1051 5.08 -38.45 -0.07
N PHE A 1052 4.25 -39.31 0.52
CA PHE A 1052 2.90 -39.00 1.03
C PHE A 1052 2.71 -39.41 2.50
N ASP A 1053 3.78 -39.58 3.29
CA ASP A 1053 3.66 -39.98 4.71
C ASP A 1053 3.26 -38.79 5.60
N PHE A 1054 1.99 -38.75 6.02
CA PHE A 1054 1.47 -37.72 6.92
C PHE A 1054 1.58 -38.09 8.41
N SER A 1055 2.18 -39.22 8.78
CA SER A 1055 2.25 -39.71 10.18
C SER A 1055 2.75 -38.65 11.16
N ARG A 1056 3.79 -37.89 10.80
CA ARG A 1056 4.35 -36.78 11.61
C ARG A 1056 3.37 -35.62 11.77
N VAL A 1057 2.60 -35.29 10.72
CA VAL A 1057 1.58 -34.23 10.75
C VAL A 1057 0.42 -34.65 11.66
N ILE A 1058 -0.02 -35.91 11.54
CA ILE A 1058 -1.09 -36.51 12.34
C ILE A 1058 -0.69 -36.55 13.82
N GLN A 1059 0.53 -36.99 14.14
CA GLN A 1059 1.07 -36.95 15.51
C GLN A 1059 1.14 -35.53 16.07
N LYS A 1060 1.56 -34.54 15.27
CA LYS A 1060 1.56 -33.13 15.68
C LYS A 1060 0.14 -32.63 15.96
N ALA A 1061 -0.82 -32.93 15.09
CA ALA A 1061 -2.24 -32.58 15.28
C ALA A 1061 -2.85 -33.21 16.53
N GLN A 1062 -2.56 -34.49 16.81
CA GLN A 1062 -2.95 -35.18 18.05
C GLN A 1062 -2.42 -34.45 19.30
N SER A 1063 -1.15 -34.01 19.27
CA SER A 1063 -0.50 -33.30 20.39
C SER A 1063 -1.01 -31.87 20.62
N MET A 1064 -1.55 -31.22 19.60
CA MET A 1064 -2.03 -29.84 19.67
C MET A 1064 -3.48 -29.75 20.18
N ASN A 1065 -3.90 -28.59 20.68
CA ASN A 1065 -5.21 -28.45 21.32
C ASN A 1065 -6.39 -28.66 20.35
N GLY A 1066 -6.29 -28.17 19.11
CA GLY A 1066 -7.44 -28.07 18.20
C GLY A 1066 -8.42 -26.96 18.61
N PHE A 1067 -9.58 -26.93 17.94
CA PHE A 1067 -10.68 -26.01 18.26
C PHE A 1067 -11.54 -26.58 19.41
N ARG A 1068 -12.05 -25.69 20.26
CA ARG A 1068 -12.92 -25.97 21.41
C ARG A 1068 -14.39 -25.76 21.03
N GLU A 1069 -15.32 -26.31 21.81
CA GLU A 1069 -16.76 -26.04 21.65
C GLU A 1069 -17.14 -24.55 21.81
N ALA A 1070 -16.34 -23.79 22.55
CA ALA A 1070 -16.52 -22.35 22.73
C ALA A 1070 -15.99 -21.49 21.56
N ASP A 1071 -15.22 -22.09 20.64
CA ASP A 1071 -14.64 -21.37 19.50
C ASP A 1071 -15.70 -21.27 18.40
N THR A 1072 -16.52 -20.21 18.43
CA THR A 1072 -17.65 -20.03 17.50
C THR A 1072 -17.30 -19.23 16.23
N GLU A 1073 -16.14 -18.57 16.21
CA GLU A 1073 -15.57 -17.82 15.08
C GLU A 1073 -14.03 -17.89 15.11
N PHE A 1074 -13.37 -17.66 13.97
CA PHE A 1074 -11.91 -17.62 13.95
C PHE A 1074 -11.37 -16.33 14.56
N THR A 1075 -10.52 -16.48 15.57
CA THR A 1075 -9.92 -15.34 16.29
C THR A 1075 -8.63 -14.88 15.61
N TYR A 1076 -8.71 -14.15 14.50
CA TYR A 1076 -7.57 -13.42 13.93
C TYR A 1076 -7.97 -11.97 13.59
N PRO A 1077 -7.02 -11.00 13.54
CA PRO A 1077 -7.31 -9.64 13.11
C PRO A 1077 -8.04 -9.61 11.75
N LEU A 1078 -9.18 -8.94 11.69
CA LEU A 1078 -9.93 -8.73 10.46
C LEU A 1078 -9.09 -7.96 9.44
N ASP A 1079 -9.31 -8.22 8.15
CA ASP A 1079 -8.72 -7.40 7.09
C ASP A 1079 -9.42 -6.01 7.11
N PRO A 1080 -8.67 -4.89 7.26
CA PRO A 1080 -9.27 -3.57 7.20
C PRO A 1080 -9.84 -3.22 5.82
N PHE A 1081 -9.50 -3.97 4.76
CA PHE A 1081 -9.94 -3.76 3.38
C PHE A 1081 -11.00 -4.77 2.91
N GLY A 1082 -11.33 -5.80 3.71
CA GLY A 1082 -12.30 -6.83 3.34
C GLY A 1082 -12.84 -7.59 4.55
N LYS A 1083 -14.11 -8.01 4.52
CA LYS A 1083 -14.65 -8.89 5.57
C LYS A 1083 -14.56 -10.35 5.09
N PRO A 1084 -13.95 -11.27 5.87
CA PRO A 1084 -14.04 -12.70 5.58
C PRO A 1084 -15.52 -13.09 5.50
N ALA A 1085 -15.89 -13.82 4.46
CA ALA A 1085 -17.28 -14.23 4.31
C ALA A 1085 -17.62 -15.35 5.30
N LYS A 1086 -18.89 -15.43 5.72
CA LYS A 1086 -19.35 -16.53 6.60
C LYS A 1086 -19.30 -17.91 5.93
N SER A 1087 -19.44 -17.90 4.61
CA SER A 1087 -19.26 -19.06 3.74
C SER A 1087 -18.81 -18.61 2.35
N TYR A 1088 -18.31 -19.55 1.55
CA TYR A 1088 -17.97 -19.34 0.14
C TYR A 1088 -18.76 -20.26 -0.79
N ASN A 1089 -19.25 -19.73 -1.91
CA ASN A 1089 -19.86 -20.54 -2.97
C ASN A 1089 -18.79 -20.97 -3.98
N VAL A 1090 -18.60 -22.28 -4.15
CA VAL A 1090 -17.56 -22.87 -5.03
C VAL A 1090 -18.17 -23.91 -5.97
N GLY A 1091 -17.38 -24.38 -6.95
CA GLY A 1091 -17.72 -25.55 -7.75
C GLY A 1091 -18.32 -25.26 -9.13
N PHE A 1092 -18.09 -24.05 -9.68
CA PHE A 1092 -18.65 -23.60 -10.95
C PHE A 1092 -17.68 -23.78 -12.13
N ALA A 1093 -16.92 -24.87 -12.19
CA ALA A 1093 -16.12 -25.21 -13.37
C ALA A 1093 -16.98 -25.33 -14.65
N TYR A 1094 -16.34 -25.35 -15.82
CA TYR A 1094 -17.05 -25.19 -17.10
C TYR A 1094 -18.14 -26.26 -17.32
N GLU A 1095 -17.97 -27.51 -16.88
CA GLU A 1095 -19.02 -28.52 -17.04
C GLU A 1095 -20.30 -28.16 -16.28
N THR A 1096 -20.17 -27.62 -15.06
CA THR A 1096 -21.31 -27.15 -14.27
C THR A 1096 -21.99 -25.96 -14.95
N VAL A 1097 -21.23 -24.97 -15.44
CA VAL A 1097 -21.80 -23.80 -16.14
C VAL A 1097 -22.45 -24.19 -17.46
N LEU A 1098 -21.83 -25.09 -18.23
CA LEU A 1098 -22.38 -25.55 -19.52
C LEU A 1098 -23.58 -26.49 -19.35
N SER A 1099 -23.72 -27.19 -18.22
CA SER A 1099 -24.92 -28.00 -17.92
C SER A 1099 -26.21 -27.16 -17.87
N VAL A 1100 -26.09 -25.86 -17.54
CA VAL A 1100 -27.18 -24.88 -17.53
C VAL A 1100 -27.09 -23.86 -18.67
N ALA A 1101 -26.28 -24.13 -19.71
CA ALA A 1101 -26.09 -23.21 -20.84
C ALA A 1101 -27.41 -22.69 -21.47
N PRO A 1102 -28.49 -23.48 -21.66
CA PRO A 1102 -29.76 -22.96 -22.19
C PRO A 1102 -30.38 -21.85 -21.32
N GLN A 1103 -30.19 -21.89 -19.99
CA GLN A 1103 -30.68 -20.85 -19.08
C GLN A 1103 -29.83 -19.57 -19.21
N VAL A 1104 -28.51 -19.72 -19.25
CA VAL A 1104 -27.56 -18.61 -19.44
C VAL A 1104 -27.78 -17.92 -20.78
N ILE A 1105 -27.92 -18.70 -21.87
CA ILE A 1105 -28.23 -18.20 -23.22
C ILE A 1105 -29.56 -17.44 -23.21
N SER A 1106 -30.64 -18.02 -22.65
CA SER A 1106 -31.94 -17.36 -22.60
C SER A 1106 -31.91 -16.05 -21.81
N ALA A 1107 -31.11 -15.98 -20.73
CA ALA A 1107 -30.91 -14.76 -19.96
C ALA A 1107 -30.11 -13.69 -20.73
N ILE A 1108 -29.18 -14.07 -21.61
CA ILE A 1108 -28.50 -13.15 -22.53
C ILE A 1108 -29.49 -12.65 -23.59
N GLU A 1109 -30.25 -13.54 -24.23
CA GLU A 1109 -31.23 -13.19 -25.28
C GLU A 1109 -32.35 -12.25 -24.78
N LYS A 1110 -32.76 -12.38 -23.52
CA LYS A 1110 -33.73 -11.50 -22.85
C LYS A 1110 -33.13 -10.15 -22.40
N GLY A 1111 -31.80 -10.04 -22.34
CA GLY A 1111 -31.10 -8.89 -21.79
C GLY A 1111 -30.98 -8.88 -20.25
N ASP A 1112 -31.32 -9.97 -19.57
CA ASP A 1112 -31.11 -10.14 -18.13
C ASP A 1112 -29.60 -10.16 -17.80
N ILE A 1113 -28.81 -10.85 -18.63
CA ILE A 1113 -27.35 -10.80 -18.63
C ILE A 1113 -26.89 -9.91 -19.78
N THR A 1114 -26.32 -8.74 -19.45
CA THR A 1114 -25.79 -7.81 -20.46
C THR A 1114 -24.30 -8.01 -20.75
N ARG A 1115 -23.54 -8.59 -19.81
CA ARG A 1115 -22.07 -8.60 -19.86
C ARG A 1115 -21.44 -9.63 -18.92
N PHE A 1116 -20.32 -10.19 -19.34
CA PHE A 1116 -19.44 -11.03 -18.54
C PHE A 1116 -18.14 -10.29 -18.21
N TYR A 1117 -17.59 -10.56 -17.03
CA TYR A 1117 -16.28 -10.07 -16.61
C TYR A 1117 -15.49 -11.24 -16.04
N TYR A 1118 -14.33 -11.56 -16.61
CA TYR A 1118 -13.35 -12.38 -15.93
C TYR A 1118 -12.54 -11.47 -14.99
N ILE A 1119 -12.69 -11.65 -13.68
CA ILE A 1119 -11.92 -10.93 -12.66
C ILE A 1119 -11.28 -11.98 -11.75
N GLY A 1120 -10.00 -12.26 -11.97
CA GLY A 1120 -9.32 -13.40 -11.33
C GLY A 1120 -7.82 -13.42 -11.58
N GLY A 1121 -7.17 -14.53 -11.21
CA GLY A 1121 -5.71 -14.70 -11.22
C GLY A 1121 -5.13 -14.71 -9.80
N CYS A 1122 -4.03 -13.99 -9.56
CA CYS A 1122 -3.27 -14.08 -8.32
C CYS A 1122 -3.29 -12.78 -7.49
N ASP A 1123 -3.67 -12.89 -6.21
CA ASP A 1123 -3.67 -11.80 -5.23
C ASP A 1123 -2.28 -11.55 -4.61
N GLY A 1124 -2.15 -10.50 -3.79
CA GLY A 1124 -0.97 -10.17 -2.99
C GLY A 1124 -1.26 -9.09 -1.95
N PHE A 1125 -0.22 -8.58 -1.28
CA PHE A 1125 -0.32 -7.50 -0.27
C PHE A 1125 -1.16 -6.28 -0.73
N GLU A 1126 -1.79 -5.68 0.26
CA GLU A 1126 -2.83 -4.66 0.16
C GLU A 1126 -2.32 -3.30 -0.36
N GLY A 1127 -3.24 -2.47 -0.85
CA GLY A 1127 -2.94 -1.18 -1.49
C GLY A 1127 -3.64 -1.05 -2.84
N GLU A 1128 -2.87 -0.95 -3.92
CA GLU A 1128 -3.36 -0.81 -5.31
C GLU A 1128 -4.34 -1.93 -5.74
N ARG A 1129 -4.38 -3.06 -5.02
CA ARG A 1129 -5.29 -4.19 -5.26
C ARG A 1129 -6.73 -3.95 -4.84
N ASN A 1130 -7.03 -2.88 -4.10
CA ASN A 1130 -8.42 -2.48 -3.80
C ASN A 1130 -9.23 -2.18 -5.08
N TYR A 1131 -8.56 -1.80 -6.18
CA TYR A 1131 -9.12 -1.67 -7.52
C TYR A 1131 -10.06 -2.84 -7.89
N TYR A 1132 -9.70 -4.09 -7.58
CA TYR A 1132 -10.52 -5.25 -7.97
C TYR A 1132 -11.83 -5.34 -7.17
N THR A 1133 -11.79 -4.94 -5.90
CA THR A 1133 -12.96 -4.86 -5.01
C THR A 1133 -13.85 -3.69 -5.43
N GLU A 1134 -13.28 -2.51 -5.64
CA GLU A 1134 -14.01 -1.30 -6.07
C GLU A 1134 -14.65 -1.50 -7.46
N LEU A 1135 -13.94 -2.10 -8.41
CA LEU A 1135 -14.48 -2.46 -9.72
C LEU A 1135 -15.68 -3.41 -9.57
N MET A 1136 -15.53 -4.46 -8.76
CA MET A 1136 -16.58 -5.46 -8.50
C MET A 1136 -17.84 -4.85 -7.87
N GLU A 1137 -17.67 -3.96 -6.88
CA GLU A 1137 -18.78 -3.28 -6.22
C GLU A 1137 -19.57 -2.34 -7.15
N ASN A 1138 -18.92 -1.80 -8.18
CA ASN A 1138 -19.53 -0.90 -9.15
C ASN A 1138 -20.08 -1.61 -10.41
N LEU A 1139 -19.90 -2.93 -10.57
CA LEU A 1139 -20.42 -3.65 -11.74
C LEU A 1139 -21.96 -3.62 -11.82
N PRO A 1140 -22.55 -3.33 -13.00
CA PRO A 1140 -24.00 -3.34 -13.20
C PRO A 1140 -24.66 -4.65 -12.73
N PRO A 1141 -25.88 -4.60 -12.15
CA PRO A 1141 -26.56 -5.79 -11.61
C PRO A 1141 -26.81 -6.89 -12.65
N THR A 1142 -26.87 -6.53 -13.94
CA THR A 1142 -26.98 -7.41 -15.11
C THR A 1142 -25.64 -8.03 -15.57
N SER A 1143 -24.59 -7.93 -14.75
CA SER A 1143 -23.25 -8.47 -15.02
C SER A 1143 -23.00 -9.77 -14.29
N VAL A 1144 -22.45 -10.77 -15.00
CA VAL A 1144 -21.92 -12.02 -14.43
C VAL A 1144 -20.40 -11.95 -14.34
N VAL A 1145 -19.84 -12.39 -13.23
CA VAL A 1145 -18.42 -12.39 -12.95
C VAL A 1145 -17.90 -13.82 -12.87
N LEU A 1146 -16.87 -14.10 -13.65
CA LEU A 1146 -16.12 -15.34 -13.64
C LEU A 1146 -14.82 -15.09 -12.86
N THR A 1147 -14.54 -15.88 -11.84
CA THR A 1147 -13.28 -15.75 -11.08
C THR A 1147 -12.60 -17.10 -10.93
N SER A 1148 -11.28 -17.09 -10.89
CA SER A 1148 -10.45 -18.24 -10.55
C SER A 1148 -9.13 -17.78 -9.94
N GLY A 1149 -8.48 -18.65 -9.18
CA GLY A 1149 -7.28 -18.32 -8.43
C GLY A 1149 -7.50 -17.39 -7.24
N CYS A 1150 -6.48 -17.16 -6.42
CA CYS A 1150 -6.58 -16.37 -5.19
C CYS A 1150 -6.99 -14.89 -5.38
N GLY A 1151 -6.94 -14.35 -6.61
CA GLY A 1151 -7.58 -13.08 -6.94
C GLY A 1151 -9.06 -13.02 -6.55
N LYS A 1152 -9.73 -14.18 -6.46
CA LYS A 1152 -11.13 -14.32 -5.98
C LYS A 1152 -11.41 -13.65 -4.64
N TYR A 1153 -10.44 -13.60 -3.71
CA TYR A 1153 -10.67 -13.03 -2.37
C TYR A 1153 -10.89 -11.51 -2.40
N ARG A 1154 -10.58 -10.82 -3.51
CA ARG A 1154 -10.94 -9.41 -3.73
C ARG A 1154 -12.38 -9.22 -4.20
N VAL A 1155 -13.07 -10.27 -4.68
CA VAL A 1155 -14.43 -10.20 -5.25
C VAL A 1155 -15.47 -11.06 -4.50
N LEU A 1156 -15.02 -12.07 -3.73
CA LEU A 1156 -15.85 -12.91 -2.86
C LEU A 1156 -16.24 -12.18 -1.55
N GLY A 1157 -16.99 -11.09 -1.68
CA GLY A 1157 -17.57 -10.35 -0.55
C GLY A 1157 -18.96 -10.86 -0.15
N ASP A 1158 -19.28 -10.75 1.14
CA ASP A 1158 -20.50 -11.23 1.81
C ASP A 1158 -21.85 -10.83 1.15
N LYS A 1159 -21.88 -9.76 0.34
CA LYS A 1159 -23.10 -9.30 -0.35
C LYS A 1159 -23.28 -9.84 -1.77
N LEU A 1160 -22.21 -10.14 -2.49
CA LEU A 1160 -22.24 -10.31 -3.95
C LEU A 1160 -22.20 -11.78 -4.39
N GLN A 1161 -21.53 -12.66 -3.65
CA GLN A 1161 -21.47 -14.10 -3.97
C GLN A 1161 -22.82 -14.84 -3.81
N TYR A 1162 -23.79 -14.22 -3.12
CA TYR A 1162 -25.17 -14.73 -2.98
C TYR A 1162 -26.17 -14.00 -3.89
N ALA A 1163 -25.73 -13.01 -4.66
CA ALA A 1163 -26.60 -12.24 -5.54
C ALA A 1163 -26.89 -13.03 -6.82
N THR A 1164 -28.14 -12.97 -7.30
CA THR A 1164 -28.57 -13.55 -8.58
C THR A 1164 -28.79 -12.47 -9.64
N ILE A 1165 -28.77 -12.86 -10.91
CA ILE A 1165 -29.19 -12.01 -12.03
C ILE A 1165 -30.73 -11.90 -11.99
N GLY A 1166 -31.23 -10.86 -11.31
CA GLY A 1166 -32.67 -10.68 -11.08
C GLY A 1166 -33.34 -11.95 -10.53
N ASP A 1167 -34.51 -12.28 -11.08
CA ASP A 1167 -35.30 -13.46 -10.72
C ASP A 1167 -34.88 -14.74 -11.48
N THR A 1168 -33.80 -14.72 -12.28
CA THR A 1168 -33.37 -15.89 -13.08
C THR A 1168 -32.78 -17.03 -12.25
N GLY A 1169 -32.36 -16.76 -11.01
CA GLY A 1169 -31.64 -17.70 -10.14
C GLY A 1169 -30.16 -17.91 -10.52
N ILE A 1170 -29.67 -17.35 -11.62
CA ILE A 1170 -28.27 -17.46 -12.05
C ILE A 1170 -27.38 -16.64 -11.10
N PRO A 1171 -26.34 -17.22 -10.45
CA PRO A 1171 -25.44 -16.46 -9.59
C PRO A 1171 -24.67 -15.38 -10.35
N ARG A 1172 -24.53 -14.19 -9.75
CA ARG A 1172 -23.75 -13.07 -10.33
C ARG A 1172 -22.24 -13.30 -10.28
N LEU A 1173 -21.76 -14.19 -9.43
CA LEU A 1173 -20.34 -14.51 -9.28
C LEU A 1173 -20.17 -16.04 -9.31
N LEU A 1174 -19.32 -16.52 -10.20
CA LEU A 1174 -19.02 -17.93 -10.41
C LEU A 1174 -17.54 -18.17 -10.12
N ASP A 1175 -17.24 -18.83 -9.00
CA ASP A 1175 -15.90 -19.33 -8.70
C ASP A 1175 -15.64 -20.63 -9.48
N LEU A 1176 -14.82 -20.51 -10.51
CA LEU A 1176 -14.44 -21.61 -11.41
C LEU A 1176 -13.38 -22.53 -10.79
N GLY A 1177 -12.68 -22.07 -9.74
CA GLY A 1177 -11.69 -22.84 -9.00
C GLY A 1177 -10.32 -22.17 -8.87
N GLN A 1178 -9.25 -22.96 -8.99
CA GLN A 1178 -7.86 -22.54 -8.78
C GLN A 1178 -7.36 -21.69 -9.95
N CYS A 1179 -6.15 -21.13 -9.86
CA CYS A 1179 -5.59 -20.36 -10.98
C CYS A 1179 -5.55 -21.15 -12.31
N ASN A 1180 -5.28 -22.46 -12.29
CA ASN A 1180 -5.39 -23.35 -13.47
C ASN A 1180 -6.80 -23.40 -14.08
N ASP A 1181 -7.84 -23.19 -13.28
CA ASP A 1181 -9.23 -23.22 -13.73
C ASP A 1181 -9.64 -21.94 -14.48
N ALA A 1182 -8.68 -21.04 -14.77
CA ALA A 1182 -8.76 -20.13 -15.91
C ALA A 1182 -9.05 -20.87 -17.23
N TYR A 1183 -8.67 -22.16 -17.34
CA TYR A 1183 -9.13 -23.05 -18.42
C TYR A 1183 -10.66 -23.12 -18.51
N SER A 1184 -11.38 -23.21 -17.38
CA SER A 1184 -12.84 -23.20 -17.39
C SER A 1184 -13.41 -21.89 -17.96
N ALA A 1185 -12.80 -20.74 -17.68
CA ALA A 1185 -13.23 -19.46 -18.26
C ALA A 1185 -13.08 -19.46 -19.79
N ILE A 1186 -11.96 -19.98 -20.30
CA ILE A 1186 -11.69 -20.14 -21.73
C ILE A 1186 -12.74 -21.07 -22.37
N LYS A 1187 -13.05 -22.20 -21.74
CA LYS A 1187 -14.04 -23.17 -22.23
C LYS A 1187 -15.46 -22.61 -22.28
N ILE A 1188 -15.87 -21.85 -21.26
CA ILE A 1188 -17.16 -21.12 -21.24
C ILE A 1188 -17.21 -20.09 -22.37
N ALA A 1189 -16.15 -19.28 -22.54
CA ALA A 1189 -16.09 -18.25 -23.57
C ALA A 1189 -16.13 -18.84 -25.00
N VAL A 1190 -15.41 -19.94 -25.25
CA VAL A 1190 -15.46 -20.64 -26.55
C VAL A 1190 -16.86 -21.20 -26.83
N ALA A 1191 -17.50 -21.86 -25.86
CA ALA A 1191 -18.85 -22.41 -26.03
C ALA A 1191 -19.92 -21.32 -26.30
N LEU A 1192 -19.82 -20.16 -25.64
CA LEU A 1192 -20.68 -19.02 -25.93
C LEU A 1192 -20.43 -18.44 -27.34
N ALA A 1193 -19.17 -18.31 -27.75
CA ALA A 1193 -18.81 -17.83 -29.09
C ALA A 1193 -19.30 -18.77 -30.20
N GLU A 1194 -19.18 -20.09 -30.01
CA GLU A 1194 -19.74 -21.11 -30.92
C GLU A 1194 -21.26 -21.01 -31.01
N HIS A 1195 -21.96 -20.81 -29.88
CA HIS A 1195 -23.41 -20.66 -29.86
C HIS A 1195 -23.88 -19.41 -30.62
N PHE A 1196 -23.28 -18.25 -30.33
CA PHE A 1196 -23.60 -16.97 -30.99
C PHE A 1196 -22.98 -16.80 -32.38
N LYS A 1197 -22.18 -17.78 -32.84
CA LYS A 1197 -21.51 -17.80 -34.16
C LYS A 1197 -20.62 -16.59 -34.40
N CYS A 1198 -19.89 -16.17 -33.37
CA CYS A 1198 -18.98 -15.03 -33.39
C CYS A 1198 -17.57 -15.44 -32.93
N GLY A 1199 -16.60 -14.52 -33.00
CA GLY A 1199 -15.32 -14.71 -32.32
C GLY A 1199 -15.44 -14.50 -30.81
N VAL A 1200 -14.49 -15.03 -30.03
CA VAL A 1200 -14.46 -14.82 -28.58
C VAL A 1200 -14.30 -13.33 -28.22
N ASN A 1201 -13.57 -12.57 -29.04
CA ASN A 1201 -13.40 -11.12 -28.89
C ASN A 1201 -14.67 -10.30 -29.24
N ASP A 1202 -15.68 -10.92 -29.88
CA ASP A 1202 -16.96 -10.27 -30.19
C ASP A 1202 -18.00 -10.46 -29.08
N LEU A 1203 -17.74 -11.36 -28.11
CA LEU A 1203 -18.60 -11.56 -26.95
C LEU A 1203 -18.59 -10.31 -26.05
N PRO A 1204 -19.66 -10.08 -25.26
CA PRO A 1204 -19.68 -9.05 -24.23
C PRO A 1204 -18.87 -9.51 -23.00
N LEU A 1205 -17.62 -9.94 -23.19
CA LEU A 1205 -16.69 -10.44 -22.17
C LEU A 1205 -15.54 -9.45 -22.00
N ASN A 1206 -15.28 -9.02 -20.76
CA ASN A 1206 -14.09 -8.25 -20.42
C ASN A 1206 -13.12 -9.10 -19.59
N LEU A 1207 -11.81 -8.89 -19.79
CA LEU A 1207 -10.75 -9.66 -19.15
C LEU A 1207 -9.93 -8.74 -18.23
N VAL A 1208 -10.03 -8.95 -16.92
CA VAL A 1208 -9.37 -8.14 -15.89
C VAL A 1208 -8.54 -9.07 -14.99
N VAL A 1209 -7.26 -9.20 -15.34
CA VAL A 1209 -6.33 -10.19 -14.79
C VAL A 1209 -5.51 -9.58 -13.66
N SER A 1210 -5.73 -10.07 -12.44
CA SER A 1210 -4.79 -9.89 -11.33
C SER A 1210 -3.62 -10.86 -11.50
N TRP A 1211 -2.39 -10.39 -11.38
CA TRP A 1211 -1.21 -11.26 -11.41
C TRP A 1211 -0.29 -10.99 -10.21
N PHE A 1212 0.53 -11.97 -9.88
CA PHE A 1212 1.56 -11.86 -8.85
C PHE A 1212 2.79 -12.66 -9.22
N GLU A 1213 2.63 -13.94 -9.56
CA GLU A 1213 3.71 -14.88 -9.79
C GLU A 1213 3.59 -15.58 -11.17
N GLN A 1214 4.32 -16.69 -11.34
CA GLN A 1214 4.65 -17.26 -12.65
C GLN A 1214 3.52 -18.10 -13.26
N LYS A 1215 2.63 -18.68 -12.45
CA LYS A 1215 1.41 -19.32 -12.96
C LYS A 1215 0.51 -18.32 -13.66
N ALA A 1216 0.36 -17.10 -13.12
CA ALA A 1216 -0.34 -16.01 -13.80
C ALA A 1216 0.35 -15.57 -15.11
N VAL A 1217 1.70 -15.64 -15.21
CA VAL A 1217 2.43 -15.37 -16.47
C VAL A 1217 2.11 -16.42 -17.54
N ALA A 1218 2.03 -17.70 -17.16
CA ALA A 1218 1.65 -18.77 -18.08
C ALA A 1218 0.18 -18.62 -18.58
N ILE A 1219 -0.74 -18.20 -17.70
CA ILE A 1219 -2.11 -17.82 -18.08
C ILE A 1219 -2.10 -16.65 -19.06
N LEU A 1220 -1.36 -15.56 -18.78
CA LEU A 1220 -1.25 -14.41 -19.69
C LEU A 1220 -0.76 -14.85 -21.08
N LEU A 1221 0.29 -15.67 -21.16
CA LEU A 1221 0.78 -16.23 -22.41
C LEU A 1221 -0.26 -17.07 -23.14
N THR A 1222 -1.14 -17.76 -22.41
CA THR A 1222 -2.28 -18.50 -22.97
C THR A 1222 -3.30 -17.56 -23.61
N LEU A 1223 -3.65 -16.46 -22.94
CA LEU A 1223 -4.58 -15.45 -23.49
C LEU A 1223 -4.01 -14.78 -24.76
N LEU A 1224 -2.70 -14.49 -24.76
CA LEU A 1224 -1.99 -13.94 -25.93
C LEU A 1224 -1.91 -14.96 -27.08
N HIS A 1225 -1.66 -16.23 -26.79
CA HIS A 1225 -1.70 -17.33 -27.79
C HIS A 1225 -3.08 -17.45 -28.44
N LEU A 1226 -4.15 -17.39 -27.63
CA LEU A 1226 -5.54 -17.39 -28.11
C LEU A 1226 -5.97 -16.08 -28.79
N ASN A 1227 -5.06 -15.10 -28.91
CA ASN A 1227 -5.29 -13.80 -29.55
C ASN A 1227 -6.47 -13.02 -28.94
N LEU A 1228 -6.67 -13.16 -27.63
CA LEU A 1228 -7.68 -12.42 -26.87
C LEU A 1228 -7.24 -10.97 -26.68
N LYS A 1229 -8.17 -10.03 -26.90
CA LYS A 1229 -7.94 -8.57 -26.87
C LYS A 1229 -8.49 -7.94 -25.60
N GLY A 1230 -8.10 -6.68 -25.34
CA GLY A 1230 -8.65 -5.89 -24.24
C GLY A 1230 -8.29 -6.39 -22.84
N VAL A 1231 -7.28 -7.26 -22.72
CA VAL A 1231 -6.82 -7.81 -21.45
C VAL A 1231 -6.23 -6.68 -20.59
N ARG A 1232 -6.92 -6.33 -19.51
CA ARG A 1232 -6.40 -5.44 -18.47
C ARG A 1232 -5.62 -6.26 -17.45
N ILE A 1233 -4.38 -5.86 -17.14
CA ILE A 1233 -3.50 -6.57 -16.19
C ILE A 1233 -2.95 -5.63 -15.11
N GLY A 1234 -2.89 -6.09 -13.87
CA GLY A 1234 -2.45 -5.28 -12.73
C GLY A 1234 -2.17 -6.04 -11.43
N PRO A 1235 -1.86 -5.31 -10.33
CA PRO A 1235 -1.94 -3.84 -10.22
C PRO A 1235 -0.84 -3.09 -10.98
N ARG A 1236 0.33 -3.72 -11.18
CA ARG A 1236 1.45 -3.16 -11.95
C ARG A 1236 1.77 -4.01 -13.16
N LEU A 1237 2.38 -3.41 -14.18
CA LEU A 1237 2.90 -4.17 -15.32
C LEU A 1237 4.14 -4.99 -14.91
N PRO A 1238 4.42 -6.14 -15.54
CA PRO A 1238 5.60 -6.94 -15.23
C PRO A 1238 6.89 -6.20 -15.55
N ALA A 1239 7.79 -6.09 -14.56
CA ALA A 1239 9.07 -5.37 -14.67
C ALA A 1239 10.01 -5.90 -15.78
N PHE A 1240 9.85 -7.17 -16.17
CA PHE A 1240 10.56 -7.81 -17.28
C PHE A 1240 9.98 -7.48 -18.67
N VAL A 1241 8.80 -6.86 -18.75
CA VAL A 1241 8.26 -6.30 -20.00
C VAL A 1241 8.74 -4.85 -20.12
N ARG A 1242 9.80 -4.65 -20.91
CA ARG A 1242 10.41 -3.34 -21.18
C ARG A 1242 9.49 -2.48 -22.09
N PRO A 1243 9.60 -1.14 -22.09
CA PRO A 1243 8.69 -0.27 -22.85
C PRO A 1243 8.48 -0.67 -24.31
N ALA A 1244 9.54 -0.92 -25.08
CA ALA A 1244 9.41 -1.36 -26.48
C ALA A 1244 8.73 -2.74 -26.65
N ALA A 1245 8.83 -3.63 -25.66
CA ALA A 1245 8.07 -4.89 -25.65
C ALA A 1245 6.60 -4.64 -25.24
N LEU A 1246 6.34 -3.69 -24.34
CA LEU A 1246 4.99 -3.28 -23.99
C LEU A 1246 4.28 -2.67 -25.20
N ASP A 1247 4.92 -1.75 -25.92
CA ASP A 1247 4.36 -1.12 -27.13
C ASP A 1247 3.95 -2.19 -28.16
N PHE A 1248 4.80 -3.19 -28.40
CA PHE A 1248 4.49 -4.34 -29.25
C PHE A 1248 3.31 -5.18 -28.73
N LEU A 1249 3.22 -5.42 -27.42
CA LEU A 1249 2.10 -6.17 -26.82
C LEU A 1249 0.78 -5.37 -26.85
N VAL A 1250 0.85 -4.05 -26.70
CA VAL A 1250 -0.29 -3.12 -26.85
C VAL A 1250 -0.77 -3.12 -28.30
N GLU A 1251 0.12 -2.86 -29.26
CA GLU A 1251 -0.22 -2.83 -30.69
C GLU A 1251 -0.79 -4.18 -31.18
N LYS A 1252 -0.11 -5.28 -30.83
CA LYS A 1252 -0.46 -6.61 -31.35
C LYS A 1252 -1.63 -7.27 -30.61
N PHE A 1253 -1.77 -7.07 -29.30
CA PHE A 1253 -2.75 -7.79 -28.48
C PHE A 1253 -3.75 -6.92 -27.73
N ASP A 1254 -3.67 -5.59 -27.84
CA ASP A 1254 -4.54 -4.66 -27.10
C ASP A 1254 -4.48 -4.91 -25.57
N LEU A 1255 -3.28 -5.24 -25.09
CA LEU A 1255 -2.96 -5.41 -23.67
C LEU A 1255 -2.98 -4.04 -22.97
N LYS A 1256 -3.59 -3.97 -21.77
CA LYS A 1256 -3.82 -2.73 -21.04
C LYS A 1256 -3.33 -2.86 -19.60
N ALA A 1257 -2.73 -1.80 -19.06
CA ALA A 1257 -2.62 -1.66 -17.61
C ALA A 1257 -4.00 -1.32 -17.03
N ILE A 1258 -4.24 -1.67 -15.76
CA ILE A 1258 -5.39 -1.11 -15.02
C ILE A 1258 -5.16 0.38 -14.72
N GLY A 1259 -6.26 1.14 -14.62
CA GLY A 1259 -6.28 2.54 -14.21
C GLY A 1259 -7.15 2.77 -12.96
N ASP A 1260 -7.98 3.80 -12.99
CA ASP A 1260 -9.06 3.99 -12.02
C ASP A 1260 -10.21 3.01 -12.31
N PRO A 1261 -10.82 2.36 -11.29
CA PRO A 1261 -11.82 1.32 -11.50
C PRO A 1261 -13.12 1.81 -12.14
N LEU A 1262 -13.50 3.08 -11.96
CA LEU A 1262 -14.70 3.66 -12.56
C LEU A 1262 -14.45 4.06 -14.02
N ASP A 1263 -13.28 4.63 -14.32
CA ASP A 1263 -12.89 4.93 -15.70
C ASP A 1263 -12.68 3.65 -16.53
N ASP A 1264 -12.08 2.61 -15.96
CA ASP A 1264 -11.96 1.30 -16.61
C ASP A 1264 -13.32 0.63 -16.82
N LEU A 1265 -14.23 0.70 -15.85
CA LEU A 1265 -15.60 0.21 -16.01
C LEU A 1265 -16.33 0.96 -17.15
N LYS A 1266 -16.16 2.28 -17.24
CA LYS A 1266 -16.72 3.11 -18.30
C LYS A 1266 -16.13 2.78 -19.67
N ALA A 1267 -14.84 2.45 -19.75
CA ALA A 1267 -14.22 1.97 -20.99
C ALA A 1267 -14.76 0.58 -21.39
N MET A 1268 -14.76 -0.38 -20.47
CA MET A 1268 -15.27 -1.75 -20.69
C MET A 1268 -16.75 -1.80 -21.08
N THR A 1269 -17.59 -0.92 -20.51
CA THR A 1269 -19.01 -0.80 -20.89
C THR A 1269 -19.19 -0.11 -22.24
N GLY A 1270 -18.32 0.84 -22.58
CA GLY A 1270 -18.26 1.49 -23.89
C GLY A 1270 -17.62 0.69 -25.02
N GLY A 1271 -17.21 -0.56 -24.77
CA GLY A 1271 -16.57 -1.44 -25.76
C GLY A 1271 -15.12 -1.06 -26.08
N LYS A 1272 -14.35 -0.64 -25.06
CA LYS A 1272 -12.95 -0.22 -25.17
C LYS A 1272 -12.03 -0.89 -24.14
#